data_AF-A0A2D4H5W4-F1
#
_entry.id   AF-A0A2D4H5W4-F1
#
_cell.length_a   1.000
_cell.length_b   1.000
_cell.length_c   1.000
_cell.angle_alpha   90.00
_cell.angle_beta   90.00
_cell.angle_gamma   90.00
#
_symmetry.space_group_name_H-M   'P 1'
#
loop_
_entity.id
_entity.type
_entity.pdbx_description
1 polymer ?
#
loop_
_entity_poly.entity_id
_entity_poly.type
_entity_poly.pdbx_seq_one_letter_code
_entity_poly.pdbx_strand_id
1 'polypeptide(L)'
;MNNSVREDLFNALNDLREEEFKNFKWWLKGINHNGKPNIPTAHLENTNQRDVVDLLIQHYGEDALEVCIRVLQKSNLNEVARKLEETLQKGTEETQPQQLLLQGSCPQLQPVTAVCFPTSVVQPITDAEAHQLSASSIYRNHIIENFQRIEDPNATPGEYVSLNQRYSKLIIVDFQYSQKEREAEILATGMKHTEIISQRDKSSVTIGTLFNHDKYGFIPQIVVLQGAAGIGKTITAKKIMLDWASNEIYRGRFFYAFYISCREMNLHAESEKSSIAEIISKQWPGCQVEENVIRSILKYGKYLLFIIDGFDELRYSFDQAEDSWCSDPWQEEPIRIILKSLLKQKLVPESSLIITTRPTALEKLHRFLEHPHFFQILGFSRKGREEYCYNFFGKENPDQATQAFRFVKQNDTLFTMCVIPLVSWIICTVIKQEMERGMDLQKTPCTLTAIYMLYLSSLLKFHHKESKKNVQRKLKSFCSLAAEGIGKQQILFMEEEVKKHSLDQEQSLSLFLNENIFKRDIHCIQTFSFIHLSFQEFFAALFYVLKGTEKWHSQNPNRNLQALLQRHSIYFESVFAVGFRFLFGFLNEEKRMKDLKKDFRCQISDKSKDLLLEWVKNNITQKIYMIDLKWITQDNHTLYLYNSFNQRIHFYLEKEILSYLYETQDENFVRKALSAITEINYHCNSDMELMILAYCLQHCENLEYLYIRSPTSLYQADNELFLPKNEVRSRLLNLQMDCEPLDEGYMEHFFKSLTKLRNLRVLRLEKLHFTESCSTLLVEVFRKNQKLKELNLIFEDTSDIAMELLCEKLQHPDCKVETLEFQASEAAMIRYCSRHLAEVFRRNQRLKELKLYLNNISERAMEILCEGLQHQGCKVEKLWLSGEAMTESCSLHIAEVFWKIKELLLVLKYPTEGTFQRVCEGLQHRDCKVEELRLFGKYMTTFGSRQLAEVLRKSQRLRKLWLWIQGLRVEMVKTLCEGLQHPDCKIEKLCIHEEFLSKSSSSDFVKVLKRLRELQLFFCSLPENVEEVLCEGLRHLNCKVENLRLEGKFLKESFCRSFAEILKKKTSLRELDLLSNDTNNEAVEVLCEGLKHPNCNVEKLGLGGKFLTDFFCSHLSDVFRKCQRLKELELIPINNIDTVVEVLCKGLKYSDCKLEVLRINGEYLKILRGHSLSFGRQIARIVKIIHNLQKLYLHGDCFSDYEMKLLCEELKYARHKLKELWLNGKYIIQNGEWMEMDYTTRAEVSNLRNFMISKIQLPVFLSQQRNSES
;
A
#
# COMPACT_ATOMS: atom_id res chain seq x y z
N MET A 1 16.11 -13.57 -38.98
CA MET A 1 14.74 -13.71 -39.51
C MET A 1 14.08 -12.35 -39.54
N ASN A 2 13.49 -11.96 -40.68
CA ASN A 2 12.81 -10.68 -40.85
C ASN A 2 11.65 -10.54 -39.85
N ASN A 3 11.49 -9.35 -39.25
CA ASN A 3 10.35 -9.05 -38.36
C ASN A 3 8.98 -9.29 -39.04
N SER A 4 8.91 -9.23 -40.38
CA SER A 4 7.65 -9.48 -41.11
C SER A 4 7.16 -10.94 -40.96
N VAL A 5 8.04 -11.95 -40.98
CA VAL A 5 7.62 -13.37 -40.87
C VAL A 5 6.94 -13.65 -39.53
N ARG A 6 7.40 -12.99 -38.45
CA ARG A 6 6.80 -13.10 -37.12
C ARG A 6 5.42 -12.45 -37.07
N GLU A 7 5.25 -11.30 -37.72
CA GLU A 7 3.97 -10.60 -37.83
C GLU A 7 2.97 -11.41 -38.70
N ASP A 8 3.43 -11.98 -39.81
CA ASP A 8 2.60 -12.78 -40.71
C ASP A 8 2.09 -14.06 -40.02
N LEU A 9 2.96 -14.76 -39.30
CA LEU A 9 2.58 -15.91 -38.46
C LEU A 9 1.60 -15.52 -37.36
N PHE A 10 1.84 -14.40 -36.68
CA PHE A 10 0.97 -13.94 -35.61
C PHE A 10 -0.42 -13.57 -36.13
N ASN A 11 -0.51 -12.82 -37.22
CA ASN A 11 -1.78 -12.42 -37.81
C ASN A 11 -2.61 -13.65 -38.21
N ALA A 12 -1.99 -14.66 -38.81
CA ALA A 12 -2.70 -15.87 -39.19
C ALA A 12 -3.18 -16.74 -38.02
N LEU A 13 -2.40 -16.84 -36.94
CA LEU A 13 -2.86 -17.55 -35.75
C LEU A 13 -3.91 -16.76 -34.96
N ASN A 14 -3.87 -15.43 -35.04
CA ASN A 14 -4.83 -14.54 -34.38
C ASN A 14 -6.19 -14.51 -35.09
N ASP A 15 -6.23 -14.82 -36.40
CA ASP A 15 -7.46 -14.99 -37.17
C ASP A 15 -8.22 -16.29 -36.84
N LEU A 16 -7.64 -17.20 -36.06
CA LEU A 16 -8.27 -18.47 -35.67
C LEU A 16 -9.20 -18.30 -34.47
N ARG A 17 -10.40 -18.89 -34.54
CA ARG A 17 -11.29 -19.02 -33.38
C ARG A 17 -10.68 -19.96 -32.34
N GLU A 18 -11.12 -19.84 -31.09
CA GLU A 18 -10.50 -20.55 -29.96
C GLU A 18 -10.49 -22.09 -30.14
N GLU A 19 -11.54 -22.67 -30.74
CA GLU A 19 -11.59 -24.10 -31.07
C GLU A 19 -10.63 -24.49 -32.21
N GLU A 20 -10.50 -23.64 -33.23
CA GLU A 20 -9.59 -23.84 -34.37
C GLU A 20 -8.13 -23.74 -33.91
N PHE A 21 -7.83 -22.83 -32.99
CA PHE A 21 -6.51 -22.69 -32.39
C PHE A 21 -6.16 -23.87 -31.47
N LYS A 22 -7.12 -24.40 -30.69
CA LYS A 22 -6.92 -25.64 -29.93
C LYS A 22 -6.60 -26.83 -30.84
N ASN A 23 -7.30 -26.93 -31.98
CA ASN A 23 -7.04 -27.97 -32.98
C ASN A 23 -5.68 -27.79 -33.68
N PHE A 24 -5.31 -26.55 -34.02
CA PHE A 24 -3.99 -26.21 -34.56
C PHE A 24 -2.85 -26.64 -33.63
N LYS A 25 -2.95 -26.33 -32.32
CA LYS A 25 -1.98 -26.78 -31.32
C LYS A 25 -1.92 -28.30 -31.19
N TRP A 26 -3.02 -28.99 -31.43
CA TRP A 26 -3.05 -30.46 -31.41
C TRP A 26 -2.24 -31.06 -32.57
N TRP A 27 -2.43 -30.56 -33.79
CA TRP A 27 -1.66 -31.02 -34.96
C TRP A 27 -0.18 -30.64 -34.90
N LEU A 28 0.15 -29.51 -34.28
CA LEU A 28 1.52 -29.07 -34.08
C LEU A 28 2.33 -30.02 -33.17
N LYS A 29 1.67 -30.71 -32.21
CA LYS A 29 2.30 -31.75 -31.37
C LYS A 29 2.83 -32.94 -32.18
N GLY A 30 2.27 -33.18 -33.36
CA GLY A 30 2.49 -34.38 -34.17
C GLY A 30 3.19 -34.15 -35.51
N ILE A 31 3.66 -32.93 -35.83
CA ILE A 31 4.12 -32.62 -37.18
C ILE A 31 5.59 -32.97 -37.45
N ASN A 32 5.82 -34.06 -38.18
CA ASN A 32 7.16 -34.42 -38.64
C ASN A 32 7.59 -33.53 -39.84
N HIS A 33 8.57 -32.65 -39.62
CA HIS A 33 9.15 -31.80 -40.65
C HIS A 33 10.68 -31.94 -40.65
N ASN A 34 11.22 -32.44 -41.76
CA ASN A 34 12.67 -32.61 -42.03
C ASN A 34 13.47 -33.30 -40.90
N GLY A 35 12.85 -34.24 -40.17
CA GLY A 35 13.50 -34.97 -39.09
C GLY A 35 13.77 -34.15 -37.82
N LYS A 36 13.28 -32.91 -37.72
CA LYS A 36 13.33 -32.11 -36.50
C LYS A 36 12.31 -32.64 -35.46
N PRO A 37 12.67 -32.71 -34.17
CA PRO A 37 11.74 -33.16 -33.12
C PRO A 37 10.57 -32.19 -32.96
N ASN A 38 9.37 -32.69 -32.63
CA ASN A 38 8.19 -31.84 -32.41
C ASN A 38 8.32 -30.99 -31.15
N ILE A 39 7.62 -29.86 -31.11
CA ILE A 39 7.55 -29.02 -29.90
C ILE A 39 6.91 -29.84 -28.76
N PRO A 40 7.54 -29.94 -27.57
CA PRO A 40 7.01 -30.77 -26.48
C PRO A 40 5.63 -30.30 -26.01
N THR A 41 4.75 -31.26 -25.72
CA THR A 41 3.34 -31.05 -25.37
C THR A 41 3.12 -30.05 -24.23
N ALA A 42 3.97 -30.09 -23.21
CA ALA A 42 3.93 -29.22 -22.04
C ALA A 42 4.15 -27.73 -22.38
N HIS A 43 4.85 -27.41 -23.47
CA HIS A 43 5.08 -26.04 -23.90
C HIS A 43 3.92 -25.49 -24.76
N LEU A 44 3.01 -26.35 -25.23
CA LEU A 44 1.82 -25.95 -25.99
C LEU A 44 0.55 -25.85 -25.13
N GLU A 45 0.61 -26.32 -23.89
CA GLU A 45 -0.47 -26.22 -22.90
C GLU A 45 -0.46 -24.83 -22.27
N ASN A 46 -1.63 -24.19 -22.18
CA ASN A 46 -1.85 -22.81 -21.70
C ASN A 46 -1.15 -21.68 -22.47
N THR A 47 -0.51 -21.93 -23.62
CA THR A 47 0.06 -20.89 -24.49
C THR A 47 -0.96 -20.21 -25.38
N ASN A 48 -0.81 -18.89 -25.54
CA ASN A 48 -1.61 -18.06 -26.45
C ASN A 48 -0.99 -18.00 -27.86
N GLN A 49 -1.64 -17.30 -28.79
CA GLN A 49 -1.21 -17.20 -30.19
C GLN A 49 0.21 -16.63 -30.35
N ARG A 50 0.62 -15.64 -29.53
CA ARG A 50 1.98 -15.06 -29.58
C ARG A 50 3.02 -16.06 -29.13
N ASP A 51 2.76 -16.74 -28.02
CA ASP A 51 3.67 -17.73 -27.46
C ASP A 51 3.92 -18.88 -28.47
N VAL A 52 2.88 -19.30 -29.20
CA VAL A 52 3.00 -20.33 -30.24
C VAL A 52 3.81 -19.86 -31.44
N VAL A 53 3.69 -18.60 -31.87
CA VAL A 53 4.57 -18.04 -32.92
C VAL A 53 6.02 -18.04 -32.48
N ASP A 54 6.28 -17.62 -31.23
CA ASP A 54 7.62 -17.57 -30.68
C ASP A 54 8.22 -18.98 -30.57
N LEU A 55 7.42 -19.97 -30.16
CA LEU A 55 7.83 -21.37 -30.14
C LEU A 55 8.08 -21.93 -31.55
N LEU A 56 7.25 -21.59 -32.55
CA LEU A 56 7.44 -21.99 -33.94
C LEU A 56 8.78 -21.45 -34.49
N ILE A 57 9.06 -20.17 -34.26
CA ILE A 57 10.29 -19.51 -34.72
C ILE A 57 11.52 -20.04 -33.98
N GLN A 58 11.42 -20.17 -32.65
CA GLN A 58 12.51 -20.66 -31.82
C GLN A 58 12.88 -22.11 -32.15
N HIS A 59 11.89 -22.94 -32.48
CA HIS A 59 12.08 -24.38 -32.64
C HIS A 59 12.35 -24.79 -34.10
N TYR A 60 11.66 -24.19 -35.07
CA TYR A 60 11.79 -24.55 -36.48
C TYR A 60 12.68 -23.60 -37.29
N GLY A 61 12.94 -22.38 -36.78
CA GLY A 61 13.82 -21.44 -37.46
C GLY A 61 13.18 -20.87 -38.72
N GLU A 62 13.93 -20.85 -39.83
CA GLU A 62 13.43 -20.35 -41.14
C GLU A 62 12.30 -21.21 -41.71
N ASP A 63 12.21 -22.47 -41.28
CA ASP A 63 11.14 -23.40 -41.67
C ASP A 63 9.81 -23.14 -40.93
N ALA A 64 9.78 -22.22 -39.95
CA ALA A 64 8.62 -21.98 -39.09
C ALA A 64 7.36 -21.61 -39.90
N LEU A 65 7.53 -20.84 -40.98
CA LEU A 65 6.45 -20.45 -41.87
C LEU A 65 5.89 -21.66 -42.65
N GLU A 66 6.75 -22.52 -43.20
CA GLU A 66 6.33 -23.74 -43.91
C GLU A 66 5.66 -24.75 -42.97
N VAL A 67 6.19 -24.92 -41.75
CA VAL A 67 5.60 -25.78 -40.73
C VAL A 67 4.22 -25.27 -40.34
N CYS A 68 4.04 -23.97 -40.13
CA CYS A 68 2.75 -23.36 -39.83
C CYS A 68 1.73 -23.63 -40.95
N ILE A 69 2.11 -23.43 -42.21
CA ILE A 69 1.27 -23.72 -43.39
C ILE A 69 0.83 -25.18 -43.40
N ARG A 70 1.75 -26.13 -43.21
CA ARG A 70 1.39 -27.57 -43.17
C ARG A 70 0.44 -27.91 -42.02
N VAL A 71 0.63 -27.33 -40.84
CA VAL A 71 -0.27 -27.58 -39.70
C VAL A 71 -1.65 -27.00 -39.97
N LEU A 72 -1.75 -25.80 -40.55
CA LEU A 72 -3.02 -25.19 -40.95
C LEU A 72 -3.76 -26.05 -41.99
N GLN A 73 -3.04 -26.55 -43.00
CA GLN A 73 -3.59 -27.46 -44.01
C GLN A 73 -4.10 -28.78 -43.39
N LYS A 74 -3.33 -29.39 -42.48
CA LYS A 74 -3.76 -30.60 -41.76
C LYS A 74 -4.95 -30.36 -40.82
N SER A 75 -5.11 -29.13 -40.35
CA SER A 75 -6.23 -28.72 -39.49
C SER A 75 -7.48 -28.33 -40.29
N ASN A 76 -7.52 -28.56 -41.61
CA ASN A 76 -8.58 -28.11 -42.54
C ASN A 76 -8.76 -26.58 -42.62
N LEU A 77 -7.77 -25.78 -42.21
CA LEU A 77 -7.78 -24.31 -42.25
C LEU A 77 -7.12 -23.79 -43.54
N ASN A 78 -7.54 -24.34 -44.69
CA ASN A 78 -6.89 -24.12 -45.99
C ASN A 78 -6.94 -22.66 -46.46
N GLU A 79 -7.95 -21.89 -46.07
CA GLU A 79 -8.06 -20.48 -46.45
C GLU A 79 -6.99 -19.61 -45.76
N VAL A 80 -6.71 -19.86 -44.48
CA VAL A 80 -5.66 -19.18 -43.71
C VAL A 80 -4.27 -19.62 -44.19
N ALA A 81 -4.09 -20.91 -44.49
CA ALA A 81 -2.86 -21.43 -45.09
C ALA A 81 -2.56 -20.78 -46.44
N ARG A 82 -3.57 -20.64 -47.32
CA ARG A 82 -3.43 -20.00 -48.64
C ARG A 82 -3.01 -18.54 -48.54
N LYS A 83 -3.55 -17.78 -47.56
CA LYS A 83 -3.11 -16.39 -47.29
C LYS A 83 -1.64 -16.32 -46.89
N LEU A 84 -1.17 -17.27 -46.08
CA LEU A 84 0.24 -17.35 -45.70
C LEU A 84 1.15 -17.76 -46.88
N GLU A 85 0.69 -18.68 -47.73
CA GLU A 85 1.39 -19.09 -48.95
C GLU A 85 1.52 -17.95 -49.96
N GLU A 86 0.50 -17.09 -50.08
CA GLU A 86 0.58 -15.86 -50.89
C GLU A 86 1.65 -14.90 -50.37
N THR A 87 1.86 -14.81 -49.05
CA THR A 87 2.95 -14.03 -48.45
C THR A 87 4.32 -14.65 -48.72
N LEU A 88 4.42 -15.99 -48.77
CA LEU A 88 5.64 -16.72 -49.17
C LEU A 88 6.01 -16.43 -50.64
N GLN A 89 5.01 -16.36 -51.53
CA GLN A 89 5.19 -16.07 -52.96
C GLN A 89 5.52 -14.60 -53.24
N LYS A 90 4.98 -13.65 -52.45
CA LYS A 90 5.32 -12.22 -52.57
C LYS A 90 6.78 -11.92 -52.18
N GLY A 91 7.38 -12.74 -51.32
CA GLY A 91 8.81 -12.65 -51.00
C GLY A 91 9.75 -13.13 -52.12
N THR A 92 9.21 -13.71 -53.20
CA THR A 92 10.00 -14.29 -54.31
C THR A 92 9.98 -13.48 -55.61
N GLU A 93 9.27 -12.35 -55.69
CA GLU A 93 9.15 -11.53 -56.92
C GLU A 93 10.07 -10.29 -56.99
N GLU A 94 10.83 -9.94 -55.95
CA GLU A 94 11.90 -8.94 -56.06
C GLU A 94 13.26 -9.58 -56.37
N THR A 95 13.40 -10.16 -57.57
CA THR A 95 14.62 -10.11 -58.39
C THR A 95 14.41 -10.83 -59.72
N GLN A 96 14.16 -10.06 -60.78
CA GLN A 96 14.59 -10.44 -62.13
C GLN A 96 15.32 -9.25 -62.76
N PRO A 97 16.54 -9.44 -63.26
CA PRO A 97 16.99 -8.82 -64.49
C PRO A 97 16.64 -9.76 -65.65
N GLN A 98 15.83 -9.27 -66.61
CA GLN A 98 15.51 -10.02 -67.82
C GLN A 98 16.75 -10.20 -68.71
N GLN A 99 16.82 -11.41 -69.27
CA GLN A 99 17.85 -11.99 -70.13
C GLN A 99 18.14 -11.22 -71.42
N LEU A 100 19.37 -11.37 -71.97
CA LEU A 100 19.58 -11.72 -73.38
C LEU A 100 21.01 -12.24 -73.69
N LEU A 101 21.05 -13.53 -74.00
CA LEU A 101 21.89 -14.33 -74.93
C LEU A 101 23.19 -13.74 -75.51
N LEU A 102 24.27 -14.55 -75.50
CA LEU A 102 24.84 -15.18 -76.72
C LEU A 102 26.04 -16.11 -76.42
N GLN A 103 26.15 -17.14 -77.27
CA GLN A 103 27.05 -18.30 -77.21
C GLN A 103 28.45 -18.04 -77.81
N GLY A 104 29.45 -18.75 -77.25
CA GLY A 104 30.68 -19.25 -77.90
C GLY A 104 31.90 -18.31 -77.90
N SER A 105 33.16 -18.75 -77.75
CA SER A 105 33.78 -20.05 -77.47
C SER A 105 35.28 -19.80 -77.15
N CYS A 106 35.81 -20.57 -76.17
CA CYS A 106 37.22 -20.89 -75.90
C CYS A 106 38.20 -19.79 -75.40
N PRO A 107 39.33 -20.14 -74.74
CA PRO A 107 39.71 -21.39 -74.07
C PRO A 107 40.27 -21.18 -72.64
N GLN A 108 40.38 -22.28 -71.90
CA GLN A 108 41.22 -22.46 -70.71
C GLN A 108 41.05 -21.47 -69.56
N LEU A 109 40.15 -21.83 -68.64
CA LEU A 109 40.47 -22.03 -67.24
C LEU A 109 39.55 -23.14 -66.72
N GLN A 110 40.15 -24.25 -66.28
CA GLN A 110 39.43 -25.34 -65.63
C GLN A 110 38.78 -24.86 -64.33
N PRO A 111 37.69 -25.51 -63.91
CA PRO A 111 36.95 -25.15 -62.71
C PRO A 111 37.77 -25.53 -61.49
N VAL A 112 38.15 -24.55 -60.66
CA VAL A 112 38.66 -24.87 -59.33
C VAL A 112 37.46 -25.08 -58.42
N THR A 113 37.20 -26.36 -58.20
CA THR A 113 36.52 -27.01 -57.07
C THR A 113 36.42 -26.20 -55.77
N ALA A 114 35.26 -26.36 -55.10
CA ALA A 114 34.97 -26.23 -53.66
C ALA A 114 36.04 -25.59 -52.75
N VAL A 115 35.63 -24.56 -51.99
CA VAL A 115 36.33 -24.20 -50.74
C VAL A 115 35.30 -24.05 -49.63
N CYS A 116 35.34 -25.00 -48.69
CA CYS A 116 34.70 -24.98 -47.38
C CYS A 116 34.96 -23.63 -46.64
N PHE A 117 34.17 -23.29 -45.60
CA PHE A 117 34.83 -22.57 -44.48
C PHE A 117 36.08 -23.38 -44.15
N PRO A 118 37.20 -22.77 -43.73
CA PRO A 118 38.18 -23.58 -43.08
C PRO A 118 37.41 -24.28 -41.94
N THR A 119 37.22 -25.60 -42.06
CA THR A 119 38.01 -26.50 -41.23
C THR A 119 39.25 -25.68 -40.97
N SER A 120 39.33 -25.01 -39.80
CA SER A 120 40.64 -24.83 -39.21
C SER A 120 41.21 -26.18 -39.46
N VAL A 121 42.21 -26.20 -40.35
CA VAL A 121 43.02 -27.35 -40.60
C VAL A 121 43.09 -27.91 -39.21
N VAL A 122 42.59 -29.13 -39.02
CA VAL A 122 43.31 -29.99 -38.12
C VAL A 122 44.69 -29.95 -38.76
N GLN A 123 45.46 -28.89 -38.44
CA GLN A 123 46.89 -28.95 -38.39
C GLN A 123 47.00 -30.23 -37.61
N PRO A 124 47.54 -31.29 -38.23
CA PRO A 124 47.64 -32.58 -37.55
C PRO A 124 48.17 -32.18 -36.20
N ILE A 125 47.31 -32.34 -35.18
CA ILE A 125 47.38 -31.48 -33.99
C ILE A 125 48.85 -31.45 -33.67
N THR A 126 49.53 -30.30 -33.87
CA THR A 126 50.99 -30.35 -33.71
C THR A 126 51.16 -30.92 -32.31
N ASP A 127 52.09 -31.83 -32.06
CA ASP A 127 52.12 -32.53 -30.77
C ASP A 127 52.04 -31.53 -29.58
N ALA A 128 52.45 -30.26 -29.81
CA ALA A 128 52.18 -29.06 -29.01
C ALA A 128 50.71 -28.62 -28.76
N GLU A 129 49.81 -28.54 -29.76
CA GLU A 129 48.39 -28.14 -29.59
C GLU A 129 47.54 -29.25 -28.91
N ALA A 130 47.93 -30.51 -29.08
CA ALA A 130 47.27 -31.68 -28.46
C ALA A 130 47.65 -31.73 -26.98
N HIS A 131 48.93 -31.47 -26.69
CA HIS A 131 49.45 -31.30 -25.35
C HIS A 131 48.85 -30.06 -24.65
N GLN A 132 48.58 -28.95 -25.35
CA GLN A 132 47.88 -27.80 -24.77
C GLN A 132 46.41 -28.09 -24.44
N LEU A 133 45.68 -28.85 -25.28
CA LEU A 133 44.30 -29.26 -25.00
C LEU A 133 44.20 -30.26 -23.84
N SER A 134 45.14 -31.21 -23.71
CA SER A 134 45.19 -32.13 -22.57
C SER A 134 45.65 -31.45 -21.27
N ALA A 135 46.57 -30.49 -21.36
CA ALA A 135 46.98 -29.69 -20.21
C ALA A 135 45.84 -28.75 -19.77
N SER A 136 45.13 -28.11 -20.70
CA SER A 136 43.99 -27.22 -20.41
C SER A 136 42.85 -27.96 -19.69
N SER A 137 42.55 -29.22 -20.04
CA SER A 137 41.52 -30.00 -19.34
C SER A 137 41.92 -30.35 -17.90
N ILE A 138 43.18 -30.71 -17.65
CA ILE A 138 43.73 -30.94 -16.31
C ILE A 138 43.68 -29.66 -15.47
N TYR A 139 44.05 -28.52 -16.06
CA TYR A 139 43.96 -27.23 -15.39
C TYR A 139 42.53 -26.86 -15.01
N ARG A 140 41.58 -27.06 -15.92
CA ARG A 140 40.17 -26.76 -15.65
C ARG A 140 39.63 -27.60 -14.50
N ASN A 141 40.01 -28.88 -14.41
CA ASN A 141 39.67 -29.71 -13.25
C ASN A 141 40.27 -29.16 -11.95
N HIS A 142 41.54 -28.73 -11.97
CA HIS A 142 42.16 -28.07 -10.82
C HIS A 142 41.43 -26.79 -10.39
N ILE A 143 41.00 -25.96 -11.35
CA ILE A 143 40.21 -24.76 -11.08
C ILE A 143 38.82 -25.12 -10.52
N ILE A 144 38.17 -26.15 -11.03
CA ILE A 144 36.91 -26.65 -10.46
C ILE A 144 37.12 -27.03 -9.00
N GLU A 145 38.14 -27.83 -8.67
CA GLU A 145 38.42 -28.23 -7.28
C GLU A 145 38.67 -27.02 -6.35
N ASN A 146 39.39 -26.01 -6.81
CA ASN A 146 39.73 -24.82 -6.02
C ASN A 146 38.54 -23.85 -5.81
N PHE A 147 37.64 -23.72 -6.79
CA PHE A 147 36.57 -22.71 -6.77
C PHE A 147 35.15 -23.29 -6.56
N GLN A 148 34.97 -24.61 -6.64
CA GLN A 148 33.68 -25.27 -6.41
C GLN A 148 33.17 -25.12 -4.98
N ARG A 149 34.10 -24.99 -4.01
CA ARG A 149 33.81 -24.84 -2.58
C ARG A 149 34.21 -23.45 -2.11
N ILE A 150 33.34 -22.82 -1.32
CA ILE A 150 33.61 -21.55 -0.65
C ILE A 150 33.46 -21.73 0.86
N GLU A 151 34.26 -21.00 1.63
CA GLU A 151 34.16 -20.95 3.08
C GLU A 151 32.89 -20.18 3.47
N ASP A 152 32.07 -20.76 4.34
CA ASP A 152 30.91 -20.06 4.88
C ASP A 152 31.37 -19.08 5.99
N PRO A 153 31.09 -17.78 5.88
CA PRO A 153 31.64 -16.79 6.81
C PRO A 153 31.14 -16.91 8.28
N ASN A 154 30.16 -17.75 8.59
CA ASN A 154 29.64 -17.99 9.95
C ASN A 154 29.77 -19.45 10.41
N ALA A 155 30.36 -20.34 9.59
CA ALA A 155 30.49 -21.74 9.94
C ALA A 155 31.71 -22.00 10.84
N THR A 156 31.77 -23.18 11.47
CA THR A 156 32.98 -23.53 12.24
C THR A 156 34.20 -23.54 11.31
N PRO A 157 35.41 -23.17 11.78
CA PRO A 157 36.59 -23.15 10.91
C PRO A 157 36.76 -24.48 10.17
N GLY A 158 36.66 -24.46 8.83
CA GLY A 158 36.76 -25.66 7.98
C GLY A 158 35.45 -26.16 7.35
N GLU A 159 34.31 -25.51 7.58
CA GLU A 159 33.05 -25.80 6.87
C GLU A 159 32.99 -25.08 5.50
N TYR A 160 32.77 -25.87 4.45
CA TYR A 160 32.71 -25.38 3.06
C TYR A 160 31.37 -25.69 2.42
N VAL A 161 30.83 -24.74 1.65
CA VAL A 161 29.59 -24.90 0.88
C VAL A 161 29.87 -24.85 -0.62
N SER A 162 29.05 -25.55 -1.41
CA SER A 162 29.18 -25.50 -2.87
C SER A 162 28.79 -24.12 -3.41
N LEU A 163 29.67 -23.51 -4.20
CA LEU A 163 29.43 -22.20 -4.82
C LEU A 163 28.20 -22.25 -5.74
N ASN A 164 28.07 -23.28 -6.58
CA ASN A 164 26.92 -23.41 -7.49
C ASN A 164 25.59 -23.59 -6.76
N GLN A 165 25.60 -24.22 -5.58
CA GLN A 165 24.38 -24.37 -4.78
C GLN A 165 23.99 -23.06 -4.09
N ARG A 166 24.95 -22.18 -3.77
CA ARG A 166 24.72 -20.93 -3.02
C ARG A 166 24.63 -19.68 -3.90
N TYR A 167 25.13 -19.76 -5.14
CA TYR A 167 25.14 -18.64 -6.06
C TYR A 167 23.74 -18.36 -6.61
N SER A 168 23.29 -17.12 -6.45
CA SER A 168 22.07 -16.61 -7.10
C SER A 168 22.45 -15.50 -8.07
N LYS A 169 21.73 -15.43 -9.20
CA LYS A 169 22.05 -14.49 -10.29
C LYS A 169 21.93 -13.04 -9.81
N LEU A 170 22.94 -12.23 -10.12
CA LEU A 170 22.97 -10.80 -9.83
C LEU A 170 22.56 -9.98 -11.05
N ILE A 171 22.00 -8.79 -10.80
CA ILE A 171 21.72 -7.78 -11.80
C ILE A 171 23.02 -7.04 -12.13
N ILE A 172 23.39 -7.01 -13.41
CA ILE A 172 24.59 -6.35 -13.93
C ILE A 172 24.17 -5.43 -15.08
N VAL A 173 24.52 -4.15 -15.08
CA VAL A 173 24.10 -3.17 -16.10
C VAL A 173 25.29 -2.44 -16.73
N ASP A 174 25.14 -1.94 -17.97
CA ASP A 174 26.20 -1.34 -18.81
C ASP A 174 26.30 0.21 -18.74
N PHE A 175 25.60 0.88 -17.82
CA PHE A 175 25.62 2.34 -17.68
C PHE A 175 25.63 2.82 -16.21
N GLN A 176 26.16 4.03 -15.96
CA GLN A 176 26.17 4.70 -14.65
C GLN A 176 24.98 5.64 -14.49
N TYR A 177 24.32 5.55 -13.33
CA TYR A 177 23.14 6.35 -12.99
C TYR A 177 23.48 7.78 -12.57
N SER A 178 22.56 8.70 -12.83
CA SER A 178 22.63 10.07 -12.32
C SER A 178 22.46 10.12 -10.80
N GLN A 179 22.91 11.22 -10.19
CA GLN A 179 22.73 11.47 -8.75
C GLN A 179 21.26 11.37 -8.32
N LYS A 180 20.33 11.90 -9.14
CA LYS A 180 18.89 11.88 -8.85
C LYS A 180 18.31 10.47 -8.83
N GLU A 181 18.74 9.61 -9.76
CA GLU A 181 18.29 8.21 -9.81
C GLU A 181 18.84 7.39 -8.64
N ARG A 182 20.06 7.71 -8.18
CA ARG A 182 20.65 7.07 -7.01
C ARG A 182 19.97 7.49 -5.71
N GLU A 183 19.67 8.77 -5.54
CA GLU A 183 18.91 9.29 -4.40
C GLU A 183 17.50 8.68 -4.34
N ALA A 184 16.83 8.58 -5.50
CA ALA A 184 15.51 7.96 -5.59
C ALA A 184 15.50 6.48 -5.19
N GLU A 185 16.56 5.72 -5.53
CA GLU A 185 16.72 4.33 -5.11
C GLU A 185 16.94 4.20 -3.59
N ILE A 186 17.79 5.03 -2.99
CA ILE A 186 18.09 4.99 -1.55
C ILE A 186 16.86 5.38 -0.71
N LEU A 187 16.01 6.26 -1.24
CA LEU A 187 14.75 6.68 -0.63
C LEU A 187 13.61 5.66 -0.82
N ALA A 188 13.70 4.79 -1.83
CA ALA A 188 12.64 3.86 -2.14
C ALA A 188 12.64 2.64 -1.20
N THR A 189 11.46 2.25 -0.74
CA THR A 189 11.22 1.02 0.04
C THR A 189 10.01 0.27 -0.50
N GLY A 190 9.89 -1.01 -0.17
CA GLY A 190 8.73 -1.85 -0.52
C GLY A 190 8.45 -1.90 -2.02
N MET A 191 7.22 -1.56 -2.43
CA MET A 191 6.79 -1.61 -3.83
C MET A 191 7.60 -0.68 -4.75
N LYS A 192 7.83 0.58 -4.35
CA LYS A 192 8.57 1.55 -5.18
C LYS A 192 9.99 1.06 -5.49
N HIS A 193 10.66 0.47 -4.51
CA HIS A 193 11.99 -0.09 -4.72
C HIS A 193 11.94 -1.35 -5.61
N THR A 194 10.91 -2.18 -5.43
CA THR A 194 10.69 -3.37 -6.26
C THR A 194 10.46 -3.01 -7.73
N GLU A 195 9.72 -1.93 -8.02
CA GLU A 195 9.54 -1.40 -9.37
C GLU A 195 10.87 -0.95 -9.99
N ILE A 196 11.66 -0.16 -9.26
CA ILE A 196 12.98 0.31 -9.71
C ILE A 196 13.89 -0.87 -10.06
N ILE A 197 14.02 -1.85 -9.16
CA ILE A 197 14.87 -3.02 -9.39
C ILE A 197 14.36 -3.88 -10.55
N SER A 198 13.04 -4.04 -10.69
CA SER A 198 12.45 -4.85 -11.77
C SER A 198 12.65 -4.21 -13.15
N GLN A 199 12.60 -2.88 -13.24
CA GLN A 199 12.94 -2.17 -14.48
C GLN A 199 14.41 -2.39 -14.86
N ARG A 200 15.32 -2.34 -13.88
CA ARG A 200 16.75 -2.54 -14.11
C ARG A 200 17.12 -3.98 -14.46
N ASP A 201 16.38 -4.96 -13.95
CA ASP A 201 16.55 -6.38 -14.29
C ASP A 201 16.25 -6.65 -15.77
N LYS A 202 15.33 -5.91 -16.39
CA LYS A 202 15.04 -6.02 -17.84
C LYS A 202 16.23 -5.63 -18.73
N SER A 203 17.08 -4.72 -18.25
CA SER A 203 18.32 -4.30 -18.89
C SER A 203 19.56 -5.07 -18.40
N SER A 204 19.38 -6.14 -17.63
CA SER A 204 20.48 -6.88 -17.01
C SER A 204 21.27 -7.70 -18.04
N VAL A 205 22.59 -7.57 -18.02
CA VAL A 205 23.56 -8.33 -18.80
C VAL A 205 23.96 -9.57 -18.01
N THR A 206 24.20 -10.68 -18.71
CA THR A 206 24.68 -11.92 -18.06
C THR A 206 26.20 -11.98 -18.02
N ILE A 207 26.74 -12.76 -17.09
CA ILE A 207 28.19 -12.98 -16.97
C ILE A 207 28.79 -13.50 -18.28
N GLY A 208 28.09 -14.40 -18.99
CA GLY A 208 28.58 -14.95 -20.26
C GLY A 208 28.61 -13.93 -21.42
N THR A 209 27.92 -12.80 -21.29
CA THR A 209 27.79 -11.77 -22.34
C THR A 209 28.66 -10.53 -22.09
N LEU A 210 29.49 -10.50 -21.03
CA LEU A 210 30.32 -9.34 -20.67
C LEU A 210 31.30 -8.92 -21.77
N PHE A 211 31.70 -9.87 -22.62
CA PHE A 211 32.62 -9.63 -23.73
C PHE A 211 31.93 -9.59 -25.12
N ASN A 212 30.61 -9.44 -25.16
CA ASN A 212 29.89 -9.22 -26.41
C ASN A 212 30.22 -7.85 -27.01
N HIS A 213 29.91 -7.66 -28.29
CA HIS A 213 30.05 -6.37 -28.93
C HIS A 213 29.21 -5.31 -28.22
N ASP A 214 29.77 -4.12 -28.04
CA ASP A 214 29.04 -2.98 -27.52
C ASP A 214 28.04 -2.44 -28.55
N LYS A 215 27.32 -1.36 -28.19
CA LYS A 215 26.33 -0.69 -29.06
C LYS A 215 26.92 -0.15 -30.38
N TYR A 216 28.24 -0.12 -30.49
CA TYR A 216 29.00 0.37 -31.65
C TYR A 216 29.75 -0.75 -32.38
N GLY A 217 29.59 -2.02 -31.97
CA GLY A 217 30.21 -3.17 -32.61
C GLY A 217 31.60 -3.54 -32.09
N PHE A 218 32.13 -2.85 -31.07
CA PHE A 218 33.47 -3.14 -30.52
C PHE A 218 33.42 -4.27 -29.50
N ILE A 219 34.34 -5.22 -29.64
CA ILE A 219 34.54 -6.31 -28.66
C ILE A 219 35.48 -5.79 -27.57
N PRO A 220 35.04 -5.67 -26.30
CA PRO A 220 35.91 -5.18 -25.25
C PRO A 220 36.99 -6.22 -24.92
N GLN A 221 38.23 -5.78 -24.71
CA GLN A 221 39.29 -6.60 -24.14
C GLN A 221 39.37 -6.44 -22.61
N ILE A 222 38.95 -5.28 -22.09
CA ILE A 222 39.00 -4.95 -20.67
C ILE A 222 37.57 -4.71 -20.17
N VAL A 223 37.14 -5.53 -19.22
CA VAL A 223 35.85 -5.45 -18.54
C VAL A 223 36.08 -5.03 -17.10
N VAL A 224 35.38 -4.00 -16.63
CA VAL A 224 35.45 -3.52 -15.25
C VAL A 224 34.10 -3.72 -14.57
N LEU A 225 34.06 -4.60 -13.57
CA LEU A 225 32.90 -4.87 -12.72
C LEU A 225 32.97 -4.01 -11.45
N GLN A 226 32.16 -2.95 -11.39
CA GLN A 226 32.09 -2.06 -10.23
C GLN A 226 30.85 -2.34 -9.37
N GLY A 227 30.93 -2.02 -8.08
CA GLY A 227 29.77 -2.05 -7.19
C GLY A 227 30.10 -1.78 -5.74
N ALA A 228 29.04 -1.58 -4.94
CA ALA A 228 29.12 -1.31 -3.51
C ALA A 228 29.80 -2.45 -2.72
N ALA A 229 30.17 -2.19 -1.46
CA ALA A 229 30.68 -3.22 -0.57
C ALA A 229 29.61 -4.30 -0.33
N GLY A 230 30.03 -5.57 -0.22
CA GLY A 230 29.09 -6.68 0.03
C GLY A 230 28.14 -7.04 -1.13
N ILE A 231 28.23 -6.37 -2.28
CA ILE A 231 27.32 -6.60 -3.42
C ILE A 231 27.59 -7.91 -4.20
N GLY A 232 28.68 -8.62 -3.89
CA GLY A 232 29.01 -9.91 -4.51
C GLY A 232 30.07 -9.87 -5.62
N LYS A 233 30.92 -8.83 -5.69
CA LYS A 233 32.01 -8.71 -6.69
C LYS A 233 32.95 -9.93 -6.72
N THR A 234 33.60 -10.25 -5.60
CA THR A 234 34.50 -11.41 -5.46
C THR A 234 33.80 -12.74 -5.74
N ILE A 235 32.56 -12.92 -5.25
CA ILE A 235 31.78 -14.13 -5.52
C ILE A 235 31.47 -14.26 -7.02
N THR A 236 31.21 -13.14 -7.71
CA THR A 236 31.03 -13.11 -9.17
C THR A 236 32.31 -13.47 -9.90
N ALA A 237 33.47 -12.95 -9.49
CA ALA A 237 34.77 -13.31 -10.05
C ALA A 237 35.07 -14.81 -9.89
N LYS A 238 34.83 -15.37 -8.71
CA LYS A 238 34.98 -16.82 -8.45
C LYS A 238 34.00 -17.66 -9.27
N LYS A 239 32.75 -17.20 -9.44
CA LYS A 239 31.75 -17.86 -10.29
C LYS A 239 32.15 -17.84 -11.76
N ILE A 240 32.73 -16.74 -12.26
CA ILE A 240 33.30 -16.69 -13.63
C ILE A 240 34.38 -17.75 -13.81
N MET A 241 35.31 -17.88 -12.85
CA MET A 241 36.35 -18.92 -12.91
C MET A 241 35.75 -20.32 -12.98
N LEU A 242 34.77 -20.61 -12.12
CA LEU A 242 34.13 -21.93 -12.06
C LEU A 242 33.36 -22.26 -13.34
N ASP A 243 32.62 -21.29 -13.89
CA ASP A 243 31.80 -21.47 -15.09
C ASP A 243 32.65 -21.59 -16.34
N TRP A 244 33.75 -20.83 -16.41
CA TRP A 244 34.72 -20.98 -17.48
C TRP A 244 35.37 -22.37 -17.44
N ALA A 245 35.80 -22.83 -16.25
CA ALA A 245 36.43 -24.13 -16.09
C ALA A 245 35.46 -25.28 -16.42
N SER A 246 34.19 -25.14 -16.05
CA SER A 246 33.09 -26.07 -16.35
C SER A 246 32.61 -26.01 -17.81
N ASN A 247 33.24 -25.20 -18.67
CA ASN A 247 32.80 -24.97 -20.04
C ASN A 247 31.37 -24.40 -20.13
N GLU A 248 30.88 -23.62 -19.18
CA GLU A 248 29.55 -22.99 -19.28
C GLU A 248 29.62 -21.65 -20.03
N ILE A 249 30.71 -20.90 -19.85
CA ILE A 249 30.91 -19.59 -20.46
C ILE A 249 32.22 -19.50 -21.25
N TYR A 250 32.28 -18.60 -22.22
CA TYR A 250 33.47 -18.29 -23.03
C TYR A 250 34.10 -19.48 -23.78
N ARG A 251 33.30 -20.48 -24.16
CA ARG A 251 33.74 -21.63 -24.97
C ARG A 251 34.47 -21.19 -26.23
N GLY A 252 35.65 -21.75 -26.46
CA GLY A 252 36.47 -21.45 -27.65
C GLY A 252 37.08 -20.04 -27.68
N ARG A 253 36.80 -19.19 -26.69
CA ARG A 253 37.33 -17.82 -26.61
C ARG A 253 38.58 -17.71 -25.74
N PHE A 254 38.59 -18.38 -24.58
CA PHE A 254 39.74 -18.39 -23.67
C PHE A 254 40.16 -19.83 -23.34
N PHE A 255 41.43 -20.15 -23.56
CA PHE A 255 42.01 -21.46 -23.27
C PHE A 255 42.54 -21.57 -21.84
N TYR A 256 42.95 -20.44 -21.26
CA TYR A 256 43.39 -20.33 -19.87
C TYR A 256 42.79 -19.07 -19.23
N ALA A 257 42.39 -19.18 -17.97
CA ALA A 257 41.97 -18.06 -17.14
C ALA A 257 42.72 -18.10 -15.80
N PHE A 258 43.25 -16.97 -15.36
CA PHE A 258 44.04 -16.83 -14.14
C PHE A 258 43.38 -15.86 -13.17
N TYR A 259 43.34 -16.20 -11.88
CA TYR A 259 42.66 -15.43 -10.85
C TYR A 259 43.66 -14.72 -9.94
N ILE A 260 43.66 -13.39 -9.92
CA ILE A 260 44.60 -12.59 -9.15
C ILE A 260 43.84 -11.85 -8.04
N SER A 261 44.08 -12.24 -6.79
CA SER A 261 43.54 -11.60 -5.60
C SER A 261 44.41 -10.42 -5.19
N CYS A 262 43.95 -9.18 -5.44
CA CYS A 262 44.68 -7.97 -5.02
C CYS A 262 44.91 -7.95 -3.50
N ARG A 263 44.00 -8.55 -2.73
CA ARG A 263 44.10 -8.69 -1.27
C ARG A 263 45.31 -9.51 -0.82
N GLU A 264 45.55 -10.65 -1.47
CA GLU A 264 46.68 -11.54 -1.16
C GLU A 264 47.99 -10.91 -1.61
N MET A 265 47.99 -10.29 -2.78
CA MET A 265 49.14 -9.62 -3.36
C MET A 265 49.65 -8.42 -2.53
N ASN A 266 48.78 -7.78 -1.74
CA ASN A 266 49.14 -6.67 -0.87
C ASN A 266 50.09 -7.02 0.29
N LEU A 267 50.12 -8.29 0.75
CA LEU A 267 50.94 -8.69 1.90
C LEU A 267 52.45 -8.64 1.61
N HIS A 268 52.82 -8.63 0.31
CA HIS A 268 54.20 -8.80 -0.17
C HIS A 268 54.62 -7.75 -1.23
N ALA A 269 53.77 -6.76 -1.51
CA ALA A 269 53.82 -5.93 -2.72
C ALA A 269 55.09 -5.09 -2.93
N GLU A 270 55.84 -4.78 -1.87
CA GLU A 270 57.08 -3.98 -1.92
C GLU A 270 58.33 -4.76 -1.52
N SER A 271 58.20 -5.89 -0.80
CA SER A 271 59.34 -6.63 -0.23
C SER A 271 59.73 -7.87 -1.03
N GLU A 272 58.80 -8.45 -1.80
CA GLU A 272 59.00 -9.69 -2.55
C GLU A 272 58.95 -9.39 -4.05
N LYS A 273 60.02 -9.73 -4.76
CA LYS A 273 60.03 -9.71 -6.23
C LYS A 273 59.46 -11.03 -6.73
N SER A 274 58.68 -10.97 -7.79
CA SER A 274 58.16 -12.15 -8.47
C SER A 274 58.04 -11.85 -9.95
N SER A 275 57.68 -12.83 -10.76
CA SER A 275 57.36 -12.64 -12.17
C SER A 275 55.93 -13.10 -12.47
N ILE A 276 55.34 -12.65 -13.58
CA ILE A 276 54.01 -13.16 -13.96
C ILE A 276 54.05 -14.66 -14.26
N ALA A 277 55.18 -15.18 -14.76
CA ALA A 277 55.40 -16.60 -14.94
C ALA A 277 55.31 -17.37 -13.60
N GLU A 278 55.90 -16.84 -12.53
CA GLU A 278 55.77 -17.43 -11.19
C GLU A 278 54.35 -17.34 -10.62
N ILE A 279 53.67 -16.21 -10.81
CA ILE A 279 52.27 -16.04 -10.36
C ILE A 279 51.36 -17.07 -11.06
N ILE A 280 51.55 -17.28 -12.37
CA ILE A 280 50.85 -18.31 -13.14
C ILE A 280 51.22 -19.71 -12.64
N SER A 281 52.51 -19.98 -12.41
CA SER A 281 53.01 -21.27 -11.93
C SER A 281 52.44 -21.63 -10.55
N LYS A 282 52.33 -20.67 -9.63
CA LYS A 282 51.77 -20.86 -8.28
C LYS A 282 50.28 -21.22 -8.31
N GLN A 283 49.53 -20.78 -9.33
CA GLN A 283 48.11 -21.10 -9.52
C GLN A 283 47.86 -22.49 -10.13
N TRP A 284 48.92 -23.21 -10.50
CA TRP A 284 48.84 -24.59 -10.97
C TRP A 284 49.96 -25.46 -10.35
N PRO A 285 49.85 -25.81 -9.05
CA PRO A 285 50.90 -26.55 -8.34
C PRO A 285 51.09 -28.00 -8.80
N GLY A 286 50.04 -28.62 -9.36
CA GLY A 286 50.07 -30.00 -9.87
C GLY A 286 50.94 -30.18 -11.13
N CYS A 287 51.52 -29.10 -11.62
CA CYS A 287 52.46 -29.15 -12.70
C CYS A 287 53.86 -28.94 -12.10
N GLN A 288 54.68 -29.99 -12.13
CA GLN A 288 56.13 -29.80 -12.16
C GLN A 288 56.48 -29.24 -13.55
N VAL A 289 56.02 -28.01 -13.84
CA VAL A 289 55.94 -27.47 -15.19
C VAL A 289 57.36 -27.18 -15.68
N GLU A 290 57.76 -27.78 -16.79
CA GLU A 290 58.87 -27.26 -17.58
C GLU A 290 58.54 -25.83 -18.05
N GLU A 291 59.49 -24.91 -17.92
CA GLU A 291 59.42 -23.52 -18.39
C GLU A 291 58.78 -23.37 -19.80
N ASN A 292 58.96 -24.40 -20.63
CA ASN A 292 58.40 -24.57 -21.97
C ASN A 292 56.86 -24.42 -22.05
N VAL A 293 56.09 -24.91 -21.06
CA VAL A 293 54.62 -24.84 -21.11
C VAL A 293 54.14 -23.43 -20.79
N ILE A 294 54.72 -22.76 -19.78
CA ILE A 294 54.38 -21.36 -19.46
C ILE A 294 54.76 -20.45 -20.64
N ARG A 295 55.93 -20.67 -21.27
CA ARG A 295 56.33 -20.02 -22.52
C ARG A 295 55.28 -20.23 -23.63
N SER A 296 54.72 -21.44 -23.75
CA SER A 296 53.68 -21.75 -24.75
C SER A 296 52.33 -21.08 -24.47
N ILE A 297 51.97 -20.89 -23.19
CA ILE A 297 50.73 -20.23 -22.76
C ILE A 297 50.83 -18.74 -23.05
N LEU A 298 51.91 -18.09 -22.62
CA LEU A 298 52.12 -16.64 -22.76
C LEU A 298 52.30 -16.19 -24.21
N LYS A 299 52.71 -17.09 -25.11
CA LYS A 299 52.86 -16.82 -26.55
C LYS A 299 51.54 -16.40 -27.23
N TYR A 300 50.39 -16.83 -26.72
CA TYR A 300 49.08 -16.58 -27.34
C TYR A 300 48.15 -15.76 -26.44
N GLY A 301 48.55 -14.51 -26.18
CA GLY A 301 47.84 -13.58 -25.27
C GLY A 301 46.34 -13.45 -25.52
N LYS A 302 45.89 -13.44 -26.78
CA LYS A 302 44.46 -13.33 -27.16
C LYS A 302 43.52 -14.40 -26.60
N TYR A 303 44.04 -15.56 -26.18
CA TYR A 303 43.27 -16.66 -25.59
C TYR A 303 43.40 -16.72 -24.06
N LEU A 304 44.01 -15.70 -23.44
CA LEU A 304 44.21 -15.61 -21.99
C LEU A 304 43.24 -14.62 -21.36
N LEU A 305 42.64 -15.03 -20.25
CA LEU A 305 41.80 -14.19 -19.39
C LEU A 305 42.47 -14.01 -18.03
N PHE A 306 42.68 -12.77 -17.59
CA PHE A 306 43.08 -12.48 -16.22
C PHE A 306 41.91 -11.85 -15.46
N ILE A 307 41.55 -12.43 -14.32
CA ILE A 307 40.55 -11.89 -13.41
C ILE A 307 41.28 -11.24 -12.24
N ILE A 308 41.26 -9.91 -12.19
CA ILE A 308 41.89 -9.10 -11.15
C ILE A 308 40.79 -8.72 -10.14
N ASP A 309 40.77 -9.39 -9.00
CA ASP A 309 39.74 -9.19 -7.97
C ASP A 309 40.20 -8.23 -6.87
N GLY A 310 39.40 -7.17 -6.63
CA GLY A 310 39.57 -6.25 -5.51
C GLY A 310 40.59 -5.14 -5.74
N PHE A 311 40.58 -4.48 -6.90
CA PHE A 311 41.53 -3.39 -7.20
C PHE A 311 41.50 -2.26 -6.15
N ASP A 312 40.33 -1.98 -5.56
CA ASP A 312 40.17 -0.98 -4.49
C ASP A 312 40.92 -1.32 -3.19
N GLU A 313 41.33 -2.58 -3.02
CA GLU A 313 42.02 -3.03 -1.81
C GLU A 313 43.53 -2.76 -1.86
N LEU A 314 44.08 -2.36 -3.01
CA LEU A 314 45.52 -2.07 -3.18
C LEU A 314 45.93 -0.86 -2.33
N ARG A 315 46.90 -1.06 -1.42
CA ARG A 315 47.28 -0.06 -0.39
C ARG A 315 48.41 0.88 -0.79
N TYR A 316 49.14 0.59 -1.85
CA TYR A 316 50.28 1.39 -2.32
C TYR A 316 49.86 2.46 -3.33
N SER A 317 50.57 3.58 -3.37
CA SER A 317 50.28 4.68 -4.30
C SER A 317 50.83 4.35 -5.69
N PHE A 318 49.96 4.43 -6.70
CA PHE A 318 50.34 4.36 -8.11
C PHE A 318 50.88 5.71 -8.65
N ASP A 319 51.02 6.73 -7.79
CA ASP A 319 51.36 8.11 -8.16
C ASP A 319 52.88 8.39 -8.14
N GLN A 320 53.73 7.39 -7.87
CA GLN A 320 55.19 7.56 -7.98
C GLN A 320 55.61 7.69 -9.45
N ALA A 321 56.27 8.81 -9.76
CA ALA A 321 56.79 9.14 -11.09
C ALA A 321 58.07 8.36 -11.42
N GLU A 322 57.95 7.05 -11.64
CA GLU A 322 58.99 6.27 -12.29
C GLU A 322 58.37 5.37 -13.37
N ASP A 323 58.86 5.53 -14.60
CA ASP A 323 58.48 4.81 -15.82
C ASP A 323 59.01 3.35 -15.85
N SER A 324 59.05 2.66 -14.71
CA SER A 324 59.42 1.24 -14.68
C SER A 324 58.22 0.38 -15.07
N TRP A 325 58.19 -0.02 -16.33
CA TRP A 325 57.26 -1.00 -16.88
C TRP A 325 58.01 -2.31 -17.11
N CYS A 326 57.37 -3.42 -16.76
CA CYS A 326 57.88 -4.74 -17.07
C CYS A 326 57.20 -5.26 -18.34
N SER A 327 58.01 -5.64 -19.34
CA SER A 327 57.51 -6.27 -20.58
C SER A 327 57.95 -7.73 -20.70
N ASP A 328 58.92 -8.17 -19.90
CA ASP A 328 59.42 -9.54 -19.88
C ASP A 328 58.66 -10.38 -18.83
N PRO A 329 57.90 -11.41 -19.23
CA PRO A 329 57.14 -12.23 -18.29
C PRO A 329 57.96 -12.99 -17.24
N TRP A 330 59.28 -13.12 -17.42
CA TRP A 330 60.20 -13.79 -16.49
C TRP A 330 61.00 -12.83 -15.60
N GLN A 331 60.92 -11.52 -15.86
CA GLN A 331 61.64 -10.53 -15.08
C GLN A 331 61.02 -10.39 -13.68
N GLU A 332 61.85 -10.60 -12.67
CA GLU A 332 61.48 -10.44 -11.26
C GLU A 332 61.35 -8.96 -10.88
N GLU A 333 60.12 -8.54 -10.64
CA GLU A 333 59.78 -7.18 -10.24
C GLU A 333 58.85 -7.18 -9.01
N PRO A 334 58.78 -6.06 -8.27
CA PRO A 334 57.75 -5.84 -7.28
C PRO A 334 56.35 -6.03 -7.87
N ILE A 335 55.44 -6.69 -7.13
CA ILE A 335 54.08 -7.03 -7.59
C ILE A 335 53.32 -5.79 -8.10
N ARG A 336 53.58 -4.61 -7.52
CA ARG A 336 53.02 -3.33 -7.99
C ARG A 336 53.34 -3.07 -9.48
N ILE A 337 54.58 -3.33 -9.92
CA ILE A 337 55.04 -3.10 -11.31
C ILE A 337 54.44 -4.16 -12.24
N ILE A 338 54.36 -5.41 -11.79
CA ILE A 338 53.73 -6.50 -12.54
C ILE A 338 52.25 -6.18 -12.82
N LEU A 339 51.48 -5.82 -11.78
CA LEU A 339 50.06 -5.49 -11.93
C LEU A 339 49.86 -4.22 -12.76
N LYS A 340 50.66 -3.18 -12.56
CA LYS A 340 50.63 -1.96 -13.38
C LYS A 340 50.89 -2.26 -14.86
N SER A 341 51.84 -3.14 -15.15
CA SER A 341 52.21 -3.56 -16.52
C SER A 341 51.16 -4.49 -17.15
N LEU A 342 50.50 -5.33 -16.35
CA LEU A 342 49.38 -6.17 -16.79
C LEU A 342 48.12 -5.34 -17.11
N LEU A 343 47.78 -4.35 -16.28
CA LEU A 343 46.64 -3.44 -16.50
C LEU A 343 46.80 -2.60 -17.77
N LYS A 344 48.04 -2.21 -18.11
CA LYS A 344 48.41 -1.55 -19.37
C LYS A 344 48.59 -2.51 -20.55
N GLN A 345 48.36 -3.81 -20.35
CA GLN A 345 48.57 -4.89 -21.34
C GLN A 345 49.97 -4.89 -21.96
N LYS A 346 50.99 -4.38 -21.25
CA LYS A 346 52.40 -4.36 -21.70
C LYS A 346 53.10 -5.71 -21.50
N LEU A 347 52.74 -6.41 -20.42
CA LEU A 347 53.35 -7.67 -20.03
C LEU A 347 52.83 -8.86 -20.85
N VAL A 348 51.53 -8.87 -21.14
CA VAL A 348 50.88 -9.88 -21.98
C VAL A 348 49.94 -9.17 -22.96
N PRO A 349 50.45 -8.76 -24.14
CA PRO A 349 49.65 -8.08 -25.15
C PRO A 349 48.45 -8.92 -25.61
N GLU A 350 47.36 -8.26 -26.00
CA GLU A 350 46.09 -8.86 -26.46
C GLU A 350 45.33 -9.70 -25.42
N SER A 351 45.83 -9.83 -24.19
CA SER A 351 45.12 -10.54 -23.12
C SER A 351 43.85 -9.80 -22.67
N SER A 352 42.82 -10.57 -22.34
CA SER A 352 41.56 -10.02 -21.83
C SER A 352 41.58 -9.93 -20.31
N LEU A 353 41.00 -8.85 -19.78
CA LEU A 353 40.97 -8.56 -18.34
C LEU A 353 39.53 -8.43 -17.83
N ILE A 354 39.22 -9.05 -16.69
CA ILE A 354 38.06 -8.71 -15.86
C ILE A 354 38.58 -8.14 -14.56
N ILE A 355 38.24 -6.88 -14.26
CA ILE A 355 38.72 -6.18 -13.07
C ILE A 355 37.53 -5.89 -12.16
N THR A 356 37.55 -6.35 -10.92
CA THR A 356 36.54 -5.97 -9.93
C THR A 356 37.03 -4.80 -9.08
N THR A 357 36.17 -3.81 -8.83
CA THR A 357 36.55 -2.64 -8.04
C THR A 357 35.36 -1.92 -7.41
N ARG A 358 35.63 -0.96 -6.53
CA ARG A 358 34.63 0.00 -6.04
C ARG A 358 34.66 1.28 -6.88
N PRO A 359 33.55 2.02 -6.97
CA PRO A 359 33.51 3.29 -7.70
C PRO A 359 34.64 4.26 -7.32
N THR A 360 35.07 4.28 -6.05
CA THR A 360 36.12 5.19 -5.58
C THR A 360 37.53 4.90 -6.07
N ALA A 361 37.80 3.68 -6.50
CA ALA A 361 39.08 3.34 -7.10
C ALA A 361 39.07 3.50 -8.63
N LEU A 362 37.92 3.87 -9.24
CA LEU A 362 37.82 4.03 -10.70
C LEU A 362 38.70 5.15 -11.24
N GLU A 363 38.78 6.29 -10.56
CA GLU A 363 39.60 7.40 -11.03
C GLU A 363 41.08 7.00 -11.15
N LYS A 364 41.57 6.24 -10.16
CA LYS A 364 42.91 5.67 -10.18
C LYS A 364 43.05 4.64 -11.30
N LEU A 365 42.06 3.77 -11.46
CA LEU A 365 42.05 2.71 -12.47
C LEU A 365 42.02 3.25 -13.91
N HIS A 366 41.25 4.31 -14.18
CA HIS A 366 41.11 4.93 -15.50
C HIS A 366 42.45 5.38 -16.11
N ARG A 367 43.42 5.77 -15.26
CA ARG A 367 44.77 6.18 -15.72
C ARG A 367 45.54 5.01 -16.36
N PHE A 368 45.17 3.77 -16.02
CA PHE A 368 45.88 2.56 -16.45
C PHE A 368 45.23 1.83 -17.62
N LEU A 369 43.93 1.99 -17.85
CA LEU A 369 43.20 1.19 -18.84
C LEU A 369 43.02 1.94 -20.17
N GLU A 370 43.16 1.22 -21.28
CA GLU A 370 42.83 1.70 -22.63
C GLU A 370 41.50 1.08 -23.07
N HIS A 371 40.49 1.91 -23.37
CA HIS A 371 39.14 1.51 -23.80
C HIS A 371 38.41 0.46 -22.90
N PRO A 372 38.31 0.65 -21.57
CA PRO A 372 37.58 -0.26 -20.69
C PRO A 372 36.06 -0.18 -20.86
N HIS A 373 35.39 -1.34 -20.78
CA HIS A 373 33.93 -1.44 -20.72
C HIS A 373 33.49 -1.60 -19.26
N PHE A 374 32.64 -0.71 -18.77
CA PHE A 374 32.20 -0.69 -17.37
C PHE A 374 30.84 -1.33 -17.19
N PHE A 375 30.73 -2.19 -16.17
CA PHE A 375 29.48 -2.75 -15.72
C PHE A 375 29.28 -2.53 -14.22
N GLN A 376 28.06 -2.21 -13.82
CA GLN A 376 27.69 -2.02 -12.43
C GLN A 376 26.86 -3.20 -11.90
N ILE A 377 27.31 -3.80 -10.80
CA ILE A 377 26.56 -4.84 -10.07
C ILE A 377 25.57 -4.14 -9.12
N LEU A 378 24.29 -4.50 -9.24
CA LEU A 378 23.20 -3.89 -8.46
C LEU A 378 22.63 -4.82 -7.38
N GLY A 379 23.00 -6.09 -7.34
CA GLY A 379 22.54 -7.06 -6.34
C GLY A 379 21.47 -8.02 -6.88
N PHE A 380 20.61 -8.56 -6.00
CA PHE A 380 19.58 -9.55 -6.34
C PHE A 380 18.29 -8.92 -6.88
N SER A 381 17.74 -9.53 -7.94
CA SER A 381 16.36 -9.32 -8.38
C SER A 381 15.37 -9.91 -7.36
N ARG A 382 14.07 -9.63 -7.54
CA ARG A 382 13.01 -10.23 -6.69
C ARG A 382 13.13 -11.75 -6.66
N LYS A 383 13.27 -12.36 -7.84
CA LYS A 383 13.45 -13.81 -7.99
C LYS A 383 14.79 -14.27 -7.40
N GLY A 384 15.87 -13.50 -7.60
CA GLY A 384 17.18 -13.82 -7.04
C GLY A 384 17.20 -13.87 -5.52
N ARG A 385 16.40 -13.03 -4.82
CA ARG A 385 16.26 -13.06 -3.35
C ARG A 385 15.58 -14.32 -2.86
N GLU A 386 14.52 -14.74 -3.55
CA GLU A 386 13.80 -15.98 -3.27
C GLU A 386 14.70 -17.19 -3.49
N GLU A 387 15.31 -17.29 -4.68
CA GLU A 387 16.27 -18.34 -5.02
C GLU A 387 17.41 -18.40 -3.99
N TYR A 388 17.95 -17.25 -3.58
CA TYR A 388 18.99 -17.19 -2.55
C TYR A 388 18.52 -17.74 -1.21
N CYS A 389 17.30 -17.40 -0.76
CA CYS A 389 16.75 -17.92 0.48
C CYS A 389 16.60 -19.45 0.43
N TYR A 390 16.02 -20.00 -0.65
CA TYR A 390 15.88 -21.45 -0.81
C TYR A 390 17.24 -22.16 -0.90
N ASN A 391 18.18 -21.60 -1.65
CA ASN A 391 19.55 -22.09 -1.74
C ASN A 391 20.27 -22.05 -0.38
N PHE A 392 19.93 -21.07 0.47
CA PHE A 392 20.58 -20.90 1.77
C PHE A 392 20.16 -21.97 2.80
N PHE A 393 18.87 -22.26 2.89
CA PHE A 393 18.33 -23.26 3.82
C PHE A 393 18.46 -24.70 3.27
N GLY A 394 18.70 -24.84 1.97
CA GLY A 394 18.92 -26.11 1.30
C GLY A 394 17.61 -26.80 0.89
N LYS A 395 17.69 -27.67 -0.12
CA LYS A 395 16.53 -28.41 -0.65
C LYS A 395 15.90 -29.38 0.36
N GLU A 396 16.63 -29.74 1.41
CA GLU A 396 16.19 -30.66 2.46
C GLU A 396 15.25 -30.01 3.48
N ASN A 397 15.19 -28.66 3.55
CA ASN A 397 14.34 -27.92 4.49
C ASN A 397 13.45 -26.87 3.78
N PRO A 398 12.56 -27.29 2.85
CA PRO A 398 11.75 -26.37 2.05
C PRO A 398 10.78 -25.54 2.89
N ASP A 399 10.25 -26.09 3.98
CA ASP A 399 9.31 -25.39 4.86
C ASP A 399 10.00 -24.24 5.61
N GLN A 400 11.21 -24.47 6.11
CA GLN A 400 11.97 -23.42 6.80
C GLN A 400 12.37 -22.29 5.84
N ALA A 401 12.77 -22.65 4.61
CA ALA A 401 13.09 -21.69 3.57
C ALA A 401 11.88 -20.82 3.21
N THR A 402 10.70 -21.45 3.07
CA THR A 402 9.44 -20.76 2.76
C THR A 402 9.04 -19.83 3.90
N GLN A 403 9.12 -20.29 5.15
CA GLN A 403 8.81 -19.48 6.33
C GLN A 403 9.77 -18.28 6.46
N ALA A 404 11.07 -18.50 6.28
CA ALA A 404 12.08 -17.45 6.32
C ALA A 404 11.87 -16.42 5.20
N PHE A 405 11.64 -16.87 3.96
CA PHE A 405 11.40 -15.99 2.83
C PHE A 405 10.11 -15.18 3.01
N ARG A 406 9.02 -15.83 3.44
CA ARG A 406 7.73 -15.16 3.71
C ARG A 406 7.89 -14.07 4.78
N PHE A 407 8.60 -14.37 5.86
CA PHE A 407 8.91 -13.39 6.91
C PHE A 407 9.68 -12.18 6.36
N VAL A 408 10.71 -12.40 5.54
CA VAL A 408 11.49 -11.31 4.94
C VAL A 408 10.66 -10.52 3.93
N LYS A 409 9.89 -11.20 3.07
CA LYS A 409 9.01 -10.61 2.04
C LYS A 409 7.96 -9.68 2.64
N GLN A 410 7.41 -10.01 3.81
CA GLN A 410 6.39 -9.22 4.49
C GLN A 410 6.94 -7.99 5.23
N ASN A 411 8.26 -7.86 5.35
CA ASN A 411 8.91 -6.68 5.91
C ASN A 411 9.59 -5.88 4.80
N ASP A 412 8.92 -4.83 4.32
CA ASP A 412 9.39 -4.01 3.20
C ASP A 412 10.83 -3.52 3.36
N THR A 413 11.23 -3.12 4.57
CA THR A 413 12.59 -2.64 4.86
C THR A 413 13.61 -3.77 4.70
N LEU A 414 13.35 -4.94 5.31
CA LEU A 414 14.25 -6.09 5.18
C LEU A 414 14.31 -6.60 3.74
N PHE A 415 13.16 -6.75 3.09
CA PHE A 415 13.10 -7.21 1.71
C PHE A 415 13.86 -6.30 0.76
N THR A 416 13.76 -4.98 0.95
CA THR A 416 14.50 -3.95 0.19
C THR A 416 16.00 -4.13 0.35
N MET A 417 16.49 -4.30 1.58
CA MET A 417 17.92 -4.48 1.84
C MET A 417 18.49 -5.81 1.35
N CYS A 418 17.66 -6.85 1.27
CA CYS A 418 18.04 -8.15 0.69
C CYS A 418 18.39 -8.10 -0.81
N VAL A 419 18.35 -6.94 -1.46
CA VAL A 419 19.08 -6.75 -2.73
C VAL A 419 20.57 -7.02 -2.56
N ILE A 420 21.14 -6.65 -1.42
CA ILE A 420 22.58 -6.78 -1.18
C ILE A 420 22.86 -8.20 -0.68
N PRO A 421 23.64 -9.01 -1.40
CA PRO A 421 23.87 -10.42 -1.04
C PRO A 421 24.43 -10.62 0.37
N LEU A 422 25.35 -9.76 0.82
CA LEU A 422 25.86 -9.81 2.19
C LEU A 422 24.76 -9.63 3.24
N VAL A 423 23.79 -8.73 2.98
CA VAL A 423 22.67 -8.50 3.89
C VAL A 423 21.73 -9.72 3.90
N SER A 424 21.41 -10.26 2.73
CA SER A 424 20.61 -11.50 2.62
C SER A 424 21.25 -12.65 3.36
N TRP A 425 22.57 -12.82 3.24
CA TRP A 425 23.31 -13.83 3.99
C TRP A 425 23.19 -13.64 5.51
N ILE A 426 23.36 -12.42 6.02
CA ILE A 426 23.25 -12.13 7.46
C ILE A 426 21.82 -12.39 7.95
N ILE A 427 20.81 -11.93 7.22
CA ILE A 427 19.40 -12.11 7.59
C ILE A 427 19.03 -13.60 7.60
N CYS A 428 19.37 -14.35 6.55
CA CYS A 428 19.13 -15.80 6.53
C CYS A 428 19.88 -16.53 7.64
N THR A 429 21.13 -16.15 7.95
CA THR A 429 21.86 -16.74 9.08
C THR A 429 21.16 -16.46 10.41
N VAL A 430 20.75 -15.21 10.64
CA VAL A 430 20.06 -14.81 11.87
C VAL A 430 18.75 -15.57 12.02
N ILE A 431 17.95 -15.65 10.95
CA ILE A 431 16.68 -16.39 10.96
C ILE A 431 16.92 -17.87 11.24
N LYS A 432 17.89 -18.50 10.56
CA LYS A 432 18.22 -19.92 10.77
C LYS A 432 18.61 -20.21 12.23
N GLN A 433 19.48 -19.39 12.81
CA GLN A 433 19.88 -19.52 14.22
C GLN A 433 18.70 -19.39 15.20
N GLU A 434 17.69 -18.58 14.84
CA GLU A 434 16.49 -18.44 15.67
C GLU A 434 15.55 -19.63 15.56
N MET A 435 15.40 -20.17 14.37
CA MET A 435 14.61 -21.38 14.15
C MET A 435 15.23 -22.58 14.86
N GLU A 436 16.56 -22.72 14.79
CA GLU A 436 17.33 -23.77 15.51
C GLU A 436 17.18 -23.67 17.04
N ARG A 437 16.93 -22.47 17.57
CA ARG A 437 16.66 -22.23 19.00
C ARG A 437 15.20 -22.47 19.40
N GLY A 438 14.37 -22.92 18.47
CA GLY A 438 12.96 -23.24 18.69
C GLY A 438 12.00 -22.06 18.55
N MET A 439 12.41 -20.93 17.95
CA MET A 439 11.48 -19.85 17.65
C MET A 439 10.60 -20.20 16.44
N ASP A 440 9.29 -20.03 16.62
CA ASP A 440 8.30 -20.17 15.57
C ASP A 440 7.96 -18.78 14.99
N LEU A 441 8.41 -18.51 13.76
CA LEU A 441 8.22 -17.23 13.08
C LEU A 441 6.74 -16.92 12.79
N GLN A 442 5.84 -17.91 12.86
CA GLN A 442 4.39 -17.71 12.72
C GLN A 442 3.74 -17.22 14.03
N LYS A 443 4.35 -17.50 15.18
CA LYS A 443 3.80 -17.13 16.50
C LYS A 443 4.42 -15.86 17.07
N THR A 444 5.76 -15.73 16.95
CA THR A 444 6.52 -14.59 17.49
C THR A 444 7.71 -14.29 16.58
N PRO A 445 7.55 -13.41 15.57
CA PRO A 445 8.64 -13.00 14.71
C PRO A 445 9.64 -12.12 15.45
N CYS A 446 10.86 -12.11 14.94
CA CYS A 446 11.85 -11.13 15.36
C CYS A 446 11.38 -9.72 14.98
N THR A 447 11.49 -8.78 15.92
CA THR A 447 11.29 -7.36 15.62
C THR A 447 12.37 -6.86 14.66
N LEU A 448 12.07 -5.81 13.88
CA LEU A 448 13.01 -5.20 12.94
C LEU A 448 14.28 -4.74 13.67
N THR A 449 14.11 -4.15 14.85
CA THR A 449 15.22 -3.69 15.69
C THR A 449 16.10 -4.85 16.17
N ALA A 450 15.50 -5.99 16.53
CA ALA A 450 16.26 -7.17 16.93
C ALA A 450 17.16 -7.66 15.79
N ILE A 451 16.63 -7.71 14.55
CA ILE A 451 17.39 -8.14 13.37
C ILE A 451 18.58 -7.20 13.11
N TYR A 452 18.40 -5.89 13.26
CA TYR A 452 19.49 -4.92 13.11
C TYR A 452 20.55 -5.04 14.20
N MET A 453 20.14 -5.26 15.44
CA MET A 453 21.07 -5.48 16.55
C MET A 453 21.87 -6.77 16.38
N LEU A 454 21.25 -7.81 15.82
CA LEU A 454 21.92 -9.07 15.50
C LEU A 454 22.85 -8.92 14.31
N TYR A 455 22.43 -8.18 13.27
CA TYR A 455 23.28 -7.80 12.15
C TYR A 455 24.54 -7.09 12.64
N LEU A 456 24.38 -6.09 13.50
CA LEU A 456 25.50 -5.37 14.11
C LEU A 456 26.39 -6.30 14.95
N SER A 457 25.80 -7.23 15.71
CA SER A 457 26.54 -8.20 16.52
C SER A 457 27.37 -9.15 15.66
N SER A 458 26.79 -9.70 14.59
CA SER A 458 27.45 -10.63 13.67
C SER A 458 28.58 -9.95 12.89
N LEU A 459 28.35 -8.74 12.39
CA LEU A 459 29.42 -7.97 11.72
C LEU A 459 30.62 -7.74 12.64
N LEU A 460 30.38 -7.40 13.91
CA LEU A 460 31.46 -7.12 14.85
C LEU A 460 32.21 -8.36 15.32
N LYS A 461 31.55 -9.53 15.36
CA LYS A 461 32.21 -10.81 15.58
C LYS A 461 33.11 -11.18 14.40
N PHE A 462 32.68 -10.91 13.17
CA PHE A 462 33.46 -11.23 11.96
C PHE A 462 34.79 -10.44 11.89
N HIS A 463 34.85 -9.24 12.45
CA HIS A 463 36.05 -8.38 12.47
C HIS A 463 36.89 -8.52 13.75
N HIS A 464 37.06 -9.74 14.26
CA HIS A 464 37.72 -10.11 15.54
C HIS A 464 39.17 -9.60 15.79
N LYS A 465 39.70 -8.64 15.01
CA LYS A 465 40.97 -7.94 15.23
C LYS A 465 40.85 -6.59 15.96
N GLU A 466 39.65 -6.03 16.14
CA GLU A 466 39.47 -4.71 16.80
C GLU A 466 39.06 -4.82 18.28
N SER A 467 39.62 -3.95 19.15
CA SER A 467 39.26 -3.91 20.57
C SER A 467 37.81 -3.42 20.79
N LYS A 468 37.11 -3.94 21.83
CA LYS A 468 35.75 -3.50 22.20
C LYS A 468 35.61 -1.97 22.41
N LYS A 469 36.70 -1.28 22.78
CA LYS A 469 36.72 0.19 22.92
C LYS A 469 36.75 0.93 21.57
N ASN A 470 37.36 0.36 20.53
CA ASN A 470 37.41 0.96 19.19
C ASN A 470 36.04 0.88 18.50
N VAL A 471 35.38 -0.27 18.60
CA VAL A 471 34.01 -0.49 18.09
C VAL A 471 33.03 0.53 18.66
N GLN A 472 33.11 0.82 19.96
CA GLN A 472 32.24 1.81 20.61
C GLN A 472 32.51 3.24 20.14
N ARG A 473 33.76 3.62 19.88
CA ARG A 473 34.07 4.94 19.30
C ARG A 473 33.48 5.07 17.90
N LYS A 474 33.63 4.03 17.06
CA LYS A 474 33.07 3.99 15.69
C LYS A 474 31.56 4.08 15.68
N LEU A 475 30.88 3.30 16.54
CA LEU A 475 29.42 3.33 16.67
C LEU A 475 28.92 4.74 17.03
N LYS A 476 29.61 5.46 17.93
CA LYS A 476 29.27 6.84 18.28
C LYS A 476 29.41 7.80 17.11
N SER A 477 30.48 7.69 16.33
CA SER A 477 30.69 8.51 15.13
C SER A 477 29.59 8.29 14.10
N PHE A 478 29.18 7.03 13.85
CA PHE A 478 28.04 6.73 12.95
C PHE A 478 26.71 7.28 13.49
N CYS A 479 26.42 7.13 14.78
CA CYS A 479 25.23 7.71 15.41
C CYS A 479 25.17 9.24 15.28
N SER A 480 26.30 9.91 15.45
CA SER A 480 26.42 11.37 15.33
C SER A 480 26.19 11.84 13.90
N LEU A 481 26.87 11.25 12.92
CA LEU A 481 26.68 11.54 11.49
C LEU A 481 25.24 11.29 11.06
N ALA A 482 24.66 10.17 11.49
CA ALA A 482 23.29 9.81 11.17
C ALA A 482 22.26 10.80 11.73
N ALA A 483 22.40 11.20 13.00
CA ALA A 483 21.51 12.18 13.61
C ALA A 483 21.62 13.58 12.98
N GLU A 484 22.84 14.01 12.61
CA GLU A 484 23.05 15.25 11.84
C GLU A 484 22.37 15.15 10.46
N GLY A 485 22.52 14.02 9.77
CA GLY A 485 21.88 13.76 8.50
C GLY A 485 20.35 13.80 8.56
N ILE A 486 19.73 13.14 9.55
CA ILE A 486 18.28 13.21 9.76
C ILE A 486 17.84 14.64 10.08
N GLY A 487 18.60 15.36 10.92
CA GLY A 487 18.31 16.75 11.27
C GLY A 487 18.35 17.73 10.10
N LYS A 488 19.23 17.48 9.11
CA LYS A 488 19.37 18.28 7.88
C LYS A 488 18.59 17.73 6.68
N GLN A 489 17.89 16.60 6.83
CA GLN A 489 17.27 15.85 5.72
C GLN A 489 18.27 15.49 4.60
N GLN A 490 19.47 15.09 5.01
CA GLN A 490 20.60 14.82 4.14
C GLN A 490 20.88 13.31 4.07
N ILE A 491 20.98 12.79 2.85
CA ILE A 491 21.22 11.35 2.55
C ILE A 491 22.63 11.13 2.01
N LEU A 492 23.17 12.13 1.30
CA LEU A 492 24.53 12.16 0.77
C LEU A 492 25.38 13.13 1.59
N PHE A 493 26.48 12.64 2.15
CA PHE A 493 27.44 13.40 2.94
C PHE A 493 28.70 13.68 2.12
N MET A 494 29.22 14.89 2.21
CA MET A 494 30.51 15.22 1.60
C MET A 494 31.65 14.59 2.40
N GLU A 495 32.80 14.36 1.75
CA GLU A 495 33.97 13.80 2.42
C GLU A 495 34.38 14.61 3.66
N GLU A 496 34.32 15.94 3.57
CA GLU A 496 34.61 16.87 4.68
C GLU A 496 33.66 16.69 5.88
N GLU A 497 32.39 16.38 5.61
CA GLU A 497 31.38 16.14 6.64
C GLU A 497 31.58 14.80 7.33
N VAL A 498 31.98 13.77 6.58
CA VAL A 498 32.38 12.47 7.16
C VAL A 498 33.65 12.64 8.00
N LYS A 499 34.62 13.41 7.50
CA LYS A 499 35.88 13.72 8.19
C LYS A 499 35.68 14.42 9.54
N LYS A 500 34.71 15.35 9.60
CA LYS A 500 34.34 16.05 10.84
C LYS A 500 33.95 15.11 11.99
N HIS A 501 33.44 13.91 11.70
CA HIS A 501 33.03 12.91 12.71
C HIS A 501 34.12 11.88 13.05
N SER A 502 35.39 12.12 12.67
CA SER A 502 36.54 11.24 12.95
C SER A 502 36.40 9.83 12.34
N LEU A 503 35.93 9.77 11.10
CA LEU A 503 35.72 8.57 10.30
C LEU A 503 36.83 8.40 9.22
N ASP A 504 38.05 8.90 9.46
CA ASP A 504 38.96 9.28 8.37
C ASP A 504 40.10 8.27 8.09
N GLN A 505 40.27 7.23 8.92
CA GLN A 505 41.57 6.52 8.99
C GLN A 505 41.58 5.00 8.77
N GLU A 506 40.44 4.29 8.61
CA GLU A 506 40.50 2.81 8.58
C GLU A 506 39.45 2.13 7.68
N GLN A 507 39.82 0.95 7.14
CA GLN A 507 39.04 0.11 6.20
C GLN A 507 37.62 -0.28 6.67
N SER A 508 37.28 -0.04 7.95
CA SER A 508 36.02 -0.39 8.60
C SER A 508 34.82 0.51 8.22
N LEU A 509 35.03 1.60 7.47
CA LEU A 509 33.96 2.51 6.99
C LEU A 509 33.04 1.87 5.96
N SER A 510 33.61 0.98 5.14
CA SER A 510 32.93 0.43 3.97
C SER A 510 31.83 -0.59 4.26
N LEU A 511 31.62 -0.94 5.53
CA LEU A 511 30.60 -1.90 5.96
C LEU A 511 29.26 -1.24 6.28
N PHE A 512 29.23 0.09 6.45
CA PHE A 512 28.01 0.84 6.78
C PHE A 512 27.79 2.05 5.87
N LEU A 513 28.86 2.56 5.24
CA LEU A 513 28.81 3.63 4.25
C LEU A 513 29.19 3.13 2.85
N ASN A 514 28.39 3.51 1.86
CA ASN A 514 28.69 3.44 0.45
C ASN A 514 29.31 4.74 -0.03
N GLU A 515 30.35 4.64 -0.84
CA GLU A 515 30.98 5.78 -1.50
C GLU A 515 30.42 5.90 -2.93
N ASN A 516 29.98 7.10 -3.31
CA ASN A 516 29.46 7.41 -4.64
C ASN A 516 30.28 8.55 -5.27
N ILE A 517 30.57 8.45 -6.56
CA ILE A 517 31.24 9.50 -7.33
C ILE A 517 30.28 10.03 -8.39
N PHE A 518 30.06 11.34 -8.41
CA PHE A 518 29.24 12.02 -9.41
C PHE A 518 30.06 13.00 -10.23
N LYS A 519 29.79 13.08 -11.54
CA LYS A 519 30.37 14.09 -12.42
C LYS A 519 29.58 15.39 -12.30
N ARG A 520 30.24 16.48 -11.92
CA ARG A 520 29.68 17.84 -11.97
C ARG A 520 30.61 18.68 -12.84
N ASP A 521 30.18 18.91 -14.08
CA ASP A 521 30.98 19.58 -15.13
C ASP A 521 32.32 18.86 -15.38
N ILE A 522 33.46 19.51 -15.13
CA ILE A 522 34.83 18.99 -15.37
C ILE A 522 35.42 18.31 -14.11
N HIS A 523 34.72 18.35 -12.96
CA HIS A 523 35.21 17.84 -11.68
C HIS A 523 34.36 16.66 -11.17
N CYS A 524 35.02 15.69 -10.52
CA CYS A 524 34.37 14.59 -9.82
C CYS A 524 34.13 14.99 -8.36
N ILE A 525 32.92 14.76 -7.85
CA ILE A 525 32.59 14.97 -6.43
C ILE A 525 32.41 13.60 -5.76
N GLN A 526 33.18 13.36 -4.69
CA GLN A 526 33.04 12.18 -3.85
C GLN A 526 32.03 12.44 -2.74
N THR A 527 31.03 11.57 -2.64
CA THR A 527 29.97 11.62 -1.64
C THR A 527 29.82 10.28 -0.96
N PHE A 528 29.30 10.28 0.27
CA PHE A 528 29.08 9.09 1.08
C PHE A 528 27.60 8.96 1.38
N SER A 529 27.06 7.75 1.38
CA SER A 529 25.71 7.47 1.86
C SER A 529 25.75 6.28 2.81
N PHE A 530 24.79 6.13 3.71
CA PHE A 530 24.59 4.83 4.34
C PHE A 530 24.21 3.78 3.28
N ILE A 531 24.45 2.50 3.59
CA ILE A 531 24.10 1.39 2.67
C ILE A 531 22.62 1.45 2.27
N HIS A 532 21.77 1.85 3.22
CA HIS A 532 20.35 2.11 3.04
C HIS A 532 19.90 3.17 4.06
N LEU A 533 18.83 3.93 3.75
CA LEU A 533 18.31 4.98 4.64
C LEU A 533 17.98 4.44 6.04
N SER A 534 17.47 3.21 6.13
CA SER A 534 17.15 2.57 7.41
C SER A 534 18.35 2.39 8.35
N PHE A 535 19.58 2.28 7.84
CA PHE A 535 20.77 2.26 8.70
C PHE A 535 21.05 3.64 9.29
N GLN A 536 20.87 4.69 8.49
CA GLN A 536 20.92 6.06 8.97
C GLN A 536 19.85 6.28 10.04
N GLU A 537 18.62 5.83 9.80
CA GLU A 537 17.53 5.92 10.78
C GLU A 537 17.81 5.11 12.06
N PHE A 538 18.37 3.91 11.93
CA PHE A 538 18.76 3.05 13.05
C PHE A 538 19.83 3.70 13.95
N PHE A 539 20.92 4.21 13.35
CA PHE A 539 21.98 4.88 14.10
C PHE A 539 21.52 6.21 14.71
N ALA A 540 20.66 6.96 14.02
CA ALA A 540 20.03 8.16 14.57
C ALA A 540 19.07 7.82 15.73
N ALA A 541 18.26 6.77 15.63
CA ALA A 541 17.41 6.31 16.73
C ALA A 541 18.26 5.93 17.96
N LEU A 542 19.37 5.24 17.72
CA LEU A 542 20.33 4.90 18.77
C LEU A 542 20.93 6.17 19.41
N PHE A 543 21.26 7.20 18.62
CA PHE A 543 21.73 8.49 19.13
C PHE A 543 20.74 9.16 20.10
N TYR A 544 19.44 9.16 19.79
CA TYR A 544 18.44 9.83 20.62
C TYR A 544 18.12 9.12 21.93
N VAL A 545 18.38 7.81 22.02
CA VAL A 545 17.98 6.98 23.17
C VAL A 545 19.16 6.66 24.11
N LEU A 546 20.41 6.75 23.63
CA LEU A 546 21.61 6.46 24.43
C LEU A 546 21.86 7.49 25.54
N LYS A 547 22.07 6.99 26.77
CA LYS A 547 22.48 7.78 27.93
C LYS A 547 23.92 8.29 27.75
N GLY A 548 24.10 9.60 27.71
CA GLY A 548 25.43 10.21 27.59
C GLY A 548 26.31 9.88 28.80
N THR A 549 27.50 9.31 28.57
CA THR A 549 28.64 9.47 29.49
C THR A 549 29.13 10.92 29.35
N GLU A 550 29.73 11.51 30.39
CA GLU A 550 30.08 12.95 30.55
C GLU A 550 30.82 13.67 29.40
N LYS A 551 31.15 12.99 28.28
CA LYS A 551 31.77 13.52 27.05
C LYS A 551 30.86 13.51 25.80
N TRP A 552 29.57 13.16 25.87
CA TRP A 552 28.63 13.13 24.72
C TRP A 552 28.10 14.53 24.26
N HIS A 553 28.80 15.62 24.58
CA HIS A 553 28.40 17.05 24.48
C HIS A 553 27.64 17.62 25.69
N SER A 554 27.69 18.95 25.82
CA SER A 554 27.19 19.79 26.91
C SER A 554 25.66 19.85 27.08
N GLN A 555 24.87 19.05 26.34
CA GLN A 555 23.40 19.11 26.33
C GLN A 555 22.72 17.73 26.44
N ASN A 556 21.61 17.71 27.17
CA ASN A 556 20.91 16.52 27.69
C ASN A 556 20.15 15.73 26.58
N PRO A 557 20.38 14.41 26.40
CA PRO A 557 19.75 13.60 25.34
C PRO A 557 18.21 13.60 25.37
N ASN A 558 17.61 13.74 26.55
CA ASN A 558 16.15 13.87 26.67
C ASN A 558 15.59 15.14 26.01
N ARG A 559 16.37 16.23 25.94
CA ARG A 559 15.97 17.45 25.21
C ARG A 559 15.96 17.22 23.70
N ASN A 560 16.91 16.44 23.18
CA ASN A 560 16.99 16.12 21.75
C ASN A 560 15.85 15.21 21.32
N LEU A 561 15.53 14.18 22.11
CA LEU A 561 14.37 13.32 21.87
C LEU A 561 13.08 14.13 21.96
N GLN A 562 12.92 14.98 22.97
CA GLN A 562 11.74 15.85 23.08
C GLN A 562 11.61 16.81 21.89
N ALA A 563 12.70 17.40 21.41
CA ALA A 563 12.70 18.24 20.21
C ALA A 563 12.36 17.45 18.94
N LEU A 564 12.82 16.20 18.80
CA LEU A 564 12.42 15.30 17.71
C LEU A 564 10.91 15.02 17.76
N LEU A 565 10.41 14.62 18.93
CA LEU A 565 8.99 14.31 19.15
C LEU A 565 8.07 15.53 18.94
N GLN A 566 8.55 16.75 19.23
CA GLN A 566 7.84 18.02 19.00
C GLN A 566 7.85 18.48 17.54
N ARG A 567 8.89 18.13 16.76
CA ARG A 567 8.95 18.41 15.31
C ARG A 567 8.02 17.51 14.50
N HIS A 568 7.54 16.42 15.08
CA HIS A 568 6.59 15.51 14.46
C HIS A 568 5.15 16.03 14.57
N SER A 569 4.77 16.92 13.65
CA SER A 569 3.36 17.19 13.31
C SER A 569 3.18 17.27 11.78
N ILE A 570 2.42 16.29 11.25
CA ILE A 570 1.72 16.24 9.95
C ILE A 570 2.59 16.25 8.65
N TYR A 571 3.83 16.75 8.64
CA TYR A 571 4.66 16.81 7.41
C TYR A 571 5.99 16.05 7.48
N PHE A 572 6.30 15.40 8.60
CA PHE A 572 7.55 14.66 8.81
C PHE A 572 7.40 13.14 8.61
N GLU A 573 6.19 12.68 8.24
CA GLU A 573 5.83 11.26 8.13
C GLU A 573 6.65 10.46 7.12
N SER A 574 7.33 11.08 6.16
CA SER A 574 8.01 10.33 5.11
C SER A 574 9.51 10.09 5.32
N VAL A 575 10.19 10.75 6.27
CA VAL A 575 11.69 10.75 6.31
C VAL A 575 12.29 9.96 7.48
N PHE A 576 11.60 9.81 8.62
CA PHE A 576 12.12 9.10 9.81
C PHE A 576 11.20 7.98 10.32
N ALA A 577 10.28 7.48 9.48
CA ALA A 577 9.24 6.54 9.89
C ALA A 577 9.79 5.19 10.41
N VAL A 578 10.87 4.67 9.82
CA VAL A 578 11.52 3.45 10.30
C VAL A 578 12.34 3.75 11.55
N GLY A 579 12.89 4.97 11.65
CA GLY A 579 13.53 5.51 12.85
C GLY A 579 12.69 5.34 14.12
N PHE A 580 11.37 5.59 14.03
CA PHE A 580 10.47 5.34 15.16
C PHE A 580 10.36 3.86 15.53
N ARG A 581 10.28 2.94 14.57
CA ARG A 581 10.30 1.49 14.88
C ARG A 581 11.53 1.15 15.73
N PHE A 582 12.69 1.69 15.37
CA PHE A 582 13.92 1.50 16.15
C PHE A 582 13.88 2.16 17.53
N LEU A 583 13.37 3.39 17.65
CA LEU A 583 13.22 4.06 18.96
C LEU A 583 12.42 3.21 19.94
N PHE A 584 11.28 2.67 19.50
CA PHE A 584 10.44 1.80 20.31
C PHE A 584 11.03 0.40 20.50
N GLY A 585 11.70 -0.16 19.49
CA GLY A 585 12.40 -1.45 19.61
C GLY A 585 13.57 -1.41 20.57
N PHE A 586 14.22 -0.25 20.73
CA PHE A 586 15.17 -0.05 21.82
C PHE A 586 14.50 -0.05 23.20
N LEU A 587 13.18 0.11 23.35
CA LEU A 587 12.51 -0.13 24.64
C LEU A 587 12.29 -1.62 24.93
N ASN A 588 12.63 -2.53 24.02
CA ASN A 588 12.34 -3.95 24.20
C ASN A 588 13.12 -4.56 25.37
N GLU A 589 12.36 -5.06 26.35
CA GLU A 589 12.83 -5.61 27.62
C GLU A 589 12.93 -7.14 27.62
N GLU A 590 12.73 -7.81 26.48
CA GLU A 590 12.98 -9.23 26.32
C GLU A 590 14.46 -9.54 26.62
N LYS A 591 14.68 -10.72 27.21
CA LYS A 591 16.00 -11.16 27.68
C LYS A 591 17.09 -11.00 26.62
N ARG A 592 16.79 -11.36 25.37
CA ARG A 592 17.72 -11.29 24.25
C ARG A 592 18.12 -9.86 23.89
N MET A 593 17.13 -8.97 23.81
CA MET A 593 17.40 -7.57 23.52
C MET A 593 18.19 -6.92 24.67
N LYS A 594 17.93 -7.32 25.92
CA LYS A 594 18.76 -6.91 27.08
C LYS A 594 20.21 -7.35 26.95
N ASP A 595 20.44 -8.61 26.58
CA ASP A 595 21.80 -9.14 26.39
C ASP A 595 22.54 -8.41 25.27
N LEU A 596 21.87 -8.20 24.12
CA LEU A 596 22.43 -7.39 23.02
C LEU A 596 22.75 -5.97 23.47
N LYS A 597 21.81 -5.26 24.09
CA LYS A 597 22.05 -3.91 24.63
C LYS A 597 23.23 -3.88 25.60
N LYS A 598 23.40 -4.92 26.43
CA LYS A 598 24.54 -5.04 27.37
C LYS A 598 25.87 -5.21 26.62
N ASP A 599 25.91 -6.05 25.59
CA ASP A 599 27.09 -6.24 24.74
C ASP A 599 27.53 -4.93 24.07
N PHE A 600 26.56 -4.12 23.66
CA PHE A 600 26.77 -2.80 23.06
C PHE A 600 26.92 -1.64 24.06
N ARG A 601 26.70 -1.90 25.36
CA ARG A 601 26.60 -0.89 26.44
C ARG A 601 25.56 0.21 26.17
N CYS A 602 24.46 -0.15 25.53
CA CYS A 602 23.34 0.73 25.30
C CYS A 602 22.52 0.89 26.58
N GLN A 603 22.76 1.96 27.34
CA GLN A 603 21.94 2.33 28.50
C GLN A 603 20.86 3.31 28.06
N ILE A 604 19.61 2.98 28.34
CA ILE A 604 18.43 3.78 27.98
C ILE A 604 17.91 4.42 29.26
N SER A 605 17.48 5.69 29.18
CA SER A 605 16.95 6.39 30.35
C SER A 605 15.46 6.11 30.53
N ASP A 606 15.00 5.86 31.76
CA ASP A 606 13.58 5.66 32.08
C ASP A 606 12.72 6.86 31.62
N LYS A 607 13.28 8.07 31.72
CA LYS A 607 12.66 9.30 31.22
C LYS A 607 12.36 9.26 29.72
N SER A 608 13.16 8.57 28.91
CA SER A 608 12.91 8.39 27.48
C SER A 608 11.70 7.48 27.22
N LYS A 609 11.52 6.44 28.07
CA LYS A 609 10.35 5.54 28.01
C LYS A 609 9.07 6.30 28.35
N ASP A 610 9.10 7.15 29.37
CA ASP A 610 7.95 8.00 29.74
C ASP A 610 7.60 9.00 28.62
N LEU A 611 8.60 9.66 28.02
CA LEU A 611 8.39 10.58 26.90
C LEU A 611 7.76 9.90 25.68
N LEU A 612 8.22 8.69 25.33
CA LEU A 612 7.66 7.91 24.21
C LEU A 612 6.23 7.42 24.53
N LEU A 613 5.96 7.00 25.76
CA LEU A 613 4.61 6.61 26.19
C LEU A 613 3.64 7.80 26.12
N GLU A 614 4.04 8.95 26.63
CA GLU A 614 3.26 10.19 26.56
C GLU A 614 3.05 10.61 25.10
N TRP A 615 4.08 10.49 24.26
CA TRP A 615 3.96 10.77 22.83
C TRP A 615 2.97 9.84 22.12
N VAL A 616 3.00 8.52 22.38
CA VAL A 616 2.03 7.58 21.79
C VAL A 616 0.62 7.90 22.27
N LYS A 617 0.44 8.12 23.57
CA LYS A 617 -0.87 8.51 24.14
C LYS A 617 -1.37 9.79 23.50
N ASN A 618 -0.50 10.79 23.36
CA ASN A 618 -0.84 12.04 22.72
C ASN A 618 -1.15 11.83 21.24
N ASN A 619 -0.40 11.03 20.49
CA ASN A 619 -0.67 10.81 19.06
C ASN A 619 -1.92 9.99 18.82
N ILE A 620 -2.18 8.94 19.60
CA ILE A 620 -3.44 8.20 19.57
C ILE A 620 -4.58 9.17 19.89
N THR A 621 -4.47 9.95 20.98
CA THR A 621 -5.52 10.90 21.41
C THR A 621 -5.69 12.10 20.46
N GLN A 622 -4.63 12.53 19.80
CA GLN A 622 -4.61 13.66 18.87
C GLN A 622 -5.02 13.26 17.45
N LYS A 623 -4.68 12.06 16.98
CA LYS A 623 -5.04 11.54 15.65
C LYS A 623 -6.38 10.81 15.58
N ILE A 624 -7.05 10.61 16.72
CA ILE A 624 -8.52 10.50 16.81
C ILE A 624 -9.22 11.56 15.93
N TYR A 625 -8.53 12.65 15.57
CA TYR A 625 -9.03 13.80 14.83
C TYR A 625 -8.38 14.04 13.46
N MET A 626 -7.67 13.07 12.87
CA MET A 626 -7.20 13.21 11.48
C MET A 626 -7.46 11.93 10.69
N ILE A 627 -8.46 11.98 9.81
CA ILE A 627 -8.52 11.09 8.66
C ILE A 627 -8.42 11.98 7.44
N ASP A 628 -7.37 11.72 6.65
CA ASP A 628 -7.06 12.37 5.39
C ASP A 628 -8.04 11.87 4.32
N LEU A 629 -8.93 12.77 3.86
CA LEU A 629 -9.96 12.53 2.83
C LEU A 629 -9.38 12.35 1.41
N LYS A 630 -8.07 12.19 1.25
CA LYS A 630 -7.43 12.08 -0.07
C LYS A 630 -7.90 10.88 -0.90
N TRP A 631 -8.22 9.73 -0.29
CA TRP A 631 -8.81 8.59 -1.00
C TRP A 631 -10.32 8.74 -1.27
N ILE A 632 -10.96 9.74 -0.66
CA ILE A 632 -12.41 10.01 -0.78
C ILE A 632 -12.72 10.92 -1.98
N THR A 633 -11.70 11.45 -2.67
CA THR A 633 -11.87 12.45 -3.73
C THR A 633 -12.10 11.92 -5.14
N GLN A 634 -12.30 10.61 -5.34
CA GLN A 634 -12.58 10.08 -6.69
C GLN A 634 -13.99 9.54 -6.92
N ASP A 635 -14.83 9.36 -5.88
CA ASP A 635 -16.27 9.21 -6.12
C ASP A 635 -17.12 9.40 -4.86
N ASN A 636 -17.70 10.60 -4.72
CA ASN A 636 -18.46 11.03 -3.55
C ASN A 636 -19.86 10.41 -3.41
N HIS A 637 -20.34 9.61 -4.37
CA HIS A 637 -21.73 9.11 -4.34
C HIS A 637 -21.92 7.81 -3.54
N THR A 638 -20.99 6.86 -3.64
CA THR A 638 -21.16 5.52 -3.06
C THR A 638 -20.81 5.47 -1.57
N LEU A 639 -19.79 6.23 -1.15
CA LEU A 639 -19.38 6.31 0.26
C LEU A 639 -20.36 7.16 1.10
N TYR A 640 -21.01 8.15 0.47
CA TYR A 640 -22.00 9.00 1.13
C TYR A 640 -23.29 8.22 1.41
N LEU A 641 -23.71 7.30 0.52
CA LEU A 641 -24.83 6.41 0.78
C LEU A 641 -24.49 5.40 1.90
N TYR A 642 -23.28 4.85 1.95
CA TYR A 642 -22.90 3.89 3.00
C TYR A 642 -22.77 4.56 4.40
N ASN A 643 -22.23 5.79 4.46
CA ASN A 643 -22.06 6.54 5.71
C ASN A 643 -23.30 7.37 6.13
N SER A 644 -24.16 7.77 5.20
CA SER A 644 -25.41 8.50 5.53
C SER A 644 -26.45 7.60 6.21
N PHE A 645 -26.37 6.28 6.00
CA PHE A 645 -27.30 5.31 6.60
C PHE A 645 -26.76 4.54 7.82
N ASN A 646 -25.45 4.59 8.11
CA ASN A 646 -24.85 4.14 9.37
C ASN A 646 -24.23 5.35 10.09
N GLN A 647 -24.90 5.85 11.14
CA GLN A 647 -24.51 7.05 11.91
C GLN A 647 -23.24 6.89 12.79
N ARG A 648 -22.20 6.15 12.37
CA ARG A 648 -20.96 6.00 13.13
C ARG A 648 -19.73 6.09 12.23
N ILE A 649 -19.02 7.21 12.31
CA ILE A 649 -17.71 7.40 11.68
C ILE A 649 -16.71 6.54 12.46
N HIS A 650 -16.13 5.53 11.80
CA HIS A 650 -15.21 4.61 12.45
C HIS A 650 -13.77 5.19 12.57
N PHE A 651 -13.08 4.96 13.70
CA PHE A 651 -11.72 5.49 13.97
C PHE A 651 -10.62 4.63 13.35
N TYR A 652 -9.78 5.21 12.48
CA TYR A 652 -8.58 4.54 11.96
C TYR A 652 -7.41 4.72 12.92
N LEU A 653 -6.89 3.62 13.45
CA LEU A 653 -5.60 3.63 14.13
C LEU A 653 -4.49 3.44 13.08
N GLU A 654 -3.50 4.33 13.08
CA GLU A 654 -2.37 4.24 12.14
C GLU A 654 -1.59 2.94 12.33
N LYS A 655 -1.35 2.25 11.20
CA LYS A 655 -0.59 0.99 11.15
C LYS A 655 0.79 1.14 11.76
N GLU A 656 1.37 2.32 11.60
CA GLU A 656 2.68 2.72 12.09
C GLU A 656 2.74 2.69 13.62
N ILE A 657 1.74 3.25 14.32
CA ILE A 657 1.70 3.27 15.79
C ILE A 657 1.63 1.85 16.34
N LEU A 658 0.76 1.01 15.76
CA LEU A 658 0.67 -0.41 16.15
C LEU A 658 2.01 -1.13 15.90
N SER A 659 2.67 -0.84 14.78
CA SER A 659 4.00 -1.37 14.48
C SER A 659 5.07 -0.90 15.50
N TYR A 660 5.02 0.35 15.96
CA TYR A 660 5.92 0.86 17.00
C TYR A 660 5.68 0.16 18.34
N LEU A 661 4.43 -0.01 18.73
CA LEU A 661 4.06 -0.72 19.96
C LEU A 661 4.50 -2.18 19.91
N TYR A 662 4.34 -2.84 18.77
CA TYR A 662 4.86 -4.17 18.55
C TYR A 662 6.37 -4.26 18.71
N GLU A 663 7.16 -3.30 18.21
CA GLU A 663 8.63 -3.31 18.40
C GLU A 663 9.05 -3.33 19.88
N THR A 664 8.25 -2.77 20.78
CA THR A 664 8.57 -2.75 22.22
C THR A 664 8.54 -4.14 22.87
N GLN A 665 7.71 -5.08 22.38
CA GLN A 665 7.45 -6.37 23.06
C GLN A 665 7.24 -6.23 24.59
N ASP A 666 6.73 -5.10 25.07
CA ASP A 666 6.47 -4.82 26.50
C ASP A 666 4.96 -4.69 26.73
N GLU A 667 4.36 -5.78 27.20
CA GLU A 667 2.91 -5.86 27.44
C GLU A 667 2.38 -4.74 28.35
N ASN A 668 3.16 -4.30 29.35
CA ASN A 668 2.75 -3.25 30.27
C ASN A 668 2.80 -1.87 29.59
N PHE A 669 3.81 -1.63 28.76
CA PHE A 669 3.91 -0.42 27.96
C PHE A 669 2.74 -0.33 26.97
N VAL A 670 2.49 -1.40 26.23
CA VAL A 670 1.41 -1.48 25.22
C VAL A 670 0.05 -1.31 25.86
N ARG A 671 -0.22 -2.00 26.98
CA ARG A 671 -1.47 -1.84 27.74
C ARG A 671 -1.68 -0.41 28.21
N LYS A 672 -0.64 0.24 28.75
CA LYS A 672 -0.71 1.65 29.16
C LYS A 672 -0.93 2.57 27.96
N ALA A 673 -0.35 2.27 26.80
CA ALA A 673 -0.49 3.08 25.59
C ALA A 673 -1.90 3.00 25.00
N LEU A 674 -2.48 1.80 24.97
CA LEU A 674 -3.79 1.51 24.36
C LEU A 674 -4.97 1.64 25.34
N SER A 675 -4.74 2.04 26.60
CA SER A 675 -5.77 2.05 27.64
C SER A 675 -6.97 2.96 27.34
N ALA A 676 -6.77 4.01 26.56
CA ALA A 676 -7.83 4.96 26.18
C ALA A 676 -8.59 4.56 24.90
N ILE A 677 -8.15 3.51 24.20
CA ILE A 677 -8.74 3.14 22.92
C ILE A 677 -10.06 2.40 23.14
N THR A 678 -11.11 2.95 22.54
CA THR A 678 -12.45 2.36 22.49
C THR A 678 -12.80 1.81 21.10
N GLU A 679 -12.04 2.17 20.08
CA GLU A 679 -12.32 1.78 18.71
C GLU A 679 -11.06 1.56 17.86
N ILE A 680 -11.08 0.50 17.04
CA ILE A 680 -10.05 0.18 16.05
C ILE A 680 -10.72 -0.17 14.72
N ASN A 681 -10.45 0.60 13.68
CA ASN A 681 -10.68 0.27 12.28
C ASN A 681 -9.34 -0.01 11.60
N TYR A 682 -9.17 -1.24 11.11
CA TYR A 682 -7.88 -1.71 10.60
C TYR A 682 -8.04 -2.46 9.28
N HIS A 683 -7.45 -1.90 8.22
CA HIS A 683 -7.30 -2.61 6.95
C HIS A 683 -6.00 -3.41 6.98
N CYS A 684 -6.09 -4.72 7.16
CA CYS A 684 -4.96 -5.62 7.13
C CYS A 684 -4.56 -5.89 5.68
N ASN A 685 -3.28 -5.75 5.34
CA ASN A 685 -2.73 -5.99 4.01
C ASN A 685 -1.71 -7.14 3.95
N SER A 686 -1.29 -7.69 5.09
CA SER A 686 -0.30 -8.77 5.17
C SER A 686 -0.41 -9.55 6.47
N ASP A 687 0.17 -10.76 6.54
CA ASP A 687 0.18 -11.56 7.77
C ASP A 687 0.92 -10.84 8.91
N MET A 688 2.01 -10.13 8.61
CA MET A 688 2.73 -9.29 9.59
C MET A 688 1.83 -8.21 10.18
N GLU A 689 1.01 -7.54 9.37
CA GLU A 689 0.07 -6.54 9.87
C GLU A 689 -1.00 -7.17 10.77
N LEU A 690 -1.53 -8.34 10.40
CA LEU A 690 -2.52 -9.06 11.20
C LEU A 690 -1.97 -9.43 12.57
N MET A 691 -0.72 -9.86 12.61
CA MET A 691 -0.03 -10.24 13.82
C MET A 691 0.31 -9.07 14.73
N ILE A 692 0.79 -7.96 14.15
CA ILE A 692 1.02 -6.71 14.89
C ILE A 692 -0.29 -6.26 15.55
N LEU A 693 -1.39 -6.30 14.79
CA LEU A 693 -2.72 -6.02 15.30
C LEU A 693 -3.11 -7.01 16.42
N ALA A 694 -2.96 -8.31 16.18
CA ALA A 694 -3.29 -9.36 17.14
C ALA A 694 -2.54 -9.16 18.46
N TYR A 695 -1.24 -8.86 18.43
CA TYR A 695 -0.44 -8.56 19.61
C TYR A 695 -1.02 -7.37 20.39
N CYS A 696 -1.32 -6.26 19.71
CA CYS A 696 -1.85 -5.06 20.36
C CYS A 696 -3.28 -5.26 20.94
N LEU A 697 -4.14 -6.00 20.24
CA LEU A 697 -5.51 -6.27 20.68
C LEU A 697 -5.57 -7.03 22.01
N GLN A 698 -4.60 -7.91 22.27
CA GLN A 698 -4.50 -8.66 23.54
C GLN A 698 -4.38 -7.76 24.78
N HIS A 699 -3.99 -6.49 24.58
CA HIS A 699 -3.73 -5.52 25.63
C HIS A 699 -4.75 -4.36 25.65
N CYS A 700 -5.78 -4.41 24.80
CA CYS A 700 -6.85 -3.41 24.76
C CYS A 700 -7.93 -3.74 25.80
N GLU A 701 -8.06 -2.92 26.85
CA GLU A 701 -9.00 -3.16 27.94
C GLU A 701 -10.39 -2.53 27.70
N ASN A 702 -10.45 -1.40 27.01
CA ASN A 702 -11.66 -0.59 26.82
C ASN A 702 -12.24 -0.62 25.41
N LEU A 703 -11.73 -1.53 24.55
CA LEU A 703 -12.18 -1.63 23.16
C LEU A 703 -13.65 -2.07 23.08
N GLU A 704 -14.47 -1.20 22.50
CA GLU A 704 -15.90 -1.41 22.27
C GLU A 704 -16.23 -1.68 20.79
N TYR A 705 -15.44 -1.14 19.86
CA TYR A 705 -15.68 -1.23 18.42
C TYR A 705 -14.44 -1.79 17.72
N LEU A 706 -14.60 -2.89 17.01
CA LEU A 706 -13.53 -3.47 16.21
C LEU A 706 -14.01 -3.73 14.79
N TYR A 707 -13.35 -3.09 13.83
CA TYR A 707 -13.57 -3.29 12.41
C TYR A 707 -12.26 -3.70 11.73
N ILE A 708 -12.27 -4.86 11.08
CA ILE A 708 -11.11 -5.38 10.36
C ILE A 708 -11.51 -5.78 8.95
N ARG A 709 -10.67 -5.40 7.99
CA ARG A 709 -10.81 -5.74 6.57
C ARG A 709 -9.53 -6.33 6.01
N SER A 710 -9.60 -7.52 5.43
CA SER A 710 -8.49 -8.22 4.76
C SER A 710 -8.24 -7.70 3.33
N PRO A 711 -7.08 -7.94 2.70
CA PRO A 711 -6.88 -7.65 1.30
C PRO A 711 -7.27 -8.87 0.44
N THR A 712 -7.83 -8.60 -0.74
CA THR A 712 -7.82 -9.44 -1.98
C THR A 712 -8.92 -10.48 -2.14
N SER A 713 -9.39 -10.84 -3.33
CA SER A 713 -8.95 -10.60 -4.72
C SER A 713 -9.75 -9.52 -5.47
N LEU A 714 -9.51 -9.34 -6.78
CA LEU A 714 -10.15 -8.43 -7.74
C LEU A 714 -11.69 -8.61 -7.89
N TYR A 715 -12.43 -8.51 -6.80
CA TYR A 715 -13.86 -8.24 -6.79
C TYR A 715 -14.10 -6.95 -6.01
N GLN A 716 -14.04 -5.84 -6.75
CA GLN A 716 -14.91 -4.70 -6.48
C GLN A 716 -16.37 -5.08 -6.82
N ALA A 717 -16.95 -6.05 -6.12
CA ALA A 717 -18.40 -6.14 -5.92
C ALA A 717 -18.56 -5.68 -4.47
N ASP A 718 -18.88 -4.43 -4.14
CA ASP A 718 -20.09 -3.70 -4.49
C ASP A 718 -19.87 -2.16 -4.48
N ASN A 719 -18.77 -1.68 -5.05
CA ASN A 719 -18.66 -0.25 -5.42
C ASN A 719 -19.16 0.00 -6.86
N GLU A 720 -19.80 -0.99 -7.49
CA GLU A 720 -20.38 -0.91 -8.82
C GLU A 720 -21.66 -0.06 -8.90
N LEU A 721 -22.05 0.65 -7.85
CA LEU A 721 -23.30 1.42 -7.88
C LEU A 721 -23.20 2.71 -8.71
N PHE A 722 -22.02 3.32 -8.94
CA PHE A 722 -21.95 4.63 -9.64
C PHE A 722 -20.69 4.98 -10.48
N LEU A 723 -19.81 4.06 -10.92
CA LEU A 723 -18.65 4.41 -11.78
C LEU A 723 -18.87 4.10 -13.29
N PRO A 724 -18.51 5.03 -14.22
CA PRO A 724 -18.22 4.67 -15.60
C PRO A 724 -16.90 3.89 -15.65
N LYS A 725 -16.96 2.68 -16.22
CA LYS A 725 -15.76 1.95 -16.66
C LYS A 725 -15.02 2.85 -17.66
N ASN A 726 -13.77 3.20 -17.37
CA ASN A 726 -12.64 3.42 -18.31
C ASN A 726 -11.72 4.54 -17.82
N GLU A 727 -10.75 4.22 -16.96
CA GLU A 727 -9.40 4.84 -16.95
C GLU A 727 -8.50 4.21 -15.88
N VAL A 728 -9.05 3.83 -14.71
CA VAL A 728 -8.28 3.19 -13.62
C VAL A 728 -7.94 1.73 -13.91
N ARG A 729 -8.75 1.04 -14.73
CA ARG A 729 -8.52 -0.36 -15.14
C ARG A 729 -7.17 -0.55 -15.85
N SER A 730 -6.71 0.43 -16.63
CA SER A 730 -5.47 0.29 -17.42
C SER A 730 -4.19 0.34 -16.56
N ARG A 731 -4.20 1.02 -15.41
CA ARG A 731 -3.02 1.11 -14.53
C ARG A 731 -2.91 -0.06 -13.56
N LEU A 732 -4.04 -0.64 -13.13
CA LEU A 732 -4.05 -1.77 -12.19
C LEU A 732 -3.99 -3.14 -12.87
N LEU A 733 -4.46 -3.29 -14.12
CA LEU A 733 -4.34 -4.55 -14.88
C LEU A 733 -2.92 -4.84 -15.39
N ASN A 734 -2.05 -3.83 -15.48
CA ASN A 734 -0.66 -4.01 -15.93
C ASN A 734 0.29 -4.51 -14.82
N LEU A 735 -0.21 -4.66 -13.59
CA LEU A 735 0.53 -5.22 -12.47
C LEU A 735 -0.32 -6.34 -11.87
N GLN A 736 0.02 -7.57 -12.23
CA GLN A 736 -0.53 -8.80 -11.64
C GLN A 736 -0.29 -8.73 -10.12
N MET A 737 -1.31 -8.32 -9.37
CA MET A 737 -1.27 -8.28 -7.91
C MET A 737 -1.47 -9.71 -7.40
N ASP A 738 -0.37 -10.43 -7.21
CA ASP A 738 -0.36 -11.67 -6.44
C ASP A 738 -0.52 -11.30 -4.97
N CYS A 739 -1.75 -11.07 -4.54
CA CYS A 739 -2.05 -11.07 -3.12
C CYS A 739 -2.45 -12.47 -2.72
N GLU A 740 -1.54 -13.10 -1.99
CA GLU A 740 -1.76 -14.39 -1.36
C GLU A 740 -2.77 -14.20 -0.21
N PRO A 741 -3.73 -15.13 -0.03
CA PRO A 741 -4.64 -15.10 1.10
C PRO A 741 -3.86 -15.14 2.43
N LEU A 742 -4.44 -14.53 3.47
CA LEU A 742 -3.84 -14.55 4.80
C LEU A 742 -3.66 -16.00 5.28
N ASP A 743 -2.52 -16.26 5.91
CA ASP A 743 -2.17 -17.58 6.41
C ASP A 743 -3.05 -18.02 7.59
N GLU A 744 -3.42 -19.29 7.63
CA GLU A 744 -4.26 -19.85 8.68
C GLU A 744 -3.67 -19.68 10.09
N GLY A 745 -2.36 -19.88 10.27
CA GLY A 745 -1.74 -19.80 11.59
C GLY A 745 -1.81 -18.39 12.20
N TYR A 746 -1.64 -17.37 11.36
CA TYR A 746 -1.75 -15.97 11.78
C TYR A 746 -3.20 -15.58 12.06
N MET A 747 -4.16 -16.09 11.28
CA MET A 747 -5.59 -15.89 11.54
C MET A 747 -6.01 -16.53 12.87
N GLU A 748 -5.59 -17.76 13.16
CA GLU A 748 -5.89 -18.41 14.43
C GLU A 748 -5.37 -17.59 15.62
N HIS A 749 -4.11 -17.13 15.54
CA HIS A 749 -3.53 -16.28 16.58
C HIS A 749 -4.31 -14.97 16.75
N PHE A 750 -4.76 -14.37 15.65
CA PHE A 750 -5.63 -13.20 15.67
C PHE A 750 -6.97 -13.48 16.36
N PHE A 751 -7.71 -14.55 16.02
CA PHE A 751 -8.96 -14.88 16.71
C PHE A 751 -8.75 -15.19 18.18
N LYS A 752 -7.64 -15.86 18.53
CA LYS A 752 -7.24 -16.10 19.91
C LYS A 752 -7.04 -14.79 20.68
N SER A 753 -6.48 -13.77 20.04
CA SER A 753 -6.34 -12.44 20.65
C SER A 753 -7.69 -11.80 20.98
N LEU A 754 -8.69 -11.96 20.11
CA LEU A 754 -10.03 -11.43 20.33
C LEU A 754 -10.70 -12.02 21.58
N THR A 755 -10.37 -13.27 21.93
CA THR A 755 -10.92 -13.92 23.13
C THR A 755 -10.49 -13.24 24.44
N LYS A 756 -9.47 -12.37 24.41
CA LYS A 756 -9.03 -11.60 25.59
C LYS A 756 -9.89 -10.35 25.81
N LEU A 757 -10.57 -9.85 24.77
CA LEU A 757 -11.43 -8.68 24.83
C LEU A 757 -12.73 -8.99 25.60
N ARG A 758 -13.21 -8.01 26.38
CA ARG A 758 -14.39 -8.18 27.26
C ARG A 758 -15.49 -7.14 27.06
N ASN A 759 -15.17 -6.01 26.41
CA ASN A 759 -16.04 -4.84 26.32
C ASN A 759 -16.60 -4.60 24.91
N LEU A 760 -16.39 -5.51 23.97
CA LEU A 760 -16.86 -5.35 22.59
C LEU A 760 -18.38 -5.20 22.53
N ARG A 761 -18.83 -4.16 21.82
CA ARG A 761 -20.22 -3.86 21.45
C ARG A 761 -20.47 -4.11 19.97
N VAL A 762 -19.47 -3.85 19.13
CA VAL A 762 -19.52 -4.05 17.68
C VAL A 762 -18.29 -4.82 17.23
N LEU A 763 -18.52 -5.90 16.47
CA LEU A 763 -17.47 -6.66 15.81
C LEU A 763 -17.81 -6.75 14.32
N ARG A 764 -16.94 -6.19 13.48
CA ARG A 764 -17.05 -6.20 12.03
C ARG A 764 -15.82 -6.86 11.44
N LEU A 765 -16.01 -7.98 10.75
CA LEU A 765 -14.95 -8.75 10.13
C LEU A 765 -15.29 -8.92 8.65
N GLU A 766 -14.49 -8.32 7.78
CA GLU A 766 -14.72 -8.31 6.34
C GLU A 766 -13.60 -9.03 5.58
N LYS A 767 -14.01 -9.94 4.68
CA LYS A 767 -13.13 -10.65 3.73
C LYS A 767 -12.04 -11.47 4.41
N LEU A 768 -12.28 -11.94 5.64
CA LEU A 768 -11.39 -12.88 6.32
C LEU A 768 -11.79 -14.32 5.98
N HIS A 769 -10.82 -15.18 5.72
CA HIS A 769 -11.06 -16.62 5.57
C HIS A 769 -11.23 -17.26 6.95
N PHE A 770 -12.24 -18.11 7.11
CA PHE A 770 -12.53 -18.77 8.38
C PHE A 770 -12.29 -20.26 8.27
N THR A 771 -11.34 -20.74 9.06
CA THR A 771 -11.15 -22.17 9.28
C THR A 771 -11.98 -22.65 10.48
N GLU A 772 -12.09 -23.96 10.66
CA GLU A 772 -12.82 -24.55 11.79
C GLU A 772 -12.25 -24.07 13.15
N SER A 773 -10.92 -23.95 13.23
CA SER A 773 -10.21 -23.41 14.41
C SER A 773 -10.61 -21.96 14.70
N CYS A 774 -10.57 -21.09 13.68
CA CYS A 774 -10.97 -19.68 13.79
C CYS A 774 -12.42 -19.53 14.25
N SER A 775 -13.31 -20.40 13.77
CA SER A 775 -14.74 -20.40 14.09
C SER A 775 -15.00 -20.78 15.55
N THR A 776 -14.29 -21.78 16.04
CA THR A 776 -14.33 -22.18 17.46
C THR A 776 -13.88 -21.05 18.38
N LEU A 777 -12.80 -20.36 18.02
CA LEU A 777 -12.31 -19.19 18.75
C LEU A 777 -13.30 -18.02 18.69
N LEU A 778 -13.95 -17.78 17.56
CA LEU A 778 -14.99 -16.75 17.44
C LEU A 778 -16.20 -17.04 18.36
N VAL A 779 -16.60 -18.31 18.49
CA VAL A 779 -17.63 -18.71 19.48
C VAL A 779 -17.19 -18.39 20.91
N GLU A 780 -15.90 -18.56 21.22
CA GLU A 780 -15.35 -18.16 22.52
C GLU A 780 -15.37 -16.64 22.72
N VAL A 781 -15.10 -15.85 21.68
CA VAL A 781 -15.25 -14.38 21.72
C VAL A 781 -16.68 -14.00 22.11
N PHE A 782 -17.69 -14.62 21.50
CA PHE A 782 -19.10 -14.38 21.85
C PHE A 782 -19.44 -14.79 23.28
N ARG A 783 -18.89 -15.92 23.77
CA ARG A 783 -19.11 -16.35 25.15
C ARG A 783 -18.56 -15.32 26.15
N LYS A 784 -17.41 -14.73 25.85
CA LYS A 784 -16.70 -13.81 26.75
C LYS A 784 -17.18 -12.36 26.67
N ASN A 785 -17.80 -11.94 25.56
CA ASN A 785 -18.26 -10.57 25.33
C ASN A 785 -19.79 -10.44 25.48
N GLN A 786 -20.23 -10.22 26.72
CA GLN A 786 -21.66 -10.08 27.05
C GLN A 786 -22.28 -8.72 26.62
N LYS A 787 -21.47 -7.80 26.11
CA LYS A 787 -21.91 -6.47 25.64
C LYS A 787 -22.10 -6.40 24.13
N LEU A 788 -21.80 -7.46 23.38
CA LEU A 788 -21.84 -7.46 21.92
C LEU A 788 -23.28 -7.35 21.41
N LYS A 789 -23.57 -6.28 20.67
CA LYS A 789 -24.90 -5.95 20.13
C LYS A 789 -24.97 -6.01 18.60
N GLU A 790 -23.87 -5.67 17.93
CA GLU A 790 -23.79 -5.66 16.47
C GLU A 790 -22.70 -6.62 16.02
N LEU A 791 -23.06 -7.47 15.06
CA LEU A 791 -22.15 -8.41 14.44
C LEU A 791 -22.26 -8.25 12.93
N ASN A 792 -21.16 -7.88 12.30
CA ASN A 792 -21.05 -7.85 10.84
C ASN A 792 -19.96 -8.84 10.42
N LEU A 793 -20.36 -9.81 9.61
CA LEU A 793 -19.48 -10.83 9.07
C LEU A 793 -19.69 -10.91 7.56
N ILE A 794 -18.68 -10.48 6.81
CA ILE A 794 -18.65 -10.54 5.33
C ILE A 794 -17.58 -11.57 4.93
N PHE A 795 -18.00 -12.69 4.36
CA PHE A 795 -17.11 -13.81 4.02
C PHE A 795 -17.00 -13.99 2.51
N GLU A 796 -15.80 -14.37 2.03
CA GLU A 796 -15.60 -14.82 0.65
C GLU A 796 -15.78 -16.35 0.51
N ASP A 797 -15.30 -17.14 1.47
CA ASP A 797 -15.50 -18.59 1.55
C ASP A 797 -15.65 -19.02 3.03
N THR A 798 -16.75 -19.70 3.37
CA THR A 798 -16.96 -20.33 4.70
C THR A 798 -17.11 -21.83 4.56
N SER A 799 -16.43 -22.60 5.41
CA SER A 799 -16.76 -24.02 5.59
C SER A 799 -18.13 -24.19 6.27
N ASP A 800 -18.86 -25.24 5.94
CA ASP A 800 -20.20 -25.51 6.51
C ASP A 800 -20.18 -25.58 8.05
N ILE A 801 -19.11 -26.16 8.61
CA ILE A 801 -18.89 -26.32 10.06
C ILE A 801 -18.77 -24.95 10.77
N ALA A 802 -18.10 -23.98 10.13
CA ALA A 802 -17.95 -22.64 10.68
C ALA A 802 -19.31 -21.95 10.89
N MET A 803 -20.18 -22.07 9.88
CA MET A 803 -21.52 -21.48 9.89
C MET A 803 -22.47 -22.19 10.86
N GLU A 804 -22.36 -23.50 11.00
CA GLU A 804 -23.08 -24.27 12.01
C GLU A 804 -22.76 -23.76 13.43
N LEU A 805 -21.49 -23.72 13.81
CA LEU A 805 -21.03 -23.27 15.13
C LEU A 805 -21.43 -21.82 15.44
N LEU A 806 -21.32 -20.92 14.44
CA LEU A 806 -21.77 -19.53 14.56
C LEU A 806 -23.27 -19.45 14.85
N CYS A 807 -24.07 -20.18 14.08
CA CYS A 807 -25.53 -20.17 14.19
C CYS A 807 -26.02 -20.80 15.50
N GLU A 808 -25.40 -21.90 15.96
CA GLU A 808 -25.70 -22.49 17.27
C GLU A 808 -25.54 -21.46 18.39
N LYS A 809 -24.47 -20.64 18.33
CA LYS A 809 -24.27 -19.60 19.33
C LYS A 809 -25.27 -18.46 19.22
N LEU A 810 -25.61 -18.04 17.99
CA LEU A 810 -26.65 -17.01 17.76
C LEU A 810 -28.03 -17.46 18.25
N GLN A 811 -28.31 -18.76 18.29
CA GLN A 811 -29.55 -19.32 18.86
C GLN A 811 -29.56 -19.33 20.40
N HIS A 812 -28.41 -19.20 21.05
CA HIS A 812 -28.31 -19.32 22.51
C HIS A 812 -29.09 -18.19 23.23
N PRO A 813 -29.85 -18.48 24.31
CA PRO A 813 -30.67 -17.48 25.01
C PRO A 813 -29.90 -16.27 25.54
N ASP A 814 -28.63 -16.49 25.90
CA ASP A 814 -27.74 -15.43 26.39
C ASP A 814 -27.20 -14.50 25.29
N CYS A 815 -27.36 -14.83 24.01
CA CYS A 815 -26.91 -14.00 22.91
C CYS A 815 -27.53 -12.60 23.01
N LYS A 816 -26.69 -11.56 23.01
CA LYS A 816 -27.12 -10.14 23.14
C LYS A 816 -27.14 -9.39 21.82
N VAL A 817 -26.81 -10.05 20.71
CA VAL A 817 -26.78 -9.45 19.37
C VAL A 817 -28.20 -9.04 18.96
N GLU A 818 -28.36 -7.75 18.67
CA GLU A 818 -29.60 -7.11 18.22
C GLU A 818 -29.58 -6.84 16.70
N THR A 819 -28.39 -6.70 16.11
CA THR A 819 -28.17 -6.41 14.68
C THR A 819 -27.18 -7.41 14.10
N LEU A 820 -27.60 -8.09 13.03
CA LEU A 820 -26.76 -9.03 12.27
C LEU A 820 -26.64 -8.55 10.84
N GLU A 821 -25.41 -8.33 10.40
CA GLU A 821 -25.06 -8.04 9.01
C GLU A 821 -24.25 -9.21 8.46
N PHE A 822 -24.72 -9.76 7.35
CA PHE A 822 -24.18 -11.00 6.79
C PHE A 822 -24.10 -10.89 5.26
N GLN A 823 -22.93 -11.19 4.72
CA GLN A 823 -22.71 -11.35 3.28
C GLN A 823 -22.08 -12.71 3.05
N ALA A 824 -22.63 -13.45 2.09
CA ALA A 824 -22.09 -14.73 1.68
C ALA A 824 -22.01 -14.83 0.16
N SER A 825 -20.98 -15.54 -0.29
CA SER A 825 -20.71 -15.83 -1.70
C SER A 825 -21.62 -16.94 -2.23
N GLU A 826 -21.65 -17.07 -3.56
CA GLU A 826 -22.42 -18.09 -4.29
C GLU A 826 -22.11 -19.53 -3.82
N ALA A 827 -20.85 -19.83 -3.53
CA ALA A 827 -20.41 -21.15 -3.05
C ALA A 827 -20.85 -21.45 -1.60
N ALA A 828 -20.94 -20.43 -0.75
CA ALA A 828 -21.30 -20.55 0.67
C ALA A 828 -22.83 -20.58 0.92
N MET A 829 -23.65 -19.99 0.03
CA MET A 829 -25.11 -19.95 0.16
C MET A 829 -25.84 -21.17 -0.44
N ILE A 830 -25.13 -22.28 -0.62
CA ILE A 830 -25.76 -23.58 -0.91
C ILE A 830 -26.53 -24.01 0.35
N ARG A 831 -27.78 -24.49 0.15
CA ARG A 831 -28.81 -25.07 1.06
C ARG A 831 -28.55 -25.24 2.58
N TYR A 832 -27.33 -25.49 3.03
CA TYR A 832 -26.92 -25.68 4.42
C TYR A 832 -26.94 -24.36 5.22
N CYS A 833 -26.26 -23.30 4.79
CA CYS A 833 -26.21 -22.02 5.53
C CYS A 833 -27.59 -21.39 5.76
N SER A 834 -28.48 -21.47 4.76
CA SER A 834 -29.86 -20.96 4.88
C SER A 834 -30.67 -21.66 5.98
N ARG A 835 -30.43 -22.94 6.25
CA ARG A 835 -31.13 -23.70 7.30
C ARG A 835 -30.69 -23.27 8.69
N HIS A 836 -29.39 -23.11 8.90
CA HIS A 836 -28.86 -22.69 10.19
C HIS A 836 -29.30 -21.26 10.52
N LEU A 837 -29.26 -20.34 9.55
CA LEU A 837 -29.77 -18.98 9.72
C LEU A 837 -31.29 -18.95 9.96
N ALA A 838 -32.07 -19.77 9.25
CA ALA A 838 -33.51 -19.88 9.51
C ALA A 838 -33.80 -20.33 10.95
N GLU A 839 -33.02 -21.26 11.51
CA GLU A 839 -33.15 -21.68 12.90
C GLU A 839 -32.73 -20.59 13.89
N VAL A 840 -31.70 -19.79 13.56
CA VAL A 840 -31.37 -18.56 14.31
C VAL A 840 -32.58 -17.65 14.39
N PHE A 841 -33.26 -17.39 13.27
CA PHE A 841 -34.45 -16.54 13.27
C PHE A 841 -35.57 -17.13 14.13
N ARG A 842 -35.76 -18.46 14.13
CA ARG A 842 -36.80 -19.12 14.92
C ARG A 842 -36.57 -19.02 16.43
N ARG A 843 -35.32 -19.14 16.88
CA ARG A 843 -34.96 -19.26 18.30
C ARG A 843 -34.48 -17.96 18.95
N ASN A 844 -33.80 -17.10 18.21
CA ASN A 844 -33.21 -15.87 18.76
C ASN A 844 -34.31 -14.86 19.16
N GLN A 845 -34.30 -14.45 20.43
CA GLN A 845 -35.32 -13.55 21.01
C GLN A 845 -34.93 -12.07 21.02
N ARG A 846 -33.77 -11.69 20.47
CA ARG A 846 -33.21 -10.33 20.54
C ARG A 846 -32.89 -9.70 19.20
N LEU A 847 -32.69 -10.48 18.15
CA LEU A 847 -32.34 -9.99 16.82
C LEU A 847 -33.50 -9.17 16.24
N LYS A 848 -33.29 -7.86 16.06
CA LYS A 848 -34.28 -6.89 15.57
C LYS A 848 -33.98 -6.41 14.16
N GLU A 849 -32.70 -6.34 13.80
CA GLU A 849 -32.25 -5.84 12.51
C GLU A 849 -31.39 -6.88 11.81
N LEU A 850 -31.74 -7.14 10.55
CA LEU A 850 -31.07 -8.10 9.70
C LEU A 850 -30.70 -7.44 8.37
N LYS A 851 -29.41 -7.47 8.05
CA LYS A 851 -28.86 -7.00 6.77
C LYS A 851 -28.26 -8.18 6.03
N LEU A 852 -28.84 -8.54 4.90
CA LEU A 852 -28.37 -9.63 4.05
C LEU A 852 -27.93 -9.08 2.68
N TYR A 853 -26.67 -9.31 2.35
CA TYR A 853 -26.13 -9.07 1.01
C TYR A 853 -26.00 -10.42 0.31
N LEU A 854 -26.97 -10.68 -0.56
CA LEU A 854 -27.20 -11.96 -1.20
C LEU A 854 -26.76 -11.89 -2.66
N ASN A 855 -25.55 -12.36 -2.94
CA ASN A 855 -25.07 -12.51 -4.32
C ASN A 855 -25.44 -13.91 -4.83
N ASN A 856 -26.21 -13.98 -5.92
CA ASN A 856 -26.62 -15.24 -6.58
C ASN A 856 -27.22 -16.32 -5.66
N ILE A 857 -28.13 -15.96 -4.75
CA ILE A 857 -28.82 -16.93 -3.89
C ILE A 857 -29.79 -17.83 -4.68
N SER A 858 -29.77 -19.15 -4.38
CA SER A 858 -30.75 -20.09 -4.95
C SER A 858 -32.16 -19.87 -4.39
N GLU A 859 -33.17 -20.18 -5.21
CA GLU A 859 -34.60 -20.08 -4.83
C GLU A 859 -34.91 -20.86 -3.54
N ARG A 860 -34.43 -22.10 -3.44
CA ARG A 860 -34.66 -22.93 -2.24
C ARG A 860 -34.00 -22.36 -0.99
N ALA A 861 -32.85 -21.70 -1.11
CA ALA A 861 -32.21 -21.05 0.04
C ALA A 861 -33.01 -19.82 0.50
N MET A 862 -33.55 -19.04 -0.45
CA MET A 862 -34.44 -17.91 -0.13
C MET A 862 -35.72 -18.37 0.55
N GLU A 863 -36.35 -19.43 0.06
CA GLU A 863 -37.53 -20.05 0.66
C GLU A 863 -37.27 -20.41 2.14
N ILE A 864 -36.17 -21.12 2.43
CA ILE A 864 -35.82 -21.53 3.80
C ILE A 864 -35.59 -20.32 4.72
N LEU A 865 -34.89 -19.29 4.24
CA LEU A 865 -34.65 -18.07 5.03
C LEU A 865 -35.98 -17.36 5.33
N CYS A 866 -36.87 -17.26 4.35
CA CYS A 866 -38.18 -16.64 4.51
C CYS A 866 -39.07 -17.47 5.46
N GLU A 867 -39.09 -18.80 5.37
CA GLU A 867 -39.76 -19.68 6.33
C GLU A 867 -39.29 -19.40 7.78
N GLY A 868 -37.99 -19.15 7.97
CA GLY A 868 -37.42 -18.76 9.26
C GLY A 868 -37.88 -17.37 9.73
N LEU A 869 -37.92 -16.38 8.85
CA LEU A 869 -38.36 -15.02 9.16
C LEU A 869 -39.87 -14.95 9.47
N GLN A 870 -40.68 -15.76 8.79
CA GLN A 870 -42.12 -15.89 9.00
C GLN A 870 -42.47 -16.52 10.35
N HIS A 871 -41.55 -17.26 10.97
CA HIS A 871 -41.81 -17.93 12.25
C HIS A 871 -42.20 -16.94 13.37
N GLN A 872 -43.15 -17.30 14.22
CA GLN A 872 -43.65 -16.44 15.30
C GLN A 872 -42.55 -16.03 16.31
N GLY A 873 -41.55 -16.89 16.48
CA GLY A 873 -40.41 -16.65 17.37
C GLY A 873 -39.45 -15.55 16.88
N CYS A 874 -39.37 -15.29 15.57
CA CYS A 874 -38.45 -14.29 15.02
C CYS A 874 -38.84 -12.88 15.49
N LYS A 875 -37.86 -12.03 15.82
CA LYS A 875 -38.08 -10.65 16.32
C LYS A 875 -37.61 -9.57 15.35
N VAL A 876 -37.16 -9.95 14.15
CA VAL A 876 -36.69 -9.02 13.12
C VAL A 876 -37.85 -8.13 12.68
N GLU A 877 -37.64 -6.81 12.78
CA GLU A 877 -38.57 -5.78 12.32
C GLU A 877 -37.94 -4.83 11.29
N LYS A 878 -36.61 -4.85 11.16
CA LYS A 878 -35.85 -4.13 10.14
C LYS A 878 -35.13 -5.11 9.24
N LEU A 879 -35.39 -5.04 7.94
CA LEU A 879 -34.84 -5.97 6.97
C LEU A 879 -34.20 -5.21 5.81
N TRP A 880 -32.91 -5.45 5.59
CA TRP A 880 -32.17 -4.93 4.45
C TRP A 880 -31.77 -6.10 3.56
N LEU A 881 -32.17 -6.05 2.30
CA LEU A 881 -31.83 -7.05 1.30
C LEU A 881 -31.16 -6.36 0.11
N SER A 882 -29.99 -6.86 -0.28
CA SER A 882 -29.29 -6.44 -1.48
C SER A 882 -28.90 -7.67 -2.29
N GLY A 883 -29.17 -7.69 -3.60
CA GLY A 883 -28.74 -8.81 -4.44
C GLY A 883 -28.76 -8.53 -5.95
N GLU A 884 -27.76 -9.07 -6.64
CA GLU A 884 -27.60 -8.94 -8.11
C GLU A 884 -28.55 -9.81 -8.92
N ALA A 885 -29.14 -10.87 -8.32
CA ALA A 885 -30.00 -11.84 -9.00
C ALA A 885 -31.28 -12.16 -8.20
N MET A 886 -32.04 -11.15 -7.78
CA MET A 886 -33.40 -11.39 -7.25
C MET A 886 -34.34 -11.87 -8.36
N THR A 887 -34.55 -13.19 -8.44
CA THR A 887 -35.53 -13.82 -9.35
C THR A 887 -36.97 -13.54 -8.91
N GLU A 888 -37.93 -13.78 -9.82
CA GLU A 888 -39.36 -13.64 -9.51
C GLU A 888 -39.77 -14.54 -8.34
N SER A 889 -39.30 -15.80 -8.33
CA SER A 889 -39.66 -16.74 -7.29
C SER A 889 -39.09 -16.36 -5.91
N CYS A 890 -37.83 -15.92 -5.84
CA CYS A 890 -37.26 -15.38 -4.60
C CYS A 890 -38.07 -14.19 -4.06
N SER A 891 -38.62 -13.37 -4.95
CA SER A 891 -39.41 -12.18 -4.60
C SER A 891 -40.78 -12.54 -4.00
N LEU A 892 -41.35 -13.69 -4.37
CA LEU A 892 -42.56 -14.24 -3.78
C LEU A 892 -42.37 -14.51 -2.29
N HIS A 893 -41.30 -15.25 -1.93
CA HIS A 893 -41.02 -15.60 -0.53
C HIS A 893 -40.70 -14.37 0.33
N ILE A 894 -40.01 -13.37 -0.23
CA ILE A 894 -39.75 -12.11 0.47
C ILE A 894 -41.06 -11.34 0.71
N ALA A 895 -41.97 -11.32 -0.26
CA ALA A 895 -43.26 -10.63 -0.11
C ALA A 895 -44.08 -11.16 1.08
N GLU A 896 -43.97 -12.47 1.37
CA GLU A 896 -44.64 -13.13 2.48
C GLU A 896 -44.10 -12.73 3.87
N VAL A 897 -42.95 -12.06 3.99
CA VAL A 897 -42.42 -11.61 5.30
C VAL A 897 -42.89 -10.21 5.70
N PHE A 898 -43.50 -9.44 4.77
CA PHE A 898 -43.81 -8.02 4.99
C PHE A 898 -44.85 -7.75 6.07
N TRP A 899 -45.63 -8.75 6.49
CA TRP A 899 -46.57 -8.62 7.62
C TRP A 899 -45.90 -8.45 8.98
N LYS A 900 -44.56 -8.55 9.03
CA LYS A 900 -43.75 -8.44 10.25
C LYS A 900 -42.74 -7.31 10.21
N ILE A 901 -42.24 -6.99 9.02
CA ILE A 901 -41.23 -5.95 8.81
C ILE A 901 -41.88 -4.56 8.85
N LYS A 902 -41.25 -3.64 9.59
CA LYS A 902 -41.65 -2.22 9.66
C LYS A 902 -40.76 -1.35 8.77
N GLU A 903 -39.46 -1.62 8.75
CA GLU A 903 -38.48 -0.91 7.93
C GLU A 903 -37.90 -1.88 6.90
N LEU A 904 -38.16 -1.63 5.63
CA LEU A 904 -37.71 -2.47 4.52
C LEU A 904 -36.80 -1.68 3.60
N LEU A 905 -35.56 -2.14 3.44
CA LEU A 905 -34.62 -1.64 2.43
C LEU A 905 -34.39 -2.74 1.39
N LEU A 906 -34.68 -2.42 0.13
CA LEU A 906 -34.42 -3.30 -1.00
C LEU A 906 -33.48 -2.60 -1.99
N VAL A 907 -32.38 -3.28 -2.32
CA VAL A 907 -31.50 -2.90 -3.41
C VAL A 907 -31.77 -3.82 -4.60
N LEU A 908 -32.47 -3.29 -5.60
CA LEU A 908 -32.86 -3.98 -6.83
C LEU A 908 -32.02 -3.43 -7.99
N LYS A 909 -30.88 -4.06 -8.28
CA LYS A 909 -29.98 -3.60 -9.35
C LYS A 909 -30.64 -3.69 -10.74
N TYR A 910 -31.21 -4.85 -11.09
CA TYR A 910 -31.91 -5.10 -12.37
C TYR A 910 -33.15 -6.00 -12.18
N PRO A 911 -34.22 -5.51 -11.52
CA PRO A 911 -35.40 -6.34 -11.28
C PRO A 911 -36.13 -6.65 -12.60
N THR A 912 -36.54 -7.91 -12.79
CA THR A 912 -37.52 -8.26 -13.83
C THR A 912 -38.89 -7.70 -13.47
N GLU A 913 -39.80 -7.60 -14.45
CA GLU A 913 -41.18 -7.15 -14.19
C GLU A 913 -41.89 -8.05 -13.18
N GLY A 914 -41.70 -9.37 -13.29
CA GLY A 914 -42.22 -10.35 -12.32
C GLY A 914 -41.66 -10.13 -10.91
N THR A 915 -40.35 -9.94 -10.75
CA THR A 915 -39.71 -9.61 -9.46
C THR A 915 -40.37 -8.39 -8.81
N PHE A 916 -40.53 -7.30 -9.57
CA PHE A 916 -41.11 -6.07 -9.06
C PHE A 916 -42.60 -6.23 -8.72
N GLN A 917 -43.34 -7.01 -9.52
CA GLN A 917 -44.74 -7.34 -9.28
C GLN A 917 -44.94 -8.02 -7.93
N ARG A 918 -44.20 -9.10 -7.64
CA ARG A 918 -44.36 -9.87 -6.40
C ARG A 918 -44.09 -9.02 -5.16
N VAL A 919 -43.03 -8.20 -5.19
CA VAL A 919 -42.72 -7.26 -4.10
C VAL A 919 -43.88 -6.26 -3.91
N CYS A 920 -44.42 -5.70 -5.00
CA CYS A 920 -45.54 -4.78 -4.91
C CYS A 920 -46.83 -5.44 -4.43
N GLU A 921 -47.11 -6.68 -4.82
CA GLU A 921 -48.27 -7.46 -4.32
C GLU A 921 -48.17 -7.69 -2.81
N GLY A 922 -46.99 -8.05 -2.30
CA GLY A 922 -46.74 -8.16 -0.85
C GLY A 922 -46.95 -6.84 -0.12
N LEU A 923 -46.46 -5.72 -0.67
CA LEU A 923 -46.61 -4.40 -0.07
C LEU A 923 -48.08 -3.91 -0.08
N GLN A 924 -48.88 -4.38 -1.03
CA GLN A 924 -50.32 -4.12 -1.12
C GLN A 924 -51.16 -5.02 -0.19
N HIS A 925 -50.58 -6.09 0.34
CA HIS A 925 -51.30 -7.03 1.19
C HIS A 925 -51.84 -6.35 2.46
N ARG A 926 -53.05 -6.70 2.90
CA ARG A 926 -53.73 -6.05 4.03
C ARG A 926 -52.96 -6.13 5.34
N ASP A 927 -52.24 -7.23 5.54
CA ASP A 927 -51.46 -7.48 6.75
C ASP A 927 -50.04 -6.90 6.71
N CYS A 928 -49.62 -6.30 5.60
CA CYS A 928 -48.31 -5.66 5.46
C CYS A 928 -48.10 -4.61 6.57
N LYS A 929 -46.96 -4.68 7.26
CA LYS A 929 -46.59 -3.77 8.37
C LYS A 929 -45.53 -2.74 8.01
N VAL A 930 -45.08 -2.70 6.74
CA VAL A 930 -44.03 -1.79 6.30
C VAL A 930 -44.51 -0.34 6.41
N GLU A 931 -43.85 0.44 7.26
CA GLU A 931 -44.08 1.86 7.49
C GLU A 931 -43.07 2.73 6.73
N GLU A 932 -41.89 2.17 6.50
CA GLU A 932 -40.75 2.80 5.83
C GLU A 932 -40.19 1.86 4.76
N LEU A 933 -40.26 2.33 3.51
CA LEU A 933 -39.76 1.61 2.34
C LEU A 933 -38.63 2.39 1.69
N ARG A 934 -37.47 1.75 1.58
CA ARG A 934 -36.32 2.28 0.86
C ARG A 934 -36.03 1.41 -0.36
N LEU A 935 -36.26 1.97 -1.54
CA LEU A 935 -36.00 1.32 -2.82
C LEU A 935 -34.81 1.97 -3.50
N PHE A 936 -33.76 1.18 -3.69
CA PHE A 936 -32.56 1.55 -4.42
C PHE A 936 -32.44 0.69 -5.67
N GLY A 937 -32.12 1.28 -6.82
CA GLY A 937 -31.93 0.52 -8.04
C GLY A 937 -31.34 1.31 -9.19
N LYS A 938 -30.85 0.61 -10.22
CA LYS A 938 -30.32 1.24 -11.45
C LYS A 938 -31.36 1.37 -12.55
N TYR A 939 -32.43 0.57 -12.51
CA TYR A 939 -33.42 0.50 -13.56
C TYR A 939 -34.80 0.14 -13.01
N MET A 940 -35.84 0.78 -13.55
CA MET A 940 -37.25 0.43 -13.32
C MET A 940 -38.01 0.50 -14.65
N THR A 941 -38.91 -0.46 -14.88
CA THR A 941 -39.77 -0.47 -16.08
C THR A 941 -41.03 0.37 -15.87
N THR A 942 -41.71 0.71 -16.97
CA THR A 942 -43.01 1.39 -16.92
C THR A 942 -44.04 0.56 -16.15
N PHE A 943 -44.01 -0.77 -16.32
CA PHE A 943 -44.84 -1.68 -15.53
C PHE A 943 -44.52 -1.58 -14.03
N GLY A 944 -43.24 -1.61 -13.66
CA GLY A 944 -42.81 -1.44 -12.27
C GLY A 944 -43.31 -0.13 -11.65
N SER A 945 -43.25 0.98 -12.39
CA SER A 945 -43.76 2.28 -11.91
C SER A 945 -45.27 2.27 -11.64
N ARG A 946 -46.06 1.54 -12.45
CA ARG A 946 -47.51 1.35 -12.23
C ARG A 946 -47.78 0.52 -10.98
N GLN A 947 -47.01 -0.56 -10.78
CA GLN A 947 -47.16 -1.41 -9.60
C GLN A 947 -46.83 -0.64 -8.31
N LEU A 948 -45.75 0.14 -8.31
CA LEU A 948 -45.41 0.99 -7.17
C LEU A 948 -46.47 2.08 -6.93
N ALA A 949 -46.99 2.71 -7.99
CA ALA A 949 -48.09 3.66 -7.85
C ALA A 949 -49.32 3.03 -7.21
N GLU A 950 -49.63 1.77 -7.51
CA GLU A 950 -50.73 1.04 -6.90
C GLU A 950 -50.46 0.70 -5.42
N VAL A 951 -49.22 0.36 -5.05
CA VAL A 951 -48.80 0.24 -3.64
C VAL A 951 -49.08 1.54 -2.89
N LEU A 952 -48.71 2.69 -3.48
CA LEU A 952 -48.92 4.00 -2.87
C LEU A 952 -50.41 4.32 -2.66
N ARG A 953 -51.31 3.79 -3.51
CA ARG A 953 -52.76 3.98 -3.39
C ARG A 953 -53.38 3.08 -2.33
N LYS A 954 -52.95 1.82 -2.25
CA LYS A 954 -53.59 0.80 -1.40
C LYS A 954 -52.99 0.69 0.00
N SER A 955 -51.70 0.98 0.17
CA SER A 955 -51.04 0.81 1.46
C SER A 955 -51.62 1.74 2.52
N GLN A 956 -52.03 1.17 3.66
CA GLN A 956 -52.60 1.92 4.78
C GLN A 956 -51.56 2.31 5.85
N ARG A 957 -50.33 1.79 5.75
CA ARG A 957 -49.28 1.97 6.77
C ARG A 957 -48.02 2.66 6.26
N LEU A 958 -47.75 2.61 4.96
CA LEU A 958 -46.54 3.20 4.41
C LEU A 958 -46.59 4.73 4.53
N ARG A 959 -45.70 5.30 5.35
CA ARG A 959 -45.61 6.75 5.61
C ARG A 959 -44.36 7.39 5.05
N LYS A 960 -43.29 6.59 4.87
CA LYS A 960 -42.00 7.11 4.45
C LYS A 960 -41.48 6.32 3.26
N LEU A 961 -41.09 7.04 2.21
CA LEU A 961 -40.59 6.47 0.97
C LEU A 961 -39.25 7.10 0.59
N TRP A 962 -38.23 6.27 0.42
CA TRP A 962 -36.98 6.62 -0.24
C TRP A 962 -36.98 5.96 -1.60
N LEU A 963 -36.93 6.78 -2.65
CA LEU A 963 -36.93 6.30 -4.02
C LEU A 963 -35.66 6.81 -4.71
N TRP A 964 -34.67 5.92 -4.79
CA TRP A 964 -33.39 6.18 -5.44
C TRP A 964 -33.21 5.21 -6.60
N ILE A 965 -33.93 5.47 -7.69
CA ILE A 965 -33.87 4.66 -8.90
C ILE A 965 -33.37 5.53 -10.04
N GLN A 966 -32.30 5.09 -10.68
CA GLN A 966 -31.76 5.75 -11.87
C GLN A 966 -32.54 5.39 -13.14
N GLY A 967 -32.44 6.22 -14.18
CA GLY A 967 -32.97 5.94 -15.51
C GLY A 967 -34.48 6.13 -15.63
N LEU A 968 -35.08 7.01 -14.83
CA LEU A 968 -36.52 7.25 -14.85
C LEU A 968 -36.93 8.04 -16.11
N ARG A 969 -37.97 7.58 -16.81
CA ARG A 969 -38.61 8.30 -17.92
C ARG A 969 -39.76 9.16 -17.41
N VAL A 970 -40.13 10.18 -18.19
CA VAL A 970 -41.22 11.12 -17.87
C VAL A 970 -42.55 10.40 -17.60
N GLU A 971 -42.91 9.40 -18.41
CA GLU A 971 -44.17 8.66 -18.21
C GLU A 971 -44.19 7.88 -16.88
N MET A 972 -43.03 7.37 -16.45
CA MET A 972 -42.90 6.61 -15.20
C MET A 972 -43.03 7.52 -13.99
N VAL A 973 -42.36 8.67 -14.01
CA VAL A 973 -42.48 9.68 -12.96
C VAL A 973 -43.91 10.20 -12.86
N LYS A 974 -44.57 10.47 -13.99
CA LYS A 974 -46.00 10.85 -14.02
C LYS A 974 -46.87 9.80 -13.32
N THR A 975 -46.67 8.53 -13.64
CA THR A 975 -47.40 7.41 -13.01
C THR A 975 -47.19 7.37 -11.51
N LEU A 976 -45.96 7.58 -11.03
CA LEU A 976 -45.65 7.62 -9.59
C LEU A 976 -46.27 8.84 -8.90
N CYS A 977 -46.25 10.01 -9.53
CA CYS A 977 -46.96 11.20 -9.06
C CYS A 977 -48.46 10.96 -8.95
N GLU A 978 -49.08 10.25 -9.90
CA GLU A 978 -50.49 9.85 -9.84
C GLU A 978 -50.81 8.93 -8.65
N GLY A 979 -49.86 8.08 -8.24
CA GLY A 979 -49.96 7.29 -7.00
C GLY A 979 -49.83 8.16 -5.74
N LEU A 980 -48.81 9.02 -5.68
CA LEU A 980 -48.55 9.91 -4.53
C LEU A 980 -49.68 10.92 -4.28
N GLN A 981 -50.32 11.41 -5.35
CA GLN A 981 -51.42 12.37 -5.24
C GLN A 981 -52.77 11.73 -4.87
N HIS A 982 -52.88 10.40 -4.92
CA HIS A 982 -54.14 9.70 -4.70
C HIS A 982 -54.66 9.90 -3.27
N PRO A 983 -55.98 10.13 -3.04
CA PRO A 983 -56.55 10.42 -1.72
C PRO A 983 -56.15 9.43 -0.60
N ASP A 984 -56.02 8.16 -0.95
CA ASP A 984 -55.70 7.10 0.02
C ASP A 984 -54.22 6.98 0.34
N CYS A 985 -53.33 7.59 -0.45
CA CYS A 985 -51.90 7.58 -0.19
C CYS A 985 -51.58 8.23 1.16
N LYS A 986 -50.82 7.51 2.01
CA LYS A 986 -50.45 7.90 3.38
C LYS A 986 -49.00 8.38 3.51
N ILE A 987 -48.27 8.55 2.41
CA ILE A 987 -46.90 9.04 2.44
C ILE A 987 -46.87 10.46 3.01
N GLU A 988 -46.09 10.64 4.06
CA GLU A 988 -45.84 11.90 4.74
C GLU A 988 -44.41 12.40 4.47
N LYS A 989 -43.45 11.47 4.35
CA LYS A 989 -42.04 11.73 4.04
C LYS A 989 -41.65 11.14 2.70
N LEU A 990 -41.14 11.98 1.81
CA LEU A 990 -40.60 11.57 0.51
C LEU A 990 -39.13 11.98 0.40
N CYS A 991 -38.27 11.02 0.10
CA CYS A 991 -36.84 11.22 -0.16
C CYS A 991 -36.53 10.78 -1.60
N ILE A 992 -36.09 11.72 -2.44
CA ILE A 992 -35.88 11.49 -3.89
C ILE A 992 -34.60 12.17 -4.39
N HIS A 993 -34.07 11.62 -5.49
CA HIS A 993 -32.93 12.19 -6.22
C HIS A 993 -33.40 13.24 -7.26
N GLU A 994 -32.52 14.17 -7.65
CA GLU A 994 -32.79 15.22 -8.65
C GLU A 994 -33.41 14.71 -9.96
N GLU A 995 -33.05 13.48 -10.36
CA GLU A 995 -33.52 12.87 -11.61
C GLU A 995 -35.05 12.71 -11.62
N PHE A 996 -35.65 12.38 -10.48
CA PHE A 996 -37.10 12.25 -10.34
C PHE A 996 -37.79 13.59 -10.64
N LEU A 997 -37.27 14.69 -10.10
CA LEU A 997 -37.80 16.03 -10.36
C LEU A 997 -37.57 16.47 -11.80
N SER A 998 -36.41 16.13 -12.38
CA SER A 998 -36.05 16.55 -13.74
C SER A 998 -37.02 16.01 -14.81
N LYS A 999 -37.74 14.93 -14.48
CA LYS A 999 -38.72 14.27 -15.35
C LYS A 999 -40.16 14.49 -14.88
N SER A 1000 -40.37 15.24 -13.79
CA SER A 1000 -41.70 15.60 -13.29
C SER A 1000 -42.23 16.82 -14.03
N SER A 1001 -43.55 16.86 -14.29
CA SER A 1001 -44.20 18.11 -14.67
C SER A 1001 -44.45 18.96 -13.42
N SER A 1002 -44.35 20.29 -13.52
CA SER A 1002 -44.63 21.18 -12.38
C SER A 1002 -46.03 20.95 -11.82
N SER A 1003 -47.02 20.77 -12.72
CA SER A 1003 -48.42 20.56 -12.34
C SER A 1003 -48.66 19.29 -11.52
N ASP A 1004 -47.90 18.21 -11.78
CA ASP A 1004 -48.05 16.94 -11.07
C ASP A 1004 -47.33 16.99 -9.72
N PHE A 1005 -46.12 17.52 -9.68
CA PHE A 1005 -45.35 17.60 -8.43
C PHE A 1005 -45.98 18.58 -7.43
N VAL A 1006 -46.56 19.70 -7.89
CA VAL A 1006 -47.37 20.61 -7.06
C VAL A 1006 -48.49 19.84 -6.34
N LYS A 1007 -49.15 18.87 -6.98
CA LYS A 1007 -50.21 18.07 -6.35
C LYS A 1007 -49.66 17.12 -5.29
N VAL A 1008 -48.47 16.55 -5.52
CA VAL A 1008 -47.77 15.71 -4.53
C VAL A 1008 -47.45 16.50 -3.26
N LEU A 1009 -46.89 17.71 -3.40
CA LEU A 1009 -46.51 18.57 -2.26
C LEU A 1009 -47.69 19.04 -1.39
N LYS A 1010 -48.93 18.99 -1.91
CA LYS A 1010 -50.15 19.27 -1.11
C LYS A 1010 -50.44 18.20 -0.05
N ARG A 1011 -49.75 17.05 -0.12
CA ARG A 1011 -50.01 15.88 0.75
C ARG A 1011 -48.82 15.56 1.66
N LEU A 1012 -47.60 15.91 1.25
CA LEU A 1012 -46.37 15.66 2.02
C LEU A 1012 -46.21 16.63 3.19
N ARG A 1013 -45.60 16.14 4.26
CA ARG A 1013 -45.11 16.94 5.40
C ARG A 1013 -43.60 17.10 5.38
N GLU A 1014 -42.87 16.10 4.90
CA GLU A 1014 -41.41 16.13 4.81
C GLU A 1014 -40.95 15.78 3.40
N LEU A 1015 -40.04 16.60 2.88
CA LEU A 1015 -39.39 16.40 1.58
C LEU A 1015 -37.87 16.48 1.75
N GLN A 1016 -37.17 15.46 1.27
CA GLN A 1016 -35.72 15.46 1.20
C GLN A 1016 -35.25 15.27 -0.23
N LEU A 1017 -34.39 16.17 -0.69
CA LEU A 1017 -33.87 16.21 -2.07
C LEU A 1017 -32.35 16.18 -2.07
N PHE A 1018 -31.80 15.33 -2.93
CA PHE A 1018 -30.37 15.25 -3.19
C PHE A 1018 -30.05 15.72 -4.61
N PHE A 1019 -29.06 16.61 -4.75
CA PHE A 1019 -28.63 17.24 -6.00
C PHE A 1019 -27.13 17.00 -6.28
N CYS A 1020 -26.83 16.30 -7.36
CA CYS A 1020 -25.51 16.37 -8.00
C CYS A 1020 -25.27 17.78 -8.56
N SER A 1021 -26.32 18.36 -9.14
CA SER A 1021 -26.39 19.72 -9.69
C SER A 1021 -27.87 20.14 -9.73
N LEU A 1022 -28.19 21.44 -9.76
CA LEU A 1022 -29.58 21.89 -9.88
C LEU A 1022 -29.89 22.33 -11.32
N PRO A 1023 -30.51 21.50 -12.19
CA PRO A 1023 -31.02 21.93 -13.50
C PRO A 1023 -32.11 23.00 -13.40
N GLU A 1024 -32.25 23.84 -14.42
CA GLU A 1024 -33.26 24.92 -14.46
C GLU A 1024 -34.70 24.40 -14.38
N ASN A 1025 -34.99 23.29 -15.06
CA ASN A 1025 -36.32 22.66 -15.00
C ASN A 1025 -36.63 22.08 -13.61
N VAL A 1026 -35.62 21.58 -12.88
CA VAL A 1026 -35.79 21.09 -11.50
C VAL A 1026 -36.05 22.25 -10.54
N GLU A 1027 -35.32 23.36 -10.71
CA GLU A 1027 -35.57 24.62 -10.00
C GLU A 1027 -37.02 25.09 -10.21
N GLU A 1028 -37.49 25.15 -11.46
CA GLU A 1028 -38.83 25.61 -11.79
C GLU A 1028 -39.92 24.77 -11.11
N VAL A 1029 -39.86 23.45 -11.26
CA VAL A 1029 -40.82 22.49 -10.67
C VAL A 1029 -40.85 22.60 -9.14
N LEU A 1030 -39.68 22.67 -8.50
CA LEU A 1030 -39.57 22.74 -7.04
C LEU A 1030 -40.11 24.07 -6.51
N CYS A 1031 -39.68 25.19 -7.11
CA CYS A 1031 -40.08 26.52 -6.66
C CYS A 1031 -41.58 26.77 -6.91
N GLU A 1032 -42.15 26.36 -8.04
CA GLU A 1032 -43.59 26.46 -8.29
C GLU A 1032 -44.39 25.65 -7.26
N GLY A 1033 -43.93 24.43 -7.00
CA GLY A 1033 -44.49 23.53 -5.99
C GLY A 1033 -44.57 24.13 -4.59
N LEU A 1034 -43.44 24.62 -4.09
CA LEU A 1034 -43.34 25.22 -2.76
C LEU A 1034 -44.04 26.58 -2.66
N ARG A 1035 -44.18 27.31 -3.78
CA ARG A 1035 -44.91 28.59 -3.84
C ARG A 1035 -46.43 28.43 -3.75
N HIS A 1036 -46.95 27.24 -4.02
CA HIS A 1036 -48.38 26.98 -4.05
C HIS A 1036 -49.00 27.09 -2.63
N LEU A 1037 -50.13 27.80 -2.50
CA LEU A 1037 -50.78 28.11 -1.21
C LEU A 1037 -51.15 26.88 -0.36
N ASN A 1038 -51.52 25.77 -1.02
CA ASN A 1038 -51.89 24.51 -0.37
C ASN A 1038 -50.71 23.55 -0.13
N CYS A 1039 -49.46 23.97 -0.34
CA CYS A 1039 -48.29 23.15 0.03
C CYS A 1039 -48.32 22.91 1.55
N LYS A 1040 -48.09 21.65 1.97
CA LYS A 1040 -48.13 21.24 3.38
C LYS A 1040 -46.77 20.84 3.94
N VAL A 1041 -45.70 20.99 3.16
CA VAL A 1041 -44.35 20.63 3.58
C VAL A 1041 -43.95 21.50 4.78
N GLU A 1042 -43.70 20.83 5.90
CA GLU A 1042 -43.26 21.40 7.17
C GLU A 1042 -41.73 21.26 7.31
N ASN A 1043 -41.16 20.14 6.86
CA ASN A 1043 -39.71 19.91 6.86
C ASN A 1043 -39.18 19.76 5.42
N LEU A 1044 -38.23 20.61 5.05
CA LEU A 1044 -37.53 20.55 3.78
C LEU A 1044 -36.03 20.40 4.00
N ARG A 1045 -35.44 19.35 3.42
CA ARG A 1045 -33.98 19.16 3.36
C ARG A 1045 -33.49 19.20 1.92
N LEU A 1046 -32.55 20.10 1.65
CA LEU A 1046 -31.86 20.22 0.37
C LEU A 1046 -30.38 19.90 0.57
N GLU A 1047 -29.88 18.96 -0.21
CA GLU A 1047 -28.53 18.44 -0.07
C GLU A 1047 -27.81 18.36 -1.42
N GLY A 1048 -26.58 18.87 -1.51
CA GLY A 1048 -25.77 18.82 -2.74
C GLY A 1048 -25.40 20.18 -3.33
N LYS A 1049 -25.40 20.34 -4.66
CA LYS A 1049 -25.01 21.60 -5.33
C LYS A 1049 -26.24 22.38 -5.84
N PHE A 1050 -26.74 23.32 -5.04
CA PHE A 1050 -27.97 24.07 -5.33
C PHE A 1050 -27.84 25.60 -5.19
N LEU A 1051 -26.67 26.17 -4.86
CA LEU A 1051 -26.48 27.62 -4.66
C LEU A 1051 -26.36 28.40 -5.98
N LYS A 1052 -27.35 28.25 -6.85
CA LYS A 1052 -27.56 29.12 -8.02
C LYS A 1052 -28.33 30.36 -7.61
N GLU A 1053 -27.94 31.52 -8.14
CA GLU A 1053 -28.58 32.81 -7.85
C GLU A 1053 -30.08 32.81 -8.22
N SER A 1054 -30.43 32.23 -9.37
CA SER A 1054 -31.82 32.05 -9.83
C SER A 1054 -32.67 31.31 -8.80
N PHE A 1055 -32.18 30.17 -8.33
CA PHE A 1055 -32.86 29.33 -7.36
C PHE A 1055 -33.01 30.06 -6.03
N CYS A 1056 -31.93 30.64 -5.50
CA CYS A 1056 -31.97 31.36 -4.24
C CYS A 1056 -32.92 32.57 -4.30
N ARG A 1057 -33.01 33.28 -5.43
CA ARG A 1057 -34.00 34.34 -5.65
C ARG A 1057 -35.43 33.81 -5.64
N SER A 1058 -35.69 32.76 -6.39
CA SER A 1058 -37.01 32.11 -6.44
C SER A 1058 -37.44 31.57 -5.07
N PHE A 1059 -36.51 30.98 -4.33
CA PHE A 1059 -36.73 30.40 -3.00
C PHE A 1059 -36.86 31.48 -1.91
N ALA A 1060 -36.11 32.58 -1.98
CA ALA A 1060 -36.28 33.72 -1.09
C ALA A 1060 -37.70 34.31 -1.19
N GLU A 1061 -38.25 34.45 -2.39
CA GLU A 1061 -39.64 34.89 -2.59
C GLU A 1061 -40.67 33.91 -2.00
N ILE A 1062 -40.32 32.62 -1.89
CA ILE A 1062 -41.16 31.61 -1.23
C ILE A 1062 -41.11 31.81 0.28
N LEU A 1063 -39.92 32.00 0.87
CA LEU A 1063 -39.75 32.26 2.31
C LEU A 1063 -40.42 33.58 2.76
N LYS A 1064 -40.49 34.58 1.87
CA LYS A 1064 -41.21 35.84 2.12
C LYS A 1064 -42.73 35.66 2.22
N LYS A 1065 -43.27 34.55 1.71
CA LYS A 1065 -44.68 34.17 1.88
C LYS A 1065 -44.86 33.38 3.17
N LYS A 1066 -46.07 33.41 3.73
CA LYS A 1066 -46.42 32.63 4.92
C LYS A 1066 -46.57 31.14 4.55
N THR A 1067 -45.47 30.42 4.41
CA THR A 1067 -45.40 29.00 4.04
C THR A 1067 -45.72 28.06 5.21
N SER A 1068 -45.96 26.78 4.93
CA SER A 1068 -46.06 25.73 5.95
C SER A 1068 -44.72 25.34 6.57
N LEU A 1069 -43.59 25.70 5.94
CA LEU A 1069 -42.23 25.34 6.36
C LEU A 1069 -41.92 25.77 7.80
N ARG A 1070 -41.49 24.81 8.61
CA ARG A 1070 -41.04 24.93 10.01
C ARG A 1070 -39.58 24.51 10.17
N GLU A 1071 -39.14 23.51 9.43
CA GLU A 1071 -37.77 22.99 9.47
C GLU A 1071 -37.15 23.09 8.07
N LEU A 1072 -35.95 23.67 8.01
CA LEU A 1072 -35.24 23.87 6.76
C LEU A 1072 -33.77 23.47 6.94
N ASP A 1073 -33.35 22.39 6.27
CA ASP A 1073 -31.96 21.94 6.25
C ASP A 1073 -31.34 22.24 4.89
N LEU A 1074 -30.27 23.03 4.88
CA LEU A 1074 -29.53 23.43 3.69
C LEU A 1074 -28.09 22.93 3.78
N LEU A 1075 -27.80 21.85 3.05
CA LEU A 1075 -26.51 21.15 3.07
C LEU A 1075 -25.83 21.26 1.70
N SER A 1076 -25.03 22.30 1.49
CA SER A 1076 -24.48 22.62 0.16
C SER A 1076 -22.96 22.46 0.04
N ASN A 1077 -22.53 21.80 -1.04
CA ASN A 1077 -21.12 21.58 -1.36
C ASN A 1077 -20.51 22.63 -2.30
N ASP A 1078 -21.28 23.63 -2.70
CA ASP A 1078 -20.88 24.79 -3.51
C ASP A 1078 -20.77 26.07 -2.67
N THR A 1079 -20.23 27.14 -3.27
CA THR A 1079 -20.05 28.46 -2.63
C THR A 1079 -20.46 29.56 -3.59
N ASN A 1080 -21.47 30.35 -3.23
CA ASN A 1080 -21.89 31.53 -3.98
C ASN A 1080 -22.42 32.60 -3.03
N ASN A 1081 -21.64 33.67 -2.83
CA ASN A 1081 -21.95 34.74 -1.88
C ASN A 1081 -23.22 35.50 -2.26
N GLU A 1082 -23.44 35.80 -3.54
CA GLU A 1082 -24.61 36.53 -4.03
C GLU A 1082 -25.90 35.71 -3.83
N ALA A 1083 -25.87 34.42 -4.17
CA ALA A 1083 -27.00 33.51 -3.97
C ALA A 1083 -27.36 33.38 -2.48
N VAL A 1084 -26.34 33.31 -1.62
CA VAL A 1084 -26.48 33.23 -0.17
C VAL A 1084 -27.07 34.52 0.42
N GLU A 1085 -26.65 35.70 -0.03
CA GLU A 1085 -27.22 36.99 0.38
C GLU A 1085 -28.72 37.03 0.08
N VAL A 1086 -29.11 36.65 -1.14
CA VAL A 1086 -30.51 36.62 -1.55
C VAL A 1086 -31.35 35.66 -0.70
N LEU A 1087 -30.81 34.46 -0.41
CA LEU A 1087 -31.46 33.49 0.47
C LEU A 1087 -31.67 34.06 1.89
N CYS A 1088 -30.66 34.75 2.43
CA CYS A 1088 -30.75 35.42 3.72
C CYS A 1088 -31.83 36.49 3.74
N GLU A 1089 -32.01 37.29 2.67
CA GLU A 1089 -33.12 38.26 2.58
C GLU A 1089 -34.50 37.59 2.64
N GLY A 1090 -34.64 36.38 2.09
CA GLY A 1090 -35.84 35.57 2.26
C GLY A 1090 -36.08 35.14 3.70
N LEU A 1091 -35.04 34.64 4.37
CA LEU A 1091 -35.11 34.22 5.77
C LEU A 1091 -35.45 35.40 6.68
N LYS A 1092 -34.81 36.57 6.51
CA LYS A 1092 -35.02 37.80 7.29
C LYS A 1092 -36.47 38.33 7.27
N HIS A 1093 -37.29 37.86 6.34
CA HIS A 1093 -38.64 38.37 6.16
C HIS A 1093 -39.57 37.98 7.33
N PRO A 1094 -40.43 38.89 7.85
CA PRO A 1094 -41.28 38.62 9.02
C PRO A 1094 -42.30 37.49 8.83
N ASN A 1095 -42.64 37.14 7.58
CA ASN A 1095 -43.53 36.02 7.28
C ASN A 1095 -42.82 34.65 7.23
N CYS A 1096 -41.50 34.61 7.31
CA CYS A 1096 -40.74 33.36 7.33
C CYS A 1096 -41.14 32.55 8.57
N ASN A 1097 -41.59 31.32 8.35
CA ASN A 1097 -42.17 30.45 9.38
C ASN A 1097 -41.20 29.41 9.95
N VAL A 1098 -39.95 29.44 9.50
CA VAL A 1098 -38.90 28.49 9.91
C VAL A 1098 -38.57 28.67 11.40
N GLU A 1099 -38.71 27.58 12.15
CA GLU A 1099 -38.45 27.44 13.57
C GLU A 1099 -37.13 26.68 13.83
N LYS A 1100 -36.78 25.73 12.95
CA LYS A 1100 -35.51 25.02 12.94
C LYS A 1100 -34.76 25.25 11.62
N LEU A 1101 -33.51 25.68 11.70
CA LEU A 1101 -32.65 25.88 10.54
C LEU A 1101 -31.38 25.03 10.67
N GLY A 1102 -31.18 24.09 9.74
CA GLY A 1102 -29.94 23.35 9.56
C GLY A 1102 -29.08 23.97 8.47
N LEU A 1103 -27.82 24.27 8.75
CA LEU A 1103 -26.87 24.82 7.79
C LEU A 1103 -25.59 24.00 7.80
N GLY A 1104 -25.19 23.49 6.65
CA GLY A 1104 -23.93 22.77 6.50
C GLY A 1104 -23.40 22.91 5.09
N GLY A 1105 -22.09 22.97 4.93
CA GLY A 1105 -21.57 23.21 3.60
C GLY A 1105 -20.28 24.01 3.50
N LYS A 1106 -19.78 24.14 2.29
CA LYS A 1106 -18.64 25.02 1.98
C LYS A 1106 -19.01 26.50 2.05
N PHE A 1107 -20.30 26.85 1.97
CA PHE A 1107 -20.79 28.23 1.96
C PHE A 1107 -20.79 28.94 3.33
N LEU A 1108 -20.43 28.24 4.41
CA LEU A 1108 -20.25 28.82 5.75
C LEU A 1108 -18.95 29.65 5.81
N THR A 1109 -18.93 30.81 5.17
CA THR A 1109 -17.79 31.75 5.08
C THR A 1109 -18.05 33.01 5.90
N ASP A 1110 -17.02 33.82 6.22
CA ASP A 1110 -17.19 35.10 6.94
C ASP A 1110 -18.24 36.03 6.29
N PHE A 1111 -18.38 35.97 4.95
CA PHE A 1111 -19.37 36.75 4.19
C PHE A 1111 -20.81 36.33 4.49
N PHE A 1112 -21.09 35.02 4.62
CA PHE A 1112 -22.43 34.54 4.99
C PHE A 1112 -22.87 35.04 6.37
N CYS A 1113 -21.90 35.35 7.22
CA CYS A 1113 -22.09 35.47 8.65
C CYS A 1113 -22.53 36.87 9.06
N SER A 1114 -22.08 37.89 8.33
CA SER A 1114 -22.68 39.22 8.40
C SER A 1114 -24.18 39.15 8.08
N HIS A 1115 -24.59 38.29 7.14
CA HIS A 1115 -26.00 38.14 6.75
C HIS A 1115 -26.81 37.28 7.73
N LEU A 1116 -26.23 36.23 8.31
CA LEU A 1116 -26.86 35.42 9.37
C LEU A 1116 -27.16 36.24 10.63
N SER A 1117 -26.30 37.20 10.98
CA SER A 1117 -26.51 38.13 12.09
C SER A 1117 -27.89 38.79 12.02
N ASP A 1118 -28.21 39.30 10.83
CA ASP A 1118 -29.49 39.95 10.54
C ASP A 1118 -30.65 38.96 10.50
N VAL A 1119 -30.42 37.74 10.01
CA VAL A 1119 -31.40 36.64 10.07
C VAL A 1119 -31.78 36.38 11.51
N PHE A 1120 -30.84 36.22 12.43
CA PHE A 1120 -31.14 35.98 13.85
C PHE A 1120 -31.85 37.15 14.52
N ARG A 1121 -31.57 38.40 14.10
CA ARG A 1121 -32.25 39.59 14.61
C ARG A 1121 -33.68 39.73 14.11
N LYS A 1122 -33.94 39.40 12.84
CA LYS A 1122 -35.23 39.64 12.18
C LYS A 1122 -36.16 38.40 12.18
N CYS A 1123 -35.63 37.18 12.23
CA CYS A 1123 -36.39 35.93 12.32
C CYS A 1123 -36.91 35.68 13.74
N GLN A 1124 -38.02 36.31 14.09
CA GLN A 1124 -38.62 36.20 15.43
C GLN A 1124 -39.20 34.82 15.79
N ARG A 1125 -39.18 33.85 14.87
CA ARG A 1125 -39.72 32.48 15.06
C ARG A 1125 -38.65 31.40 15.16
N LEU A 1126 -37.40 31.69 14.80
CA LEU A 1126 -36.32 30.71 14.82
C LEU A 1126 -35.94 30.37 16.27
N LYS A 1127 -36.06 29.10 16.63
CA LYS A 1127 -35.80 28.56 17.98
C LYS A 1127 -34.67 27.54 18.01
N GLU A 1128 -34.45 26.82 16.92
CA GLU A 1128 -33.38 25.82 16.80
C GLU A 1128 -32.46 26.11 15.62
N LEU A 1129 -31.16 26.01 15.86
CA LEU A 1129 -30.12 26.14 14.84
C LEU A 1129 -29.24 24.90 14.93
N GLU A 1130 -29.09 24.23 13.80
CA GLU A 1130 -28.16 23.13 13.64
C GLU A 1130 -27.09 23.50 12.63
N LEU A 1131 -25.83 23.40 13.04
CA LEU A 1131 -24.69 23.66 12.18
C LEU A 1131 -23.93 22.37 11.95
N ILE A 1132 -23.71 22.07 10.67
CA ILE A 1132 -22.91 20.94 10.20
C ILE A 1132 -21.71 21.53 9.43
N PRO A 1133 -20.74 22.13 10.14
CA PRO A 1133 -19.56 22.73 9.52
C PRO A 1133 -18.74 21.71 8.72
N ILE A 1134 -18.52 21.99 7.44
CA ILE A 1134 -17.57 21.25 6.58
C ILE A 1134 -16.17 21.93 6.60
N ASN A 1135 -16.08 23.17 7.07
CA ASN A 1135 -14.87 24.02 7.11
C ASN A 1135 -14.59 24.54 8.55
N ASN A 1136 -13.41 25.13 8.81
CA ASN A 1136 -12.89 25.59 10.12
C ASN A 1136 -13.95 26.00 11.18
N ILE A 1137 -14.00 25.27 12.30
CA ILE A 1137 -14.94 25.53 13.40
C ILE A 1137 -14.70 26.86 14.09
N ASP A 1138 -13.46 27.35 14.16
CA ASP A 1138 -13.15 28.66 14.74
C ASP A 1138 -13.75 29.77 13.89
N THR A 1139 -13.69 29.64 12.56
CA THR A 1139 -14.40 30.57 11.67
C THR A 1139 -15.89 30.49 11.96
N VAL A 1140 -16.51 29.31 11.97
CA VAL A 1140 -17.96 29.14 12.20
C VAL A 1140 -18.42 29.63 13.58
N VAL A 1141 -17.62 29.47 14.63
CA VAL A 1141 -17.97 29.93 15.98
C VAL A 1141 -17.65 31.41 16.19
N GLU A 1142 -16.60 31.95 15.58
CA GLU A 1142 -16.36 33.40 15.52
C GLU A 1142 -17.47 34.12 14.74
N VAL A 1143 -17.90 33.50 13.64
CA VAL A 1143 -19.06 33.84 12.83
C VAL A 1143 -20.33 33.91 13.67
N LEU A 1144 -20.60 32.90 14.48
CA LEU A 1144 -21.76 32.86 15.37
C LEU A 1144 -21.64 33.91 16.47
N CYS A 1145 -20.46 34.07 17.07
CA CYS A 1145 -20.21 35.08 18.08
C CYS A 1145 -20.47 36.49 17.54
N LYS A 1146 -19.95 36.83 16.34
CA LYS A 1146 -20.21 38.10 15.66
C LYS A 1146 -21.70 38.24 15.32
N GLY A 1147 -22.30 37.15 14.84
CA GLY A 1147 -23.70 37.04 14.43
C GLY A 1147 -24.70 37.34 15.53
N LEU A 1148 -24.49 36.73 16.68
CA LEU A 1148 -25.45 36.70 17.77
C LEU A 1148 -25.22 37.83 18.78
N LYS A 1149 -24.07 38.53 18.73
CA LYS A 1149 -23.68 39.61 19.67
C LYS A 1149 -24.67 40.79 19.71
N TYR A 1150 -25.47 40.98 18.66
CA TYR A 1150 -26.37 42.13 18.50
C TYR A 1150 -27.84 41.74 18.24
N SER A 1151 -28.22 40.51 18.57
CA SER A 1151 -29.57 39.99 18.30
C SER A 1151 -30.39 39.82 19.58
N ASP A 1152 -31.65 40.30 19.58
CA ASP A 1152 -32.70 39.85 20.50
C ASP A 1152 -33.14 38.41 20.15
N CYS A 1153 -32.16 37.50 20.05
CA CYS A 1153 -32.35 36.18 19.49
C CYS A 1153 -33.22 35.31 20.41
N LYS A 1154 -34.21 34.65 19.82
CA LYS A 1154 -35.10 33.72 20.52
C LYS A 1154 -34.64 32.26 20.41
N LEU A 1155 -33.37 32.05 20.03
CA LEU A 1155 -32.80 30.71 19.93
C LEU A 1155 -32.78 30.02 21.30
N GLU A 1156 -33.45 28.88 21.38
CA GLU A 1156 -33.56 28.03 22.57
C GLU A 1156 -32.63 26.82 22.48
N VAL A 1157 -32.35 26.34 21.26
CA VAL A 1157 -31.54 25.15 20.99
C VAL A 1157 -30.45 25.45 19.97
N LEU A 1158 -29.21 25.10 20.32
CA LEU A 1158 -28.06 25.17 19.41
C LEU A 1158 -27.43 23.78 19.31
N ARG A 1159 -27.33 23.28 18.08
CA ARG A 1159 -26.62 22.05 17.74
C ARG A 1159 -25.43 22.39 16.87
N ILE A 1160 -24.25 21.92 17.24
CA ILE A 1160 -23.05 22.02 16.40
C ILE A 1160 -22.53 20.60 16.22
N ASN A 1161 -22.56 20.09 15.00
CA ASN A 1161 -22.05 18.77 14.64
C ASN A 1161 -20.71 18.89 13.92
N GLY A 1162 -19.62 18.59 14.64
CA GLY A 1162 -18.25 18.66 14.15
C GLY A 1162 -17.70 17.38 13.55
N GLU A 1163 -18.55 16.42 13.15
CA GLU A 1163 -18.12 15.18 12.51
C GLU A 1163 -17.27 15.36 11.23
N TYR A 1164 -17.30 16.53 10.59
CA TYR A 1164 -16.54 16.85 9.36
C TYR A 1164 -15.27 17.70 9.56
N LEU A 1165 -14.88 18.02 10.81
CA LEU A 1165 -13.89 19.07 11.12
C LEU A 1165 -12.44 18.60 11.35
N LYS A 1166 -12.05 17.42 10.84
CA LYS A 1166 -10.71 16.86 11.07
C LYS A 1166 -9.53 17.58 10.37
N ILE A 1167 -9.75 18.64 9.60
CA ILE A 1167 -8.73 19.20 8.68
C ILE A 1167 -7.93 20.42 9.20
N LEU A 1168 -8.31 21.07 10.31
CA LEU A 1168 -7.56 22.25 10.78
C LEU A 1168 -7.17 22.15 12.25
N ARG A 1169 -6.10 21.40 12.53
CA ARG A 1169 -5.37 21.53 13.80
C ARG A 1169 -4.25 22.55 13.67
N GLY A 1170 -4.59 23.78 14.00
CA GLY A 1170 -3.66 24.88 14.19
C GLY A 1170 -4.47 26.12 14.58
N HIS A 1171 -4.34 26.53 15.84
CA HIS A 1171 -5.08 27.63 16.49
C HIS A 1171 -6.52 27.18 16.80
N SER A 1172 -6.91 26.93 18.05
CA SER A 1172 -7.41 27.99 18.92
C SER A 1172 -7.54 27.48 20.37
N LEU A 1173 -6.71 28.00 21.28
CA LEU A 1173 -6.87 27.86 22.75
C LEU A 1173 -8.17 28.54 23.28
N SER A 1174 -9.18 28.73 22.43
CA SER A 1174 -10.32 29.59 22.71
C SER A 1174 -11.68 29.00 22.35
N PHE A 1175 -11.78 27.80 21.76
CA PHE A 1175 -13.08 27.24 21.36
C PHE A 1175 -14.07 27.08 22.52
N GLY A 1176 -13.66 26.42 23.63
CA GLY A 1176 -14.48 26.34 24.84
C GLY A 1176 -14.86 27.71 25.43
N ARG A 1177 -13.97 28.71 25.35
CA ARG A 1177 -14.28 30.10 25.76
C ARG A 1177 -15.24 30.78 24.78
N GLN A 1178 -15.14 30.51 23.49
CA GLN A 1178 -16.02 31.06 22.47
C GLN A 1178 -17.43 30.48 22.59
N ILE A 1179 -17.56 29.16 22.82
CA ILE A 1179 -18.86 28.55 23.12
C ILE A 1179 -19.43 29.13 24.42
N ALA A 1180 -18.63 29.27 25.48
CA ALA A 1180 -19.08 29.94 26.69
C ALA A 1180 -19.51 31.40 26.45
N ARG A 1181 -18.82 32.12 25.54
CA ARG A 1181 -19.24 33.46 25.08
C ARG A 1181 -20.57 33.40 24.33
N ILE A 1182 -20.80 32.42 23.46
CA ILE A 1182 -22.09 32.22 22.78
C ILE A 1182 -23.20 32.00 23.81
N VAL A 1183 -22.99 31.13 24.80
CA VAL A 1183 -23.98 30.91 25.87
C VAL A 1183 -24.23 32.18 26.69
N LYS A 1184 -23.21 33.03 26.89
CA LYS A 1184 -23.36 34.34 27.52
C LYS A 1184 -24.13 35.33 26.65
N ILE A 1185 -23.96 35.28 25.33
CA ILE A 1185 -24.61 36.17 24.36
C ILE A 1185 -26.09 35.77 24.15
N ILE A 1186 -26.39 34.47 24.02
CA ILE A 1186 -27.74 33.96 23.79
C ILE A 1186 -28.42 33.68 25.13
N HIS A 1187 -29.02 34.69 25.73
CA HIS A 1187 -29.66 34.58 27.05
C HIS A 1187 -30.85 33.61 27.13
N ASN A 1188 -31.47 33.29 25.98
CA ASN A 1188 -32.61 32.38 25.87
C ASN A 1188 -32.20 30.91 25.63
N LEU A 1189 -30.91 30.62 25.46
CA LEU A 1189 -30.44 29.28 25.13
C LEU A 1189 -30.69 28.32 26.30
N GLN A 1190 -31.49 27.28 26.05
CA GLN A 1190 -31.85 26.25 27.03
C GLN A 1190 -31.13 24.94 26.79
N LYS A 1191 -30.82 24.60 25.53
CA LYS A 1191 -30.18 23.33 25.18
C LYS A 1191 -29.01 23.54 24.24
N LEU A 1192 -27.88 22.94 24.59
CA LEU A 1192 -26.66 22.97 23.78
C LEU A 1192 -26.20 21.53 23.53
N TYR A 1193 -26.19 21.15 22.25
CA TYR A 1193 -25.70 19.85 21.81
C TYR A 1193 -24.46 20.04 20.96
N LEU A 1194 -23.34 19.50 21.41
CA LEU A 1194 -22.08 19.54 20.68
C LEU A 1194 -21.71 18.09 20.35
N HIS A 1195 -21.77 17.79 19.07
CA HIS A 1195 -21.48 16.48 18.49
C HIS A 1195 -20.12 16.54 17.78
N GLY A 1196 -19.38 15.42 17.77
CA GLY A 1196 -18.07 15.31 17.14
C GLY A 1196 -16.92 15.57 18.10
N ASP A 1197 -15.80 14.86 17.91
CA ASP A 1197 -14.74 14.76 18.92
C ASP A 1197 -14.13 16.11 19.37
N CYS A 1198 -14.38 17.25 18.73
CA CYS A 1198 -13.73 18.57 18.84
C CYS A 1198 -13.38 19.17 20.23
N PHE A 1199 -13.73 18.56 21.38
CA PHE A 1199 -13.38 19.05 22.71
C PHE A 1199 -12.29 18.19 23.35
N SER A 1200 -11.13 18.79 23.62
CA SER A 1200 -10.18 18.21 24.58
C SER A 1200 -10.78 18.19 26.00
N ASP A 1201 -10.33 17.27 26.88
CA ASP A 1201 -10.72 17.26 28.30
C ASP A 1201 -10.45 18.62 28.98
N TYR A 1202 -9.40 19.32 28.55
CA TYR A 1202 -9.09 20.68 29.00
C TYR A 1202 -10.15 21.69 28.57
N GLU A 1203 -10.59 21.66 27.31
CA GLU A 1203 -11.64 22.55 26.80
C GLU A 1203 -13.00 22.22 27.38
N MET A 1204 -13.30 20.95 27.64
CA MET A 1204 -14.49 20.55 28.39
C MET A 1204 -14.46 21.12 29.80
N LYS A 1205 -13.35 20.95 30.53
CA LYS A 1205 -13.19 21.54 31.87
C LYS A 1205 -13.30 23.07 31.81
N LEU A 1206 -12.65 23.72 30.86
CA LEU A 1206 -12.67 25.16 30.69
C LEU A 1206 -14.07 25.69 30.33
N LEU A 1207 -14.78 25.03 29.41
CA LEU A 1207 -16.17 25.34 29.08
C LEU A 1207 -17.05 25.17 30.32
N CYS A 1208 -16.90 24.07 31.05
CA CYS A 1208 -17.66 23.81 32.27
C CYS A 1208 -17.38 24.87 33.36
N GLU A 1209 -16.12 25.25 33.58
CA GLU A 1209 -15.73 26.31 34.51
C GLU A 1209 -16.28 27.67 34.10
N GLU A 1210 -16.15 28.02 32.82
CA GLU A 1210 -16.69 29.26 32.26
C GLU A 1210 -18.21 29.32 32.36
N LEU A 1211 -18.91 28.22 32.12
CA LEU A 1211 -20.37 28.12 32.27
C LEU A 1211 -20.80 28.22 33.74
N LYS A 1212 -20.08 27.57 34.67
CA LYS A 1212 -20.30 27.71 36.12
C LYS A 1212 -20.12 29.15 36.57
N TYR A 1213 -19.08 29.84 36.07
CA TYR A 1213 -18.85 31.25 36.34
C TYR A 1213 -19.90 32.16 35.70
N ALA A 1214 -20.39 31.81 34.50
CA ALA A 1214 -21.36 32.58 33.74
C ALA A 1214 -22.80 32.54 34.26
N ARG A 1215 -23.13 31.70 35.25
CA ARG A 1215 -24.51 31.41 35.69
C ARG A 1215 -25.43 31.09 34.50
N HIS A 1216 -25.05 30.07 33.72
CA HIS A 1216 -25.82 29.62 32.56
C HIS A 1216 -27.28 29.27 32.93
N LYS A 1217 -28.19 29.38 31.95
CA LYS A 1217 -29.59 28.93 32.05
C LYS A 1217 -29.88 27.63 31.30
N LEU A 1218 -28.83 26.96 30.81
CA LEU A 1218 -28.94 25.67 30.12
C LEU A 1218 -29.63 24.63 31.01
N LYS A 1219 -30.69 24.02 30.48
CA LYS A 1219 -31.33 22.82 31.03
C LYS A 1219 -30.63 21.56 30.57
N GLU A 1220 -30.07 21.57 29.36
CA GLU A 1220 -29.36 20.43 28.78
C GLU A 1220 -28.04 20.89 28.15
N LEU A 1221 -26.95 20.22 28.51
CA LEU A 1221 -25.66 20.28 27.84
C LEU A 1221 -25.24 18.86 27.51
N TRP A 1222 -25.23 18.53 26.23
CA TRP A 1222 -24.81 17.22 25.73
C TRP A 1222 -23.52 17.38 24.94
N LEU A 1223 -22.48 16.68 25.37
CA LEU A 1223 -21.16 16.69 24.75
C LEU A 1223 -20.75 15.26 24.43
N ASN A 1224 -20.43 14.96 23.16
CA ASN A 1224 -19.77 13.72 22.73
C ASN A 1224 -20.37 12.43 23.33
N GLY A 1225 -21.69 12.29 23.25
CA GLY A 1225 -22.37 11.08 23.74
C GLY A 1225 -22.79 11.11 25.21
N LYS A 1226 -22.46 12.17 25.96
CA LYS A 1226 -22.74 12.26 27.41
C LYS A 1226 -23.47 13.55 27.78
N TYR A 1227 -24.39 13.45 28.74
CA TYR A 1227 -25.00 14.62 29.38
C TYR A 1227 -24.05 15.16 30.46
N ILE A 1228 -23.69 16.43 30.34
CA ILE A 1228 -22.93 17.19 31.33
C ILE A 1228 -23.88 17.95 32.25
N ILE A 1229 -24.93 18.52 31.66
CA ILE A 1229 -26.05 19.12 32.37
C ILE A 1229 -27.32 18.45 31.88
N GLN A 1230 -28.16 17.98 32.79
CA GLN A 1230 -29.46 17.40 32.48
C GLN A 1230 -30.50 17.94 33.47
N ASN A 1231 -31.65 18.37 32.97
CA ASN A 1231 -32.69 19.02 33.77
C ASN A 1231 -32.21 20.24 34.60
N GLY A 1232 -31.14 20.90 34.14
CA GLY A 1232 -30.51 22.04 34.83
C GLY A 1232 -29.53 21.65 35.95
N GLU A 1233 -29.36 20.35 36.24
CA GLU A 1233 -28.40 19.84 37.21
C GLU A 1233 -27.12 19.39 36.52
N TRP A 1234 -25.99 19.62 37.19
CA TRP A 1234 -24.69 19.11 36.76
C TRP A 1234 -24.63 17.62 37.07
N MET A 1235 -24.40 16.79 36.05
CA MET A 1235 -24.23 15.35 36.23
C MET A 1235 -22.88 15.07 36.91
N GLU A 1236 -22.83 14.11 37.84
CA GLU A 1236 -21.57 13.68 38.45
C GLU A 1236 -20.61 13.19 37.36
N MET A 1237 -19.56 13.97 37.14
CA MET A 1237 -18.45 13.56 36.32
C MET A 1237 -17.41 12.94 37.24
N ASP A 1238 -16.99 11.70 36.97
CA ASP A 1238 -15.88 11.02 37.64
C ASP A 1238 -14.54 11.71 37.32
N TYR A 1239 -14.39 12.97 37.72
CA TYR A 1239 -13.12 13.68 37.76
C TYR A 1239 -12.66 13.77 39.21
N THR A 1240 -12.19 12.66 39.73
CA THR A 1240 -11.38 12.66 40.95
C THR A 1240 -10.04 13.33 40.65
N THR A 1241 -9.98 14.65 40.86
CA THR A 1241 -8.78 15.34 41.38
C THR A 1241 -9.11 16.81 41.66
N ARG A 1242 -9.45 17.09 42.92
CA ARG A 1242 -9.59 18.45 43.49
C ARG A 1242 -8.28 19.25 43.55
N ALA A 1243 -7.18 18.72 42.99
CA ALA A 1243 -5.82 19.22 43.20
C ALA A 1243 -5.27 20.14 42.10
N GLU A 1244 -5.89 20.20 40.92
CA GLU A 1244 -5.38 21.04 39.80
C GLU A 1244 -6.02 22.44 39.72
N VAL A 1245 -7.17 22.64 40.37
CA VAL A 1245 -7.92 23.92 40.33
C VAL A 1245 -7.22 25.02 41.14
N SER A 1246 -6.46 24.68 42.19
CA SER A 1246 -5.68 25.62 42.99
C SER A 1246 -4.48 26.19 42.24
N ASN A 1247 -3.90 25.45 41.30
CA ASN A 1247 -2.73 25.90 40.53
C ASN A 1247 -3.10 26.87 39.39
N LEU A 1248 -4.32 26.77 38.83
CA LEU A 1248 -4.79 27.68 37.79
C LEU A 1248 -5.21 29.07 38.31
N ARG A 1249 -5.73 29.14 39.56
CA ARG A 1249 -5.98 30.44 40.23
C ARG A 1249 -4.68 31.21 40.43
N ASN A 1250 -3.59 30.51 40.75
CA ASN A 1250 -2.26 31.11 40.89
C ASN A 1250 -1.62 31.50 39.54
N PHE A 1251 -1.96 30.80 38.45
CA PHE A 1251 -1.48 31.14 37.11
C PHE A 1251 -2.21 32.36 36.49
N MET A 1252 -3.46 32.65 36.90
CA MET A 1252 -4.19 33.85 36.46
C MET A 1252 -3.87 35.11 37.27
N ILE A 1253 -3.46 34.98 38.53
CA ILE A 1253 -3.06 36.14 39.36
C ILE A 1253 -1.68 36.68 38.96
N SER A 1254 -0.82 35.88 38.31
CA SER A 1254 0.54 36.30 37.91
C SER A 1254 0.65 37.04 36.57
N LYS A 1255 -0.45 37.26 35.85
CA LYS A 1255 -0.46 37.97 34.55
C LYS A 1255 -1.26 39.28 34.50
N ILE A 1256 -1.65 39.83 35.65
CA ILE A 1256 -2.15 41.22 35.75
C ILE A 1256 -1.11 42.08 36.48
N GLN A 1257 0.04 42.25 35.85
CA GLN A 1257 0.91 43.41 36.06
C GLN A 1257 1.59 43.73 34.73
N LEU A 1258 0.92 44.57 33.93
CA LEU A 1258 1.58 45.37 32.90
C LEU A 1258 1.89 46.73 33.54
N PRO A 1259 3.17 47.16 33.60
CA PRO A 1259 3.48 48.54 33.90
C PRO A 1259 3.17 49.41 32.68
N VAL A 1260 2.41 50.47 32.92
CA VAL A 1260 2.19 51.59 32.02
C VAL A 1260 3.53 52.26 31.72
N PHE A 1261 3.94 52.33 30.46
CA PHE A 1261 4.87 53.35 29.99
C PHE A 1261 4.57 53.76 28.55
N LEU A 1262 3.97 54.94 28.40
CA LEU A 1262 4.09 55.80 27.24
C LEU A 1262 4.45 57.21 27.74
N SER A 1263 5.24 57.91 26.92
CA SER A 1263 5.88 59.22 27.14
C SER A 1263 7.22 59.11 27.90
N GLN A 1264 8.35 59.65 27.44
CA GLN A 1264 8.58 60.79 26.55
C GLN A 1264 9.86 60.61 25.71
N GLN A 1265 9.86 61.27 24.56
CA GLN A 1265 11.04 61.72 23.83
C GLN A 1265 12.13 62.26 24.77
N ARG A 1266 13.41 61.96 24.49
CA ARG A 1266 14.43 62.97 24.11
C ARG A 1266 15.82 62.34 23.95
N ASN A 1267 16.46 62.75 22.85
CA ASN A 1267 17.90 62.91 22.64
C ASN A 1267 18.72 61.62 22.49
N SER A 1268 19.17 61.27 21.28
CA SER A 1268 20.32 61.83 20.52
C SER A 1268 21.68 61.54 21.15
N GLU A 1269 22.56 60.95 20.33
CA GLU A 1269 24.02 60.75 20.51
C GLU A 1269 24.39 59.57 21.44
N SER A 1270 25.12 58.53 21.02
CA SER A 1270 26.14 58.36 19.99
C SER A 1270 26.12 56.96 19.36
#